data_AF-A0A6C0F4W0-F1
#
_entry.id   AF-A0A6C0F4W0-F1
#
_cell.length_a   1.000
_cell.length_b   1.000
_cell.length_c   1.000
_cell.angle_alpha   90.00
_cell.angle_beta   90.00
_cell.angle_gamma   90.00
#
_symmetry.space_group_name_H-M   'P 1'
#
loop_
_entity.id
_entity.type
_entity.pdbx_description
1 polymer ?
#
loop_
_entity_poly.entity_id
_entity_poly.type
_entity_poly.pdbx_seq_one_letter_code
_entity_poly.pdbx_strand_id
1 'polypeptide(L)'
;MSYLINANSQSKTVILKDIKYKYVDGKAHVTGFDKKILHQKEWSAEIFSTVDFHDKKDISVTSIDETAFADCSSLVNIIIPDSVVSIGGSAFSNCSSLVNINVPRYILTIGIGAFAFCSKLKKIDVDTENPNYLSLDNILYTRDNETLVCFPGDLPEESFEIPNFVKNIGEGAFAGCNKIKKITIPSSVKNIEKAAFLLCTSLESVIIGENINKISAITFYGCVSLKKITIPSNITSIGFSAFAECKSLKYVEFEQKYSLPVFELDAFENNAPENIAIYYETVTLLNNDPKTYLKSVGFFETKAIPLDSKFAMRDTVVDPTAITIGNIIYAIGEDTNVYVKDYDKENIPKDWNAEILESVTLPSYKNPLPVTRIEQLAFNACTLLKSVKIPSSVITIGGYAFSSCNSLISVTFAEPSKIENINTGLFSDCGSLKNIIIPSSVTSIDNNAFICCTSLEKITIPSSVTSIGENAFTCCTSLEKITIPSSVTSIGEGAFGEHSGENGTSPGCTSLISVTFEEPSKIENINDGLFTGCESLKNITIPSSITKIGNKAFFQCGSLKNINIPFSVTSIGKDAFFLCSNLSNILVEQKNINFTSLNNVLYNKDKTRLICYPLGLQNESFIVPSSVTSIENGTFEQNDILKDVTITDSVTIIGEISFSGCSSLKSVSIGKNVKIIGKFAFEACLSLKNVIFKQTKFLPKFGKGAFNKITDSTATYYNSIKDKNPDKLLKRIGFSKTKVIKLPSNQPVDPVDPVAPVAPVDPVDPVTPVAPVDPVAPVTPVAPVDPVDPIDPVTPVAPVTPVTPVTPVDPVDTITIDNIIYALNKDNKDNKYASVIGYDAKNIPAKWNAKILQGVKFQDNDLCTTVKQINDSAFKNCSSLISVTISKNTCFPYDNLQKGYGTTFLKKIGDYSFAECTSLKNVSLTYGVNEIGNYAFSGCTSLKSIPLPNSMSSIGDYAFSGCTSLNIFNNVKPGLEGLVIGKHAFENCSYLKDIFVNSTNVGIGAFAGCTSLKSAMITFVSDYVFEGCSSLKSIEINTTIVGDYAFKDCSSLKSIKIRCARKIGKGVFNFSSLEKITIPFYVKYIDKEAFINSNISTIIVDERSVHFSSLNNVLYNCDKTTLICYPPGLDNESFTIPSSVSTIDDGAFYKNNHLKHVIIPDSVSKIGEGAFFECSALETVIIGKNVKIISNNAFSLCISLQKVTIPSKVESIGEFAFASCLSLKNVIFNQIKFLPKFGKEAFSNITDSTAIYYNSIKDKTPDKLLKSVGFSKTRAIRQ
;
A
#
# COMPACT_ATOMS: atom_id res chain seq x y z
N MET A 1 -19.84 -18.48 -5.72
CA MET A 1 -20.48 -19.54 -6.52
C MET A 1 -20.57 -20.80 -5.68
N SER A 2 -21.78 -21.28 -5.49
CA SER A 2 -22.17 -22.51 -4.78
C SER A 2 -22.49 -23.62 -5.77
N TYR A 3 -22.18 -24.90 -5.47
CA TYR A 3 -23.01 -26.12 -5.68
C TYR A 3 -22.21 -27.43 -5.35
N LEU A 4 -22.85 -28.35 -4.57
CA LEU A 4 -22.69 -29.83 -4.50
C LEU A 4 -21.48 -30.42 -3.72
N ILE A 5 -21.52 -31.50 -2.91
CA ILE A 5 -22.49 -32.58 -2.56
C ILE A 5 -22.09 -33.24 -1.21
N ASN A 6 -23.09 -33.73 -0.46
CA ASN A 6 -22.97 -34.71 0.63
C ASN A 6 -22.51 -36.11 0.12
N ALA A 7 -21.51 -36.76 0.74
CA ALA A 7 -21.32 -38.21 0.59
C ALA A 7 -20.81 -38.87 1.88
N ASN A 8 -21.51 -39.94 2.29
CA ASN A 8 -21.24 -40.80 3.43
C ASN A 8 -19.93 -41.61 3.27
N SER A 9 -19.19 -41.74 4.37
CA SER A 9 -17.98 -42.54 4.53
C SER A 9 -18.25 -44.05 4.65
N GLN A 10 -17.69 -44.87 3.75
CA GLN A 10 -17.33 -46.27 4.02
C GLN A 10 -15.92 -46.58 3.47
N SER A 11 -15.03 -47.04 4.34
CA SER A 11 -13.62 -47.36 4.02
C SER A 11 -13.50 -48.66 3.20
N LYS A 12 -12.78 -48.66 2.07
CA LYS A 12 -12.41 -49.88 1.33
C LYS A 12 -10.96 -50.31 1.58
N THR A 13 -10.72 -51.61 1.64
CA THR A 13 -9.39 -52.27 1.67
C THR A 13 -8.98 -52.64 0.24
N VAL A 14 -7.73 -52.35 -0.14
CA VAL A 14 -7.16 -52.74 -1.43
C VAL A 14 -6.80 -54.22 -1.40
N ILE A 15 -7.25 -54.98 -2.40
CA ILE A 15 -6.84 -56.38 -2.60
C ILE A 15 -5.89 -56.47 -3.80
N LEU A 16 -4.95 -57.43 -3.76
CA LEU A 16 -3.75 -57.58 -4.61
C LEU A 16 -3.89 -57.28 -6.12
N LYS A 17 -5.07 -57.46 -6.73
CA LYS A 17 -5.34 -57.18 -8.15
C LYS A 17 -5.20 -55.70 -8.52
N ASP A 18 -5.28 -54.83 -7.52
CA ASP A 18 -5.21 -53.37 -7.68
C ASP A 18 -3.76 -52.86 -7.54
N ILE A 19 -2.80 -53.75 -7.19
CA ILE A 19 -1.37 -53.44 -6.98
C ILE A 19 -0.55 -53.89 -8.19
N LYS A 20 0.36 -53.02 -8.63
CA LYS A 20 1.26 -53.24 -9.77
C LYS A 20 2.59 -53.85 -9.33
N TYR A 21 2.88 -55.02 -9.88
CA TYR A 21 4.13 -55.75 -9.64
C TYR A 21 5.07 -55.69 -10.83
N LYS A 22 6.36 -55.62 -10.54
CA LYS A 22 7.46 -55.90 -11.45
C LYS A 22 8.13 -57.18 -10.99
N TYR A 23 8.26 -58.16 -11.88
CA TYR A 23 8.92 -59.43 -11.57
C TYR A 23 10.37 -59.39 -12.04
N VAL A 24 11.30 -59.72 -11.13
CA VAL A 24 12.73 -59.86 -11.42
C VAL A 24 13.17 -61.19 -10.83
N ASP A 25 13.74 -62.08 -11.65
CA ASP A 25 14.19 -63.42 -11.25
C ASP A 25 13.16 -64.26 -10.46
N GLY A 26 11.89 -64.16 -10.86
CA GLY A 26 10.78 -64.89 -10.23
C GLY A 26 10.26 -64.29 -8.90
N LYS A 27 10.81 -63.17 -8.47
CA LYS A 27 10.39 -62.44 -7.25
C LYS A 27 9.60 -61.19 -7.60
N ALA A 28 8.58 -60.86 -6.79
CA ALA A 28 7.70 -59.72 -7.02
C ALA A 28 8.22 -58.45 -6.31
N HIS A 29 8.26 -57.33 -7.03
CA HIS A 29 8.62 -56.00 -6.55
C HIS A 29 7.43 -55.05 -6.76
N VAL A 30 6.99 -54.33 -5.73
CA VAL A 30 5.82 -53.46 -5.79
C VAL A 30 6.21 -52.09 -6.35
N THR A 31 5.51 -51.63 -7.38
CA THR A 31 5.81 -50.36 -8.08
C THR A 31 4.66 -49.34 -8.04
N GLY A 32 3.57 -49.65 -7.32
CA GLY A 32 2.39 -48.78 -7.14
C GLY A 32 1.07 -49.46 -7.50
N PHE A 33 0.05 -48.70 -7.91
CA PHE A 33 -1.27 -49.23 -8.29
C PHE A 33 -1.38 -49.60 -9.79
N ASP A 34 -2.20 -50.60 -10.14
CA ASP A 34 -2.41 -51.04 -11.53
C ASP A 34 -3.37 -50.10 -12.29
N LYS A 35 -2.86 -49.49 -13.38
CA LYS A 35 -3.57 -48.50 -14.21
C LYS A 35 -4.73 -49.05 -15.04
N LYS A 36 -4.89 -50.37 -15.19
CA LYS A 36 -5.96 -50.92 -16.05
C LYS A 36 -7.36 -50.89 -15.45
N ILE A 37 -7.51 -50.64 -14.15
CA ILE A 37 -8.82 -50.49 -13.47
C ILE A 37 -9.26 -48.99 -13.45
N LEU A 38 -8.41 -48.08 -13.95
CA LEU A 38 -8.47 -46.62 -13.75
C LEU A 38 -9.09 -45.80 -14.91
N HIS A 39 -10.03 -46.36 -15.69
CA HIS A 39 -10.61 -45.69 -16.87
C HIS A 39 -11.98 -45.01 -16.65
N GLN A 40 -12.17 -44.30 -15.53
CA GLN A 40 -13.21 -43.26 -15.43
C GLN A 40 -12.64 -41.99 -14.77
N LYS A 41 -13.06 -40.84 -15.32
CA LYS A 41 -12.51 -39.50 -15.09
C LYS A 41 -12.75 -39.00 -13.66
N GLU A 42 -11.80 -38.15 -13.23
CA GLU A 42 -11.65 -37.50 -11.92
C GLU A 42 -11.09 -38.42 -10.84
N TRP A 43 -9.94 -38.04 -10.25
CA TRP A 43 -9.59 -38.46 -8.90
C TRP A 43 -8.91 -37.30 -8.17
N SER A 44 -9.69 -36.65 -7.31
CA SER A 44 -9.26 -36.42 -5.93
C SER A 44 -9.10 -37.78 -5.24
N ALA A 45 -8.16 -37.87 -4.30
CA ALA A 45 -7.82 -39.07 -3.56
C ALA A 45 -8.99 -39.58 -2.69
N GLU A 46 -9.90 -40.35 -3.26
CA GLU A 46 -10.90 -41.14 -2.54
C GLU A 46 -10.87 -42.53 -3.16
N ILE A 47 -10.47 -43.62 -2.49
CA ILE A 47 -11.41 -44.49 -1.73
C ILE A 47 -10.66 -45.61 -0.93
N PHE A 48 -9.32 -45.70 -0.93
CA PHE A 48 -8.61 -46.83 -0.32
C PHE A 48 -7.91 -46.50 1.00
N SER A 49 -8.33 -47.17 2.07
CA SER A 49 -7.83 -46.93 3.44
C SER A 49 -6.75 -47.90 3.89
N THR A 50 -6.68 -49.13 3.36
CA THR A 50 -5.75 -50.16 3.83
C THR A 50 -5.13 -50.93 2.66
N VAL A 51 -3.82 -51.17 2.69
CA VAL A 51 -3.08 -52.05 1.77
C VAL A 51 -2.54 -53.26 2.53
N ASP A 52 -2.91 -54.46 2.10
CA ASP A 52 -2.44 -55.73 2.66
C ASP A 52 -1.79 -56.59 1.55
N PHE A 53 -0.55 -57.01 1.76
CA PHE A 53 0.17 -57.88 0.82
C PHE A 53 0.09 -59.38 1.16
N HIS A 54 -0.58 -59.79 2.26
CA HIS A 54 -0.66 -61.19 2.71
C HIS A 54 -1.71 -62.05 1.98
N ASP A 55 -2.63 -61.45 1.22
CA ASP A 55 -3.88 -62.08 0.77
C ASP A 55 -3.76 -63.15 -0.35
N LYS A 56 -2.56 -63.68 -0.64
CA LYS A 56 -2.38 -64.91 -1.44
C LYS A 56 -1.12 -65.68 -1.06
N LYS A 57 -1.27 -66.98 -0.77
CA LYS A 57 -0.17 -67.94 -0.53
C LYS A 57 0.85 -68.08 -1.66
N ASP A 58 0.59 -67.53 -2.85
CA ASP A 58 1.35 -67.80 -4.09
C ASP A 58 2.22 -66.63 -4.61
N ILE A 59 2.16 -65.43 -3.99
CA ILE A 59 2.96 -64.26 -4.43
C ILE A 59 3.86 -63.79 -3.29
N SER A 60 5.15 -64.12 -3.36
CA SER A 60 6.16 -63.66 -2.41
C SER A 60 6.70 -62.28 -2.82
N VAL A 61 6.17 -61.21 -2.22
CA VAL A 61 6.64 -59.83 -2.43
C VAL A 61 7.97 -59.63 -1.71
N THR A 62 8.96 -59.06 -2.41
CA THR A 62 10.33 -58.94 -1.90
C THR A 62 10.84 -57.50 -1.75
N SER A 63 10.28 -56.53 -2.47
CA SER A 63 10.53 -55.11 -2.21
C SER A 63 9.32 -54.24 -2.50
N ILE A 64 9.37 -53.03 -1.95
CA ILE A 64 8.53 -51.89 -2.32
C ILE A 64 9.46 -50.86 -2.94
N ASP A 65 9.27 -50.48 -4.20
CA ASP A 65 10.22 -49.67 -4.96
C ASP A 65 10.13 -48.17 -4.64
N GLU A 66 11.11 -47.39 -5.10
CA GLU A 66 11.18 -45.93 -4.94
C GLU A 66 9.88 -45.28 -5.44
N THR A 67 9.27 -44.40 -4.65
CA THR A 67 8.00 -43.69 -4.94
C THR A 67 6.76 -44.55 -5.20
N ALA A 68 6.78 -45.86 -4.91
CA ALA A 68 5.70 -46.79 -5.29
C ALA A 68 4.29 -46.31 -4.87
N PHE A 69 4.16 -45.73 -3.68
CA PHE A 69 2.91 -45.21 -3.13
C PHE A 69 3.03 -43.73 -2.72
N ALA A 70 3.95 -42.97 -3.33
CA ALA A 70 4.04 -41.53 -3.04
C ALA A 70 2.71 -40.82 -3.36
N ASP A 71 2.38 -39.78 -2.59
CA ASP A 71 1.19 -38.94 -2.71
C ASP A 71 -0.16 -39.66 -2.53
N CYS A 72 -0.14 -40.88 -1.97
CA CYS A 72 -1.36 -41.64 -1.67
C CYS A 72 -2.03 -41.15 -0.37
N SER A 73 -2.54 -39.92 -0.40
CA SER A 73 -3.06 -39.20 0.78
C SER A 73 -4.25 -39.84 1.50
N SER A 74 -4.98 -40.77 0.89
CA SER A 74 -6.10 -41.51 1.54
C SER A 74 -5.67 -42.79 2.25
N LEU A 75 -4.43 -43.26 2.06
CA LEU A 75 -3.94 -44.51 2.64
C LEU A 75 -3.78 -44.36 4.16
N VAL A 76 -4.48 -45.19 4.95
CA VAL A 76 -4.54 -45.13 6.42
C VAL A 76 -3.68 -46.21 7.07
N ASN A 77 -3.67 -47.43 6.53
CA ASN A 77 -2.94 -48.57 7.07
C ASN A 77 -2.19 -49.35 5.98
N ILE A 78 -1.05 -49.94 6.36
CA ILE A 78 -0.28 -50.86 5.52
C ILE A 78 0.18 -52.07 6.31
N ILE A 79 0.07 -53.26 5.73
CA ILE A 79 0.54 -54.51 6.31
C ILE A 79 1.68 -55.05 5.43
N ILE A 80 2.92 -54.99 5.94
CA ILE A 80 4.13 -55.40 5.22
C ILE A 80 4.53 -56.82 5.65
N PRO A 81 4.59 -57.80 4.72
CA PRO A 81 4.89 -59.19 5.06
C PRO A 81 6.40 -59.40 5.25
N ASP A 82 6.75 -60.43 6.03
CA ASP A 82 8.14 -60.85 6.29
C ASP A 82 8.95 -61.17 5.03
N SER A 83 8.31 -61.45 3.90
CA SER A 83 9.01 -61.69 2.63
C SER A 83 9.67 -60.43 2.05
N VAL A 84 9.26 -59.23 2.49
CA VAL A 84 9.81 -57.95 2.01
C VAL A 84 11.13 -57.66 2.68
N VAL A 85 12.18 -57.46 1.87
CA VAL A 85 13.54 -57.20 2.34
C VAL A 85 13.97 -55.73 2.18
N SER A 86 13.23 -54.91 1.44
CA SER A 86 13.56 -53.49 1.26
C SER A 86 12.37 -52.60 0.93
N ILE A 87 12.37 -51.37 1.47
CA ILE A 87 11.47 -50.27 1.12
C ILE A 87 12.30 -49.17 0.42
N GLY A 88 11.86 -48.73 -0.75
CA GLY A 88 12.55 -47.73 -1.57
C GLY A 88 12.44 -46.30 -1.04
N GLY A 89 13.27 -45.40 -1.58
CA GLY A 89 13.23 -43.98 -1.22
C GLY A 89 11.89 -43.34 -1.56
N SER A 90 11.38 -42.48 -0.69
CA SER A 90 10.07 -41.84 -0.84
C SER A 90 8.90 -42.79 -1.15
N ALA A 91 9.03 -44.09 -0.87
CA ALA A 91 8.05 -45.11 -1.27
C ALA A 91 6.63 -44.81 -0.76
N PHE A 92 6.50 -44.13 0.38
CA PHE A 92 5.23 -43.69 0.98
C PHE A 92 5.24 -42.19 1.29
N SER A 93 6.05 -41.40 0.59
CA SER A 93 6.12 -39.96 0.83
C SER A 93 4.77 -39.30 0.59
N ASN A 94 4.34 -38.37 1.46
CA ASN A 94 3.07 -37.65 1.37
C ASN A 94 1.81 -38.54 1.42
N CYS A 95 1.90 -39.72 2.04
CA CYS A 95 0.75 -40.50 2.48
C CYS A 95 0.15 -39.89 3.76
N SER A 96 -0.44 -38.70 3.65
CA SER A 96 -0.82 -37.86 4.79
C SER A 96 -1.91 -38.43 5.71
N SER A 97 -2.61 -39.51 5.32
CA SER A 97 -3.56 -40.20 6.21
C SER A 97 -3.00 -41.45 6.90
N LEU A 98 -1.76 -41.86 6.61
CA LEU A 98 -1.17 -43.09 7.12
C LEU A 98 -0.92 -42.98 8.62
N VAL A 99 -1.46 -43.93 9.42
CA VAL A 99 -1.48 -43.81 10.89
C VAL A 99 -0.39 -44.63 11.57
N ASN A 100 -0.16 -45.87 11.13
CA ASN A 100 0.84 -46.75 11.71
C ASN A 100 1.59 -47.55 10.65
N ILE A 101 2.85 -47.89 10.92
CA ILE A 101 3.67 -48.76 10.07
C ILE A 101 4.36 -49.81 10.93
N ASN A 102 4.30 -51.06 10.50
CA ASN A 102 5.03 -52.17 11.12
C ASN A 102 6.14 -52.62 10.16
N VAL A 103 7.40 -52.51 10.60
CA VAL A 103 8.60 -52.94 9.88
C VAL A 103 8.92 -54.39 10.27
N PRO A 104 8.69 -55.37 9.39
CA PRO A 104 8.93 -56.79 9.68
C PRO A 104 10.41 -57.15 9.84
N ARG A 105 10.66 -58.37 10.34
CA ARG A 105 11.98 -58.88 10.73
C ARG A 105 13.04 -58.78 9.61
N TYR A 106 12.67 -59.05 8.36
CA TYR A 106 13.64 -59.21 7.27
C TYR A 106 13.87 -57.97 6.42
N ILE A 107 13.31 -56.81 6.79
CA ILE A 107 13.66 -55.55 6.11
C ILE A 107 15.10 -55.18 6.43
N LEU A 108 15.93 -55.18 5.39
CA LEU A 108 17.34 -54.84 5.45
C LEU A 108 17.59 -53.38 5.10
N THR A 109 16.76 -52.76 4.25
CA THR A 109 16.93 -51.35 3.86
C THR A 109 15.60 -50.62 3.79
N ILE A 110 15.60 -49.40 4.32
CA ILE A 110 14.56 -48.39 4.17
C ILE A 110 15.21 -47.19 3.50
N GLY A 111 14.69 -46.82 2.34
CA GLY A 111 15.23 -45.76 1.50
C GLY A 111 15.01 -44.37 2.11
N ILE A 112 15.81 -43.42 1.63
CA ILE A 112 15.78 -42.03 2.09
C ILE A 112 14.38 -41.43 1.94
N GLY A 113 13.90 -40.76 2.99
CA GLY A 113 12.59 -40.10 3.00
C GLY A 113 11.40 -41.02 2.71
N ALA A 114 11.52 -42.35 2.92
CA ALA A 114 10.47 -43.32 2.60
C ALA A 114 9.09 -42.94 3.18
N PHE A 115 9.06 -42.25 4.32
CA PHE A 115 7.83 -41.84 5.03
C PHE A 115 7.74 -40.31 5.25
N ALA A 116 8.47 -39.51 4.48
CA ALA A 116 8.39 -38.05 4.57
C ALA A 116 6.95 -37.56 4.30
N PHE A 117 6.50 -36.50 4.99
CA PHE A 117 5.16 -35.91 4.84
C PHE A 117 3.96 -36.81 5.22
N CYS A 118 4.20 -37.92 5.92
CA CYS A 118 3.14 -38.72 6.53
C CYS A 118 2.64 -38.06 7.82
N SER A 119 1.91 -36.94 7.70
CA SER A 119 1.57 -36.05 8.81
C SER A 119 0.61 -36.63 9.86
N LYS A 120 -0.14 -37.70 9.55
CA LYS A 120 -0.98 -38.45 10.50
C LYS A 120 -0.32 -39.71 11.09
N LEU A 121 0.97 -39.95 10.80
CA LEU A 121 1.68 -41.12 11.28
C LEU A 121 1.97 -40.98 12.78
N LYS A 122 1.38 -41.85 13.59
CA LYS A 122 1.51 -41.88 15.05
C LYS A 122 2.61 -42.81 15.52
N LYS A 123 2.88 -43.89 14.77
CA LYS A 123 3.76 -44.97 15.22
C LYS A 123 4.46 -45.69 14.08
N ILE A 124 5.74 -45.97 14.29
CA ILE A 124 6.50 -46.95 13.51
C ILE A 124 6.99 -48.04 14.47
N ASP A 125 6.44 -49.24 14.37
CA ASP A 125 6.92 -50.41 15.10
C ASP A 125 7.95 -51.17 14.26
N VAL A 126 8.96 -51.73 14.93
CA VAL A 126 9.94 -52.60 14.29
C VAL A 126 9.99 -53.92 15.04
N ASP A 127 9.98 -55.03 14.30
CA ASP A 127 10.15 -56.36 14.88
C ASP A 127 11.43 -56.43 15.73
N THR A 128 11.33 -57.02 16.92
CA THR A 128 12.44 -57.06 17.89
C THR A 128 13.66 -57.82 17.36
N GLU A 129 13.49 -58.70 16.39
CA GLU A 129 14.55 -59.47 15.73
C GLU A 129 15.03 -58.84 14.41
N ASN A 130 14.55 -57.65 14.02
CA ASN A 130 15.06 -56.95 12.85
C ASN A 130 16.56 -56.59 13.05
N PRO A 131 17.44 -56.93 12.09
CA PRO A 131 18.89 -56.76 12.27
C PRO A 131 19.38 -55.32 12.08
N ASN A 132 18.63 -54.46 11.37
CA ASN A 132 19.11 -53.16 10.88
C ASN A 132 18.35 -51.95 11.43
N TYR A 133 17.14 -52.15 11.94
CA TYR A 133 16.29 -51.11 12.47
C TYR A 133 15.75 -51.48 13.85
N LEU A 134 15.35 -50.47 14.61
CA LEU A 134 14.60 -50.63 15.84
C LEU A 134 13.65 -49.43 16.03
N SER A 135 12.63 -49.63 16.86
CA SER A 135 11.73 -48.56 17.29
C SER A 135 11.98 -48.24 18.77
N LEU A 136 12.17 -46.96 19.08
CA LEU A 136 12.17 -46.45 20.46
C LEU A 136 11.14 -45.34 20.54
N ASP A 137 10.22 -45.45 21.49
CA ASP A 137 9.14 -44.49 21.69
C ASP A 137 8.39 -44.15 20.39
N ASN A 138 8.10 -45.19 19.60
CA ASN A 138 7.40 -45.13 18.32
C ASN A 138 8.20 -44.54 17.14
N ILE A 139 9.46 -44.15 17.36
CA ILE A 139 10.34 -43.50 16.38
C ILE A 139 11.32 -44.52 15.80
N LEU A 140 11.59 -44.44 14.49
CA LEU A 140 12.43 -45.37 13.77
C LEU A 140 13.91 -44.97 13.82
N TYR A 141 14.76 -45.87 14.28
CA TYR A 141 16.22 -45.74 14.32
C TYR A 141 16.92 -46.90 13.60
N THR A 142 18.19 -46.71 13.25
CA THR A 142 19.08 -47.83 12.90
C THR A 142 19.42 -48.65 14.15
N ARG A 143 19.66 -49.95 13.99
CA ARG A 143 19.91 -50.89 15.09
C ARG A 143 21.17 -50.58 15.90
N ASP A 144 22.17 -49.99 15.25
CA ASP A 144 23.39 -49.46 15.90
C ASP A 144 23.12 -48.20 16.74
N ASN A 145 21.87 -47.71 16.76
CA ASN A 145 21.42 -46.48 17.42
C ASN A 145 22.16 -45.22 16.94
N GLU A 146 22.85 -45.27 15.79
CA GLU A 146 23.61 -44.13 15.32
C GLU A 146 22.77 -43.18 14.47
N THR A 147 21.62 -43.60 13.92
CA THR A 147 20.82 -42.76 13.01
C THR A 147 19.32 -42.76 13.35
N LEU A 148 18.74 -41.57 13.52
CA LEU A 148 17.29 -41.39 13.52
C LEU A 148 16.81 -41.36 12.06
N VAL A 149 16.02 -42.36 11.68
CA VAL A 149 15.63 -42.60 10.29
C VAL A 149 14.31 -41.92 9.96
N CYS A 150 13.31 -41.99 10.84
CA CYS A 150 12.03 -41.33 10.64
C CYS A 150 11.31 -41.05 11.96
N PHE A 151 10.83 -39.81 12.11
CA PHE A 151 9.96 -39.35 13.18
C PHE A 151 8.49 -39.36 12.70
N PRO A 152 7.57 -40.02 13.41
CA PRO A 152 6.15 -39.99 13.06
C PRO A 152 5.51 -38.60 13.27
N GLY A 153 4.86 -38.05 12.24
CA GLY A 153 4.39 -36.66 12.23
C GLY A 153 3.18 -36.31 13.12
N ASP A 154 2.48 -37.31 13.66
CA ASP A 154 1.27 -37.15 14.49
C ASP A 154 1.46 -37.50 15.96
N LEU A 155 2.72 -37.71 16.38
CA LEU A 155 3.08 -37.87 17.78
C LEU A 155 2.58 -36.67 18.61
N PRO A 156 2.07 -36.90 19.85
CA PRO A 156 1.49 -35.86 20.68
C PRO A 156 2.51 -34.84 21.21
N GLU A 157 3.79 -35.20 21.21
CA GLU A 157 4.86 -34.36 21.72
C GLU A 157 5.08 -33.13 20.82
N GLU A 158 4.83 -31.95 21.36
CA GLU A 158 5.16 -30.68 20.69
C GLU A 158 6.64 -30.30 20.84
N SER A 159 7.39 -31.02 21.69
CA SER A 159 8.85 -30.87 21.83
C SER A 159 9.54 -32.22 21.93
N PHE A 160 10.65 -32.37 21.20
CA PHE A 160 11.40 -33.62 21.15
C PHE A 160 12.90 -33.37 21.34
N GLU A 161 13.50 -34.06 22.30
CA GLU A 161 14.94 -34.10 22.49
C GLU A 161 15.49 -35.37 21.87
N ILE A 162 16.35 -35.21 20.86
CA ILE A 162 16.96 -36.34 20.19
C ILE A 162 17.87 -37.06 21.20
N PRO A 163 17.78 -38.38 21.35
CA PRO A 163 18.58 -39.09 22.35
C PRO A 163 20.10 -38.96 22.13
N ASN A 164 20.86 -38.87 23.22
CA ASN A 164 22.33 -38.70 23.22
C ASN A 164 23.13 -39.86 22.57
N PHE A 165 22.49 -40.99 22.25
CA PHE A 165 23.15 -42.05 21.49
C PHE A 165 23.18 -41.75 19.97
N VAL A 166 22.23 -40.95 19.46
CA VAL A 166 22.10 -40.64 18.03
C VAL A 166 23.31 -39.84 17.55
N LYS A 167 23.87 -40.27 16.41
CA LYS A 167 25.01 -39.63 15.74
C LYS A 167 24.62 -38.92 14.44
N ASN A 168 23.54 -39.34 13.78
CA ASN A 168 23.09 -38.78 12.51
C ASN A 168 21.55 -38.62 12.49
N ILE A 169 21.08 -37.56 11.86
CA ILE A 169 19.66 -37.38 11.54
C ILE A 169 19.51 -37.60 10.04
N GLY A 170 18.73 -38.61 9.66
CA GLY A 170 18.55 -39.03 8.26
C GLY A 170 17.86 -37.98 7.38
N GLU A 171 18.08 -38.07 6.07
CA GLU A 171 17.46 -37.15 5.10
C GLU A 171 15.94 -37.34 5.08
N GLY A 172 15.22 -36.24 5.28
CA GLY A 172 13.76 -36.23 5.40
C GLY A 172 13.20 -36.85 6.68
N ALA A 173 14.02 -37.14 7.70
CA ALA A 173 13.59 -37.88 8.89
C ALA A 173 12.38 -37.26 9.62
N PHE A 174 12.26 -35.93 9.62
CA PHE A 174 11.14 -35.19 10.18
C PHE A 174 10.32 -34.44 9.12
N ALA A 175 10.58 -34.63 7.82
CA ALA A 175 9.94 -33.82 6.78
C ALA A 175 8.40 -33.89 6.86
N GLY A 176 7.74 -32.72 6.88
CA GLY A 176 6.28 -32.58 7.00
C GLY A 176 5.70 -32.90 8.39
N CYS A 177 6.54 -33.03 9.43
CA CYS A 177 6.06 -33.16 10.81
C CYS A 177 5.51 -31.82 11.29
N ASN A 178 4.18 -31.65 11.22
CA ASN A 178 3.50 -30.38 11.48
C ASN A 178 2.93 -30.26 12.90
N LYS A 179 3.28 -31.14 13.83
CA LYS A 179 2.96 -31.01 15.25
C LYS A 179 4.14 -30.61 16.12
N ILE A 180 5.34 -31.04 15.73
CA ILE A 180 6.55 -30.77 16.49
C ILE A 180 6.89 -29.28 16.39
N LYS A 181 6.88 -28.60 17.55
CA LYS A 181 7.17 -27.17 17.68
C LYS A 181 8.60 -26.91 18.14
N LYS A 182 9.25 -27.87 18.80
CA LYS A 182 10.63 -27.71 19.27
C LYS A 182 11.45 -28.98 19.12
N ILE A 183 12.69 -28.83 18.64
CA ILE A 183 13.64 -29.94 18.56
C ILE A 183 14.96 -29.57 19.23
N THR A 184 15.44 -30.45 20.11
CA THR A 184 16.78 -30.34 20.71
C THR A 184 17.68 -31.41 20.11
N ILE A 185 18.74 -30.96 19.44
CA ILE A 185 19.76 -31.83 18.84
C ILE A 185 20.97 -31.85 19.78
N PRO A 186 21.31 -32.99 20.40
CA PRO A 186 22.40 -33.07 21.36
C PRO A 186 23.77 -33.03 20.66
N SER A 187 24.83 -32.76 21.44
CA SER A 187 26.21 -32.79 20.95
C SER A 187 26.66 -34.17 20.48
N SER A 188 25.93 -35.25 20.77
CA SER A 188 26.24 -36.56 20.21
C SER A 188 26.04 -36.63 18.69
N VAL A 189 25.14 -35.81 18.14
CA VAL A 189 24.85 -35.75 16.72
C VAL A 189 25.99 -35.03 16.00
N LYS A 190 26.52 -35.68 14.97
CA LYS A 190 27.61 -35.18 14.12
C LYS A 190 27.08 -34.65 12.80
N ASN A 191 26.02 -35.26 12.26
CA ASN A 191 25.49 -34.92 10.94
C ASN A 191 23.98 -34.73 10.95
N ILE A 192 23.52 -33.64 10.35
CA ILE A 192 22.12 -33.44 9.94
C ILE A 192 22.09 -33.52 8.41
N GLU A 193 21.44 -34.54 7.88
CA GLU A 193 21.36 -34.75 6.44
C GLU A 193 20.35 -33.79 5.78
N LYS A 194 20.37 -33.72 4.44
CA LYS A 194 19.53 -32.81 3.65
C LYS A 194 18.04 -32.94 4.02
N ALA A 195 17.29 -31.85 3.97
CA ALA A 195 15.82 -31.86 4.15
C ALA A 195 15.32 -32.51 5.45
N ALA A 196 16.16 -32.71 6.47
CA ALA A 196 15.81 -33.47 7.66
C ALA A 196 14.53 -32.95 8.34
N PHE A 197 14.28 -31.64 8.30
CA PHE A 197 13.10 -30.98 8.88
C PHE A 197 12.31 -30.17 7.83
N LEU A 198 12.38 -30.57 6.55
CA LEU A 198 11.69 -29.86 5.46
C LEU A 198 10.19 -29.72 5.76
N LEU A 199 9.66 -28.50 5.63
CA LEU A 199 8.25 -28.17 5.79
C LEU A 199 7.64 -28.69 7.11
N CYS A 200 8.42 -28.71 8.19
CA CYS A 200 7.86 -28.82 9.54
C CYS A 200 7.19 -27.49 9.89
N THR A 201 6.00 -27.26 9.37
CA THR A 201 5.38 -25.91 9.35
C THR A 201 5.08 -25.36 10.74
N SER A 202 4.93 -26.23 11.74
CA SER A 202 4.74 -25.85 13.15
C SER A 202 6.04 -25.78 13.95
N LEU A 203 7.20 -26.12 13.39
CA LEU A 203 8.48 -26.10 14.10
C LEU A 203 8.89 -24.66 14.39
N GLU A 204 8.90 -24.28 15.66
CA GLU A 204 9.13 -22.91 16.13
C GLU A 204 10.55 -22.63 16.62
N SER A 205 11.24 -23.66 17.12
CA SER A 205 12.63 -23.54 17.60
C SER A 205 13.42 -24.83 17.45
N VAL A 206 14.73 -24.68 17.20
CA VAL A 206 15.66 -25.79 17.14
C VAL A 206 16.92 -25.44 17.94
N ILE A 207 17.37 -26.35 18.80
CA ILE A 207 18.66 -26.25 19.50
C ILE A 207 19.64 -27.16 18.78
N ILE A 208 20.77 -26.61 18.34
CA ILE A 208 21.79 -27.33 17.57
C ILE A 208 22.96 -27.68 18.48
N GLY A 209 23.38 -28.96 18.47
CA GLY A 209 24.49 -29.46 19.26
C GLY A 209 25.87 -28.99 18.78
N GLU A 210 26.81 -28.87 19.71
CA GLU A 210 28.15 -28.29 19.50
C GLU A 210 29.11 -29.10 18.61
N ASN A 211 28.77 -30.34 18.24
CA ASN A 211 29.62 -31.17 17.37
C ASN A 211 29.18 -31.16 15.89
N ILE A 212 28.13 -30.40 15.57
CA ILE A 212 27.64 -30.26 14.20
C ILE A 212 28.44 -29.15 13.54
N ASN A 213 29.18 -29.44 12.49
CA ASN A 213 29.99 -28.41 11.80
C ASN A 213 29.24 -27.74 10.65
N LYS A 214 28.10 -28.28 10.23
CA LYS A 214 27.37 -27.82 9.06
C LYS A 214 25.89 -28.10 9.14
N ILE A 215 25.09 -27.14 8.67
CA ILE A 215 23.66 -27.32 8.38
C ILE A 215 23.52 -27.62 6.88
N SER A 216 22.86 -28.72 6.52
CA SER A 216 22.72 -29.18 5.13
C SER A 216 21.68 -28.39 4.34
N ALA A 217 21.65 -28.54 3.02
CA ALA A 217 20.69 -27.84 2.17
C ALA A 217 19.24 -28.18 2.53
N ILE A 218 18.35 -27.18 2.43
CA ILE A 218 16.91 -27.25 2.70
C ILE A 218 16.51 -27.91 4.02
N THR A 219 17.43 -27.98 5.00
CA THR A 219 17.25 -28.72 6.25
C THR A 219 16.00 -28.27 7.00
N PHE A 220 15.74 -26.97 7.07
CA PHE A 220 14.58 -26.34 7.71
C PHE A 220 13.72 -25.54 6.72
N TYR A 221 13.85 -25.78 5.41
CA TYR A 221 13.10 -25.04 4.40
C TYR A 221 11.59 -25.10 4.66
N GLY A 222 10.90 -23.97 4.60
CA GLY A 222 9.45 -23.90 4.79
C GLY A 222 8.99 -24.26 6.21
N CYS A 223 9.88 -24.24 7.20
CA CYS A 223 9.48 -24.22 8.62
C CYS A 223 8.88 -22.85 8.93
N VAL A 224 7.69 -22.58 8.42
CA VAL A 224 7.08 -21.25 8.40
C VAL A 224 6.86 -20.67 9.80
N SER A 225 6.79 -21.49 10.84
CA SER A 225 6.65 -21.06 12.24
C SER A 225 7.98 -20.90 12.99
N LEU A 226 9.13 -21.25 12.38
CA LEU A 226 10.44 -21.15 13.02
C LEU A 226 10.76 -19.68 13.24
N LYS A 227 10.78 -19.23 14.49
CA LYS A 227 10.85 -17.79 14.84
C LYS A 227 12.27 -17.30 15.07
N LYS A 228 13.11 -18.17 15.64
CA LYS A 228 14.51 -17.89 15.98
C LYS A 228 15.37 -19.13 15.81
N ILE A 229 16.60 -18.95 15.36
CA ILE A 229 17.62 -19.99 15.40
C ILE A 229 18.95 -19.41 15.90
N THR A 230 19.59 -20.11 16.83
CA THR A 230 20.96 -19.82 17.25
C THR A 230 21.89 -20.77 16.50
N ILE A 231 22.87 -20.21 15.80
CA ILE A 231 23.90 -20.89 15.04
C ILE A 231 25.16 -21.00 15.91
N PRO A 232 25.45 -22.20 16.45
CA PRO A 232 26.57 -22.40 17.36
C PRO A 232 27.92 -22.08 16.72
N SER A 233 28.89 -21.65 17.53
CA SER A 233 30.21 -21.19 17.05
C SER A 233 30.98 -22.22 16.20
N ASN A 234 30.71 -23.52 16.38
CA ASN A 234 31.27 -24.65 15.63
C ASN A 234 30.68 -24.86 14.23
N ILE A 235 29.56 -24.21 13.89
CA ILE A 235 29.00 -24.25 12.53
C ILE A 235 29.88 -23.41 11.62
N THR A 236 30.46 -24.06 10.62
CA THR A 236 31.34 -23.41 9.63
C THR A 236 30.62 -23.16 8.31
N SER A 237 29.49 -23.83 8.04
CA SER A 237 28.68 -23.56 6.84
C SER A 237 27.19 -23.86 7.01
N ILE A 238 26.35 -23.07 6.33
CA ILE A 238 24.90 -23.25 6.24
C ILE A 238 24.53 -23.45 4.77
N GLY A 239 23.87 -24.57 4.47
CA GLY A 239 23.60 -25.03 3.12
C GLY A 239 22.49 -24.29 2.39
N PHE A 240 22.43 -24.52 1.08
CA PHE A 240 21.46 -23.94 0.17
C PHE A 240 20.02 -23.96 0.71
N SER A 241 19.36 -22.79 0.77
CA SER A 241 18.00 -22.58 1.29
C SER A 241 17.68 -23.32 2.60
N ALA A 242 18.70 -23.53 3.45
CA ALA A 242 18.56 -24.30 4.68
C ALA A 242 17.44 -23.76 5.58
N PHE A 243 17.18 -22.46 5.55
CA PHE A 243 16.14 -21.76 6.29
C PHE A 243 15.29 -20.84 5.39
N ALA A 244 15.20 -21.12 4.09
CA ALA A 244 14.33 -20.31 3.22
C ALA A 244 12.85 -20.62 3.48
N GLU A 245 11.96 -19.67 3.15
CA GLU A 245 10.51 -19.75 3.39
C GLU A 245 10.12 -20.01 4.86
N CYS A 246 11.04 -19.78 5.80
CA CYS A 246 10.75 -19.70 7.22
C CYS A 246 10.13 -18.32 7.50
N LYS A 247 8.88 -18.14 7.08
CA LYS A 247 8.20 -16.83 7.04
C LYS A 247 8.05 -16.15 8.40
N SER A 248 8.16 -16.89 9.50
CA SER A 248 8.17 -16.33 10.86
C SER A 248 9.58 -16.15 11.43
N LEU A 249 10.64 -16.53 10.71
CA LEU A 249 12.02 -16.44 11.18
C LEU A 249 12.43 -14.98 11.22
N LYS A 250 12.50 -14.46 12.44
CA LYS A 250 12.82 -13.07 12.73
C LYS A 250 14.23 -12.91 13.29
N TYR A 251 14.81 -13.94 13.91
CA TYR A 251 16.14 -13.82 14.54
C TYR A 251 17.07 -14.96 14.22
N VAL A 252 18.28 -14.60 13.81
CA VAL A 252 19.37 -15.56 13.63
C VAL A 252 20.58 -15.10 14.40
N GLU A 253 20.87 -15.80 15.49
CA GLU A 253 21.99 -15.48 16.37
C GLU A 253 23.22 -16.29 15.98
N PHE A 254 24.34 -15.60 15.80
CA PHE A 254 25.62 -16.18 15.45
C PHE A 254 26.55 -16.11 16.65
N GLU A 255 26.88 -17.27 17.22
CA GLU A 255 27.80 -17.36 18.35
C GLU A 255 29.28 -17.30 17.92
N GLN A 256 29.55 -17.14 16.64
CA GLN A 256 30.90 -17.11 16.11
C GLN A 256 31.65 -15.86 16.59
N LYS A 257 32.80 -16.10 17.23
CA LYS A 257 33.59 -15.06 17.90
C LYS A 257 34.49 -14.26 16.98
N TYR A 258 34.86 -14.84 15.83
CA TYR A 258 35.88 -14.29 14.93
C TYR A 258 35.42 -14.20 13.47
N SER A 259 34.61 -15.15 12.99
CA SER A 259 34.13 -15.21 11.61
C SER A 259 32.78 -15.92 11.50
N LEU A 260 31.82 -15.30 10.83
CA LEU A 260 30.52 -15.92 10.51
C LEU A 260 30.69 -17.19 9.65
N PRO A 261 29.74 -18.15 9.71
CA PRO A 261 29.75 -19.33 8.86
C PRO A 261 29.61 -18.95 7.38
N VAL A 262 30.08 -19.82 6.49
CA VAL A 262 29.85 -19.68 5.07
C VAL A 262 28.38 -20.00 4.77
N PHE A 263 27.61 -19.00 4.36
CA PHE A 263 26.26 -19.21 3.84
C PHE A 263 26.33 -19.59 2.37
N GLU A 264 25.69 -20.69 2.03
CA GLU A 264 25.31 -21.00 0.66
C GLU A 264 24.06 -20.22 0.28
N LEU A 265 23.65 -20.40 -0.97
CA LEU A 265 22.63 -19.57 -1.54
C LEU A 265 21.30 -19.59 -0.86
N ASP A 266 20.65 -18.43 -0.86
CA ASP A 266 19.26 -18.27 -0.42
C ASP A 266 19.02 -18.90 0.96
N ALA A 267 20.08 -19.03 1.78
CA ALA A 267 20.06 -19.76 3.04
C ALA A 267 18.93 -19.28 3.95
N PHE A 268 18.58 -17.99 3.87
CA PHE A 268 17.46 -17.37 4.58
C PHE A 268 16.51 -16.58 3.64
N GLU A 269 16.36 -16.99 2.38
CA GLU A 269 15.51 -16.29 1.40
C GLU A 269 14.00 -16.40 1.72
N ASN A 270 13.22 -15.37 1.32
CA ASN A 270 11.76 -15.31 1.47
C ASN A 270 11.25 -15.53 2.91
N ASN A 271 12.10 -15.17 3.88
CA ASN A 271 11.76 -15.05 5.28
C ASN A 271 11.10 -13.69 5.56
N ALA A 272 10.65 -13.47 6.80
CA ALA A 272 10.03 -12.19 7.17
C ALA A 272 10.93 -10.99 6.80
N PRO A 273 10.37 -9.88 6.28
CA PRO A 273 11.13 -8.67 5.93
C PRO A 273 11.81 -7.99 7.13
N GLU A 274 11.58 -8.50 8.34
CA GLU A 274 12.12 -8.02 9.61
C GLU A 274 13.27 -8.89 10.13
N ASN A 275 13.71 -9.94 9.41
CA ASN A 275 14.66 -10.91 9.93
C ASN A 275 16.03 -10.26 10.25
N ILE A 276 16.47 -10.35 11.51
CA ILE A 276 17.65 -9.71 12.08
C ILE A 276 18.72 -10.75 12.42
N ALA A 277 19.96 -10.49 11.99
CA ALA A 277 21.11 -11.28 12.42
C ALA A 277 21.91 -10.59 13.54
N ILE A 278 22.22 -11.35 14.60
CA ILE A 278 22.88 -10.87 15.82
C ILE A 278 24.21 -11.59 16.01
N TYR A 279 25.30 -10.87 16.26
CA TYR A 279 26.64 -11.47 16.48
C TYR A 279 27.50 -10.67 17.48
N TYR A 280 28.55 -11.29 18.01
CA TYR A 280 29.40 -10.75 19.09
C TYR A 280 30.72 -10.16 18.56
N GLU A 281 31.08 -8.97 19.04
CA GLU A 281 32.21 -8.08 18.71
C GLU A 281 32.64 -7.96 17.26
N THR A 282 33.73 -7.23 17.02
CA THR A 282 34.36 -7.06 15.72
C THR A 282 34.77 -8.40 15.14
N VAL A 283 33.79 -9.09 14.55
CA VAL A 283 33.98 -10.12 13.56
C VAL A 283 34.71 -9.43 12.41
N THR A 284 36.03 -9.56 12.39
CA THR A 284 36.83 -9.14 11.24
C THR A 284 36.65 -10.18 10.17
N LEU A 285 35.69 -9.96 9.28
CA LEU A 285 35.81 -10.50 7.93
C LEU A 285 36.98 -9.73 7.30
N LEU A 286 37.97 -10.47 6.80
CA LEU A 286 38.99 -9.92 5.90
C LEU A 286 38.23 -9.27 4.72
N ASN A 287 38.00 -7.96 4.80
CA ASN A 287 37.51 -7.07 3.76
C ASN A 287 35.98 -6.92 3.58
N ASN A 288 35.12 -7.06 4.61
CA ASN A 288 33.73 -6.53 4.56
C ASN A 288 33.10 -6.35 5.95
N ASP A 289 32.15 -5.40 6.07
CA ASP A 289 31.29 -5.25 7.25
C ASP A 289 30.38 -6.48 7.39
N PRO A 290 30.42 -7.24 8.51
CA PRO A 290 29.56 -8.41 8.71
C PRO A 290 28.06 -8.09 8.60
N LYS A 291 27.68 -6.83 8.83
CA LYS A 291 26.31 -6.34 8.60
C LYS A 291 25.88 -6.44 7.15
N THR A 292 26.77 -6.15 6.20
CA THR A 292 26.51 -6.20 4.76
C THR A 292 26.47 -7.65 4.26
N TYR A 293 27.39 -8.49 4.75
CA TYR A 293 27.44 -9.92 4.38
C TYR A 293 26.18 -10.69 4.83
N LEU A 294 25.65 -10.37 6.00
CA LEU A 294 24.40 -10.94 6.49
C LEU A 294 23.19 -10.40 5.69
N LYS A 295 23.21 -9.13 5.25
CA LYS A 295 22.13 -8.62 4.38
C LYS A 295 22.05 -9.35 3.04
N SER A 296 23.19 -9.71 2.44
CA SER A 296 23.23 -10.43 1.16
C SER A 296 22.76 -11.89 1.23
N VAL A 297 22.35 -12.40 2.39
CA VAL A 297 21.91 -13.80 2.56
C VAL A 297 20.50 -13.92 3.13
N GLY A 298 19.76 -12.81 3.21
CA GLY A 298 18.34 -12.78 3.57
C GLY A 298 18.00 -12.03 4.87
N PHE A 299 18.95 -11.30 5.47
CA PHE A 299 18.70 -10.48 6.67
C PHE A 299 18.45 -9.01 6.32
N PHE A 300 17.54 -8.33 7.00
CA PHE A 300 17.19 -6.94 6.70
C PHE A 300 17.84 -5.96 7.68
N GLU A 301 18.08 -6.38 8.93
CA GLU A 301 18.85 -5.64 9.94
C GLU A 301 19.92 -6.51 10.63
N THR A 302 20.95 -5.88 11.21
CA THR A 302 22.08 -6.59 11.84
C THR A 302 22.67 -5.84 13.05
N LYS A 303 22.80 -6.54 14.17
CA LYS A 303 23.27 -6.00 15.46
C LYS A 303 24.58 -6.68 15.90
N ALA A 304 25.58 -5.88 16.31
CA ALA A 304 26.91 -6.34 16.77
C ALA A 304 27.12 -5.92 18.24
N ILE A 305 27.62 -6.81 19.11
CA ILE A 305 27.65 -6.62 20.57
C ILE A 305 29.07 -6.79 21.17
N PRO A 306 29.67 -5.80 21.88
CA PRO A 306 30.95 -5.88 22.59
C PRO A 306 31.18 -7.10 23.56
N LEU A 307 32.38 -7.71 23.60
CA LEU A 307 32.80 -9.05 24.09
C LEU A 307 33.29 -9.03 25.54
N ASP A 308 33.60 -7.87 26.11
CA ASP A 308 34.09 -7.76 27.50
C ASP A 308 33.01 -8.01 28.57
N SER A 309 31.87 -8.60 28.20
CA SER A 309 30.72 -8.84 29.08
C SER A 309 30.53 -10.30 29.51
N LYS A 310 31.53 -11.18 29.37
CA LYS A 310 31.47 -12.58 29.85
C LYS A 310 32.67 -12.95 30.71
N PHE A 311 32.48 -13.05 32.03
CA PHE A 311 32.73 -14.25 32.87
C PHE A 311 32.65 -13.95 34.38
N ALA A 312 31.42 -13.87 34.90
CA ALA A 312 31.05 -14.42 36.20
C ALA A 312 29.55 -14.78 36.13
N MET A 313 29.27 -15.94 35.54
CA MET A 313 27.95 -16.57 35.54
C MET A 313 27.66 -17.23 36.89
N ARG A 314 26.44 -17.00 37.38
CA ARG A 314 25.46 -17.92 38.03
C ARG A 314 24.71 -17.07 39.05
N ASP A 315 23.49 -16.58 38.81
CA ASP A 315 22.39 -17.09 38.03
C ASP A 315 21.53 -15.90 37.57
N THR A 316 21.17 -15.92 36.28
CA THR A 316 20.15 -15.07 35.62
C THR A 316 20.21 -13.56 35.89
N VAL A 317 21.01 -12.83 35.11
CA VAL A 317 21.01 -11.35 35.07
C VAL A 317 21.03 -10.99 33.57
N VAL A 318 19.91 -10.69 32.91
CA VAL A 318 19.09 -9.47 33.02
C VAL A 318 19.95 -8.22 32.86
N ASP A 319 19.56 -7.28 31.99
CA ASP A 319 20.08 -5.89 32.02
C ASP A 319 20.14 -5.44 33.50
N PRO A 320 21.26 -4.93 34.07
CA PRO A 320 21.39 -4.66 35.52
C PRO A 320 20.36 -3.69 36.11
N THR A 321 19.45 -3.17 35.29
CA THR A 321 18.34 -2.30 35.70
C THR A 321 16.95 -2.83 35.31
N ALA A 322 16.84 -3.98 34.64
CA ALA A 322 15.56 -4.64 34.41
C ALA A 322 15.28 -5.68 35.49
N ILE A 323 14.04 -5.75 35.99
CA ILE A 323 13.60 -6.71 37.02
C ILE A 323 12.36 -7.42 36.50
N THR A 324 12.53 -8.65 36.01
CA THR A 324 11.41 -9.52 35.61
C THR A 324 10.75 -10.12 36.86
N ILE A 325 9.44 -9.89 37.07
CA ILE A 325 8.65 -10.62 38.09
C ILE A 325 7.32 -10.98 37.46
N GLY A 326 7.02 -12.28 37.40
CA GLY A 326 5.93 -12.81 36.58
C GLY A 326 6.21 -12.64 35.08
N ASN A 327 5.14 -12.62 34.30
CA ASN A 327 5.18 -12.62 32.85
C ASN A 327 5.20 -11.20 32.23
N ILE A 328 5.95 -10.24 32.80
CA ILE A 328 6.01 -8.84 32.32
C ILE A 328 7.43 -8.29 32.58
N ILE A 329 8.07 -7.67 31.58
CA ILE A 329 9.39 -7.01 31.73
C ILE A 329 9.20 -5.61 32.33
N TYR A 330 9.96 -5.32 33.37
CA TYR A 330 10.06 -3.99 33.95
C TYR A 330 11.51 -3.52 33.87
N ALA A 331 11.73 -2.25 33.55
CA ALA A 331 13.02 -1.59 33.66
C ALA A 331 12.96 -0.38 34.57
N ILE A 332 14.12 -0.06 35.16
CA ILE A 332 14.32 1.13 35.98
C ILE A 332 14.99 2.17 35.09
N GLY A 333 14.36 3.33 34.89
CA GLY A 333 15.03 4.44 34.20
C GLY A 333 15.98 5.21 35.11
N GLU A 334 16.73 6.14 34.52
CA GLU A 334 17.75 6.95 35.21
C GLU A 334 17.19 7.79 36.38
N ASP A 335 15.88 8.01 36.41
CA ASP A 335 15.15 8.80 37.42
C ASP A 335 14.59 7.98 38.59
N THR A 336 15.00 6.72 38.75
CA THR A 336 14.59 5.77 39.79
C THR A 336 13.12 5.30 39.73
N ASN A 337 12.42 5.55 38.62
CA ASN A 337 11.07 5.05 38.39
C ASN A 337 11.05 3.72 37.61
N VAL A 338 10.02 2.91 37.83
CA VAL A 338 9.87 1.59 37.18
C VAL A 338 8.89 1.68 36.02
N TYR A 339 9.29 1.14 34.88
CA TYR A 339 8.55 1.21 33.63
C TYR A 339 8.40 -0.18 33.02
N VAL A 340 7.22 -0.49 32.50
CA VAL A 340 6.94 -1.72 31.75
C VAL A 340 7.52 -1.54 30.36
N LYS A 341 8.58 -2.29 30.03
CA LYS A 341 9.28 -2.18 28.75
C LYS A 341 8.55 -2.93 27.66
N ASP A 342 8.99 -2.67 26.43
CA ASP A 342 8.49 -3.35 25.24
C ASP A 342 8.41 -4.87 25.46
N TYR A 343 7.33 -5.48 24.99
CA TYR A 343 7.17 -6.93 24.92
C TYR A 343 8.01 -7.42 23.73
N ASP A 344 9.32 -7.38 23.93
CA ASP A 344 10.31 -7.77 22.94
C ASP A 344 10.40 -9.30 22.89
N LYS A 345 9.73 -9.92 21.92
CA LYS A 345 9.67 -11.40 21.73
C LYS A 345 11.07 -12.03 21.56
N GLU A 346 12.12 -11.22 21.38
CA GLU A 346 13.52 -11.62 21.20
C GLU A 346 14.28 -11.99 22.48
N ASN A 347 13.92 -11.39 23.62
CA ASN A 347 14.74 -11.37 24.84
C ASN A 347 14.07 -12.02 26.06
N ILE A 348 13.03 -12.82 25.83
CA ILE A 348 12.30 -13.52 26.90
C ILE A 348 13.03 -14.85 27.25
N PRO A 349 13.35 -15.11 28.54
CA PRO A 349 13.89 -16.39 28.99
C PRO A 349 12.98 -17.56 28.58
N LYS A 350 13.55 -18.72 28.23
CA LYS A 350 12.86 -19.91 27.68
C LYS A 350 11.67 -20.46 28.52
N ASP A 351 11.43 -19.96 29.72
CA ASP A 351 10.37 -20.40 30.63
C ASP A 351 9.15 -19.45 30.63
N TRP A 352 9.27 -18.30 29.98
CA TRP A 352 8.21 -17.32 29.94
C TRP A 352 7.46 -17.38 28.59
N ASN A 353 6.22 -17.82 28.68
CA ASN A 353 5.37 -18.18 27.55
C ASN A 353 4.25 -17.11 27.40
N ALA A 354 4.21 -16.39 26.28
CA ALA A 354 3.07 -15.52 25.99
C ALA A 354 1.93 -16.25 25.26
N GLU A 355 2.06 -17.56 25.04
CA GLU A 355 0.91 -18.39 24.73
C GLU A 355 -0.05 -18.58 25.93
N ILE A 356 0.28 -18.02 27.11
CA ILE A 356 -0.53 -18.14 28.32
C ILE A 356 -0.95 -16.80 28.95
N LEU A 357 -0.59 -15.66 28.35
CA LEU A 357 -0.87 -14.35 28.94
C LEU A 357 -2.32 -13.90 28.71
N GLU A 358 -3.29 -14.67 29.16
CA GLU A 358 -4.71 -14.35 28.96
C GLU A 358 -5.15 -13.11 29.76
N SER A 359 -4.43 -12.74 30.83
CA SER A 359 -4.71 -11.54 31.61
C SER A 359 -3.45 -10.92 32.21
N VAL A 360 -3.43 -9.59 32.29
CA VAL A 360 -2.37 -8.78 32.91
C VAL A 360 -2.96 -7.95 34.04
N THR A 361 -2.37 -8.00 35.23
CA THR A 361 -2.63 -7.03 36.32
C THR A 361 -1.30 -6.43 36.75
N LEU A 362 -1.09 -5.14 36.45
CA LEU A 362 0.14 -4.44 36.78
C LEU A 362 0.10 -3.96 38.26
N PRO A 363 1.17 -4.16 39.06
CA PRO A 363 1.21 -3.72 40.45
C PRO A 363 1.52 -2.22 40.56
N SER A 364 0.98 -1.55 41.59
CA SER A 364 1.22 -0.11 41.81
C SER A 364 2.68 0.21 42.19
N TYR A 365 3.38 -0.72 42.84
CA TYR A 365 4.75 -0.56 43.31
C TYR A 365 5.54 -1.85 43.13
N LYS A 366 6.84 -1.69 42.91
CA LYS A 366 7.82 -2.77 42.83
C LYS A 366 9.11 -2.38 43.56
N ASN A 367 9.18 -2.83 44.82
CA ASN A 367 10.36 -2.92 45.68
C ASN A 367 11.33 -1.71 45.69
N PRO A 368 11.04 -0.56 46.31
CA PRO A 368 9.76 0.03 46.73
C PRO A 368 9.25 1.09 45.70
N LEU A 369 9.68 0.96 44.45
CA LEU A 369 9.57 2.01 43.43
C LEU A 369 8.23 1.96 42.68
N PRO A 370 7.58 3.09 42.38
CA PRO A 370 6.29 3.09 41.70
C PRO A 370 6.43 2.65 40.23
N VAL A 371 5.46 1.87 39.75
CA VAL A 371 5.34 1.56 38.31
C VAL A 371 4.61 2.71 37.64
N THR A 372 5.32 3.52 36.87
CA THR A 372 4.82 4.82 36.39
C THR A 372 4.67 4.93 34.87
N ARG A 373 5.19 3.98 34.08
CA ARG A 373 5.06 4.00 32.60
C ARG A 373 4.89 2.61 32.02
N ILE A 374 4.21 2.54 30.88
CA ILE A 374 4.23 1.41 29.93
C ILE A 374 4.84 1.95 28.63
N GLU A 375 5.84 1.29 28.06
CA GLU A 375 6.56 1.77 26.87
C GLU A 375 5.80 1.54 25.57
N GLN A 376 6.25 2.20 24.50
CA GLN A 376 5.71 2.03 23.15
C GLN A 376 5.85 0.57 22.72
N LEU A 377 4.83 0.05 22.04
CA LEU A 377 4.72 -1.34 21.56
C LEU A 377 4.70 -2.43 22.66
N ALA A 378 4.63 -2.06 23.94
CA ALA A 378 4.90 -2.99 25.06
C ALA A 378 4.02 -4.20 25.29
N PHE A 379 2.96 -4.37 24.52
CA PHE A 379 2.14 -5.57 24.42
C PHE A 379 1.65 -5.75 22.97
N ASN A 380 2.29 -5.11 21.98
CA ASN A 380 1.89 -5.16 20.59
C ASN A 380 1.87 -6.61 20.07
N ALA A 381 0.81 -6.95 19.33
CA ALA A 381 0.55 -8.29 18.83
C ALA A 381 0.55 -9.39 19.91
N CYS A 382 0.17 -9.06 21.16
CA CYS A 382 -0.18 -10.04 22.19
C CYS A 382 -1.56 -10.64 21.88
N THR A 383 -1.63 -11.47 20.83
CA THR A 383 -2.89 -11.97 20.24
C THR A 383 -3.73 -12.85 21.16
N LEU A 384 -3.21 -13.31 22.30
CA LEU A 384 -3.93 -14.13 23.29
C LEU A 384 -4.33 -13.37 24.57
N LEU A 385 -3.88 -12.12 24.72
CA LEU A 385 -4.23 -11.28 25.87
C LEU A 385 -5.71 -10.96 25.84
N LYS A 386 -6.47 -11.37 26.87
CA LYS A 386 -7.92 -11.15 26.98
C LYS A 386 -8.30 -10.01 27.94
N SER A 387 -7.46 -9.71 28.94
CA SER A 387 -7.75 -8.61 29.87
C SER A 387 -6.51 -7.90 30.43
N VAL A 388 -6.61 -6.59 30.68
CA VAL A 388 -5.53 -5.79 31.29
C VAL A 388 -6.08 -4.93 32.43
N LYS A 389 -5.43 -4.95 33.59
CA LYS A 389 -5.68 -4.04 34.72
C LYS A 389 -4.47 -3.15 34.98
N ILE A 390 -4.66 -1.83 34.81
CA ILE A 390 -3.62 -0.81 34.94
C ILE A 390 -3.78 -0.07 36.28
N PRO A 391 -2.75 -0.04 37.16
CA PRO A 391 -2.84 0.55 38.49
C PRO A 391 -2.74 2.08 38.45
N SER A 392 -3.25 2.74 39.50
CA SER A 392 -3.27 4.20 39.67
C SER A 392 -1.88 4.86 39.74
N SER A 393 -0.81 4.07 39.87
CA SER A 393 0.57 4.56 39.85
C SER A 393 1.06 4.88 38.43
N VAL A 394 0.47 4.27 37.39
CA VAL A 394 0.89 4.47 36.00
C VAL A 394 0.49 5.87 35.55
N ILE A 395 1.47 6.61 35.06
CA ILE A 395 1.37 8.01 34.62
C ILE A 395 1.31 8.06 33.08
N THR A 396 2.05 7.21 32.37
CA THR A 396 2.14 7.25 30.90
C THR A 396 2.08 5.86 30.26
N ILE A 397 1.53 5.76 29.04
CA ILE A 397 1.46 4.51 28.25
C ILE A 397 1.85 4.84 26.81
N GLY A 398 2.89 4.23 26.25
CA GLY A 398 3.42 4.54 24.92
C GLY A 398 2.47 4.19 23.77
N GLY A 399 2.69 4.79 22.60
CA GLY A 399 1.90 4.51 21.40
C GLY A 399 1.97 3.04 20.99
N TYR A 400 0.90 2.53 20.36
CA TYR A 400 0.79 1.15 19.90
C TYR A 400 1.02 0.07 20.98
N ALA A 401 1.03 0.42 22.27
CA ALA A 401 1.41 -0.52 23.31
C ALA A 401 0.52 -1.75 23.38
N PHE A 402 -0.77 -1.68 23.04
CA PHE A 402 -1.65 -2.85 22.94
C PHE A 402 -2.14 -3.09 21.51
N SER A 403 -1.46 -2.55 20.50
CA SER A 403 -1.85 -2.73 19.10
C SER A 403 -1.90 -4.21 18.72
N SER A 404 -2.80 -4.61 17.83
CA SER A 404 -3.01 -5.97 17.33
C SER A 404 -3.19 -7.04 18.43
N CYS A 405 -3.64 -6.66 19.63
CA CYS A 405 -4.06 -7.59 20.67
C CYS A 405 -5.45 -8.14 20.34
N ASN A 406 -5.55 -8.97 19.30
CA ASN A 406 -6.82 -9.36 18.70
C ASN A 406 -7.79 -10.08 19.65
N SER A 407 -7.30 -10.71 20.72
CA SER A 407 -8.14 -11.36 21.75
C SER A 407 -8.47 -10.48 22.95
N LEU A 408 -8.03 -9.22 23.01
CA LEU A 408 -8.21 -8.35 24.17
C LEU A 408 -9.68 -7.99 24.32
N ILE A 409 -10.33 -8.47 25.37
CA ILE A 409 -11.77 -8.27 25.63
C ILE A 409 -12.03 -7.06 26.52
N SER A 410 -11.16 -6.80 27.50
CA SER A 410 -11.38 -5.75 28.51
C SER A 410 -10.09 -5.10 29.01
N VAL A 411 -10.16 -3.79 29.26
CA VAL A 411 -9.11 -3.01 29.91
C VAL A 411 -9.72 -2.24 31.07
N THR A 412 -9.12 -2.32 32.25
CA THR A 412 -9.58 -1.62 33.47
C THR A 412 -8.47 -0.74 34.03
N PHE A 413 -8.80 0.51 34.35
CA PHE A 413 -7.89 1.46 35.01
C PHE A 413 -8.29 1.59 36.48
N ALA A 414 -7.34 1.45 37.39
CA ALA A 414 -7.58 1.62 38.82
C ALA A 414 -7.67 3.11 39.18
N GLU A 415 -8.68 3.47 39.97
CA GLU A 415 -8.94 4.86 40.38
C GLU A 415 -8.29 5.20 41.74
N PRO A 416 -7.76 6.43 41.94
CA PRO A 416 -7.70 7.52 40.96
C PRO A 416 -6.57 7.30 39.94
N SER A 417 -6.89 7.28 38.65
CA SER A 417 -5.90 7.16 37.57
C SER A 417 -5.05 8.44 37.43
N LYS A 418 -3.82 8.29 36.89
CA LYS A 418 -2.91 9.40 36.55
C LYS A 418 -2.57 9.49 35.06
N ILE A 419 -3.17 8.65 34.23
CA ILE A 419 -2.92 8.62 32.78
C ILE A 419 -3.55 9.84 32.14
N GLU A 420 -2.72 10.62 31.45
CA GLU A 420 -3.16 11.85 30.77
C GLU A 420 -3.67 11.56 29.36
N ASN A 421 -3.11 10.61 28.61
CA ASN A 421 -3.46 10.43 27.20
C ASN A 421 -3.65 8.94 26.83
N ILE A 422 -4.61 8.68 25.94
CA ILE A 422 -4.70 7.43 25.18
C ILE A 422 -3.90 7.64 23.90
N ASN A 423 -2.65 7.17 23.89
CA ASN A 423 -1.67 7.50 22.85
C ASN A 423 -1.96 6.89 21.47
N THR A 424 -1.23 7.38 20.45
CA THR A 424 -1.41 6.98 19.04
C THR A 424 -1.39 5.46 18.88
N GLY A 425 -2.42 4.90 18.25
CA GLY A 425 -2.53 3.46 17.96
C GLY A 425 -2.63 2.55 19.19
N LEU A 426 -2.85 3.09 20.41
CA LEU A 426 -2.70 2.33 21.66
C LEU A 426 -3.43 0.99 21.67
N PHE A 427 -4.65 0.94 21.14
CA PHE A 427 -5.48 -0.25 21.00
C PHE A 427 -5.84 -0.55 19.53
N SER A 428 -5.01 -0.12 18.56
CA SER A 428 -5.21 -0.42 17.14
C SER A 428 -5.41 -1.92 16.93
N ASP A 429 -6.35 -2.33 16.10
CA ASP A 429 -6.62 -3.72 15.74
C ASP A 429 -6.93 -4.64 16.95
N CYS A 430 -7.38 -4.10 18.10
CA CYS A 430 -7.89 -4.92 19.20
C CYS A 430 -9.29 -5.47 18.87
N GLY A 431 -9.36 -6.40 17.92
CA GLY A 431 -10.61 -6.86 17.31
C GLY A 431 -11.64 -7.47 18.27
N SER A 432 -11.25 -7.94 19.46
CA SER A 432 -12.16 -8.49 20.48
C SER A 432 -12.55 -7.51 21.59
N LEU A 433 -12.03 -6.27 21.59
CA LEU A 433 -12.22 -5.32 22.70
C LEU A 433 -13.67 -4.88 22.70
N LYS A 434 -14.41 -5.26 23.74
CA LYS A 434 -15.88 -5.14 23.73
C LYS A 434 -16.37 -3.87 24.41
N ASN A 435 -15.77 -3.55 25.56
CA ASN A 435 -16.12 -2.37 26.36
C ASN A 435 -14.86 -1.79 27.00
N ILE A 436 -14.75 -0.45 27.03
CA ILE A 436 -13.69 0.25 27.76
C ILE A 436 -14.23 1.53 28.43
N ILE A 437 -13.81 1.74 29.68
CA ILE A 437 -14.09 2.97 30.44
C ILE A 437 -12.78 3.75 30.50
N ILE A 438 -12.75 4.92 29.87
CA ILE A 438 -11.58 5.79 29.89
C ILE A 438 -11.55 6.54 31.23
N PRO A 439 -10.42 6.53 31.97
CA PRO A 439 -10.38 7.08 33.32
C PRO A 439 -10.41 8.61 33.33
N SER A 440 -10.98 9.22 34.37
CA SER A 440 -11.24 10.67 34.45
C SER A 440 -9.99 11.56 34.53
N SER A 441 -8.80 10.98 34.51
CA SER A 441 -7.53 11.71 34.38
C SER A 441 -7.17 12.02 32.93
N VAL A 442 -7.76 11.31 31.96
CA VAL A 442 -7.37 11.42 30.55
C VAL A 442 -7.86 12.73 29.95
N THR A 443 -6.94 13.47 29.34
CA THR A 443 -7.13 14.73 28.63
C THR A 443 -7.14 14.56 27.11
N SER A 444 -6.52 13.53 26.51
CA SER A 444 -6.62 13.30 25.06
C SER A 444 -6.77 11.82 24.67
N ILE A 445 -7.43 11.61 23.52
CA ILE A 445 -7.40 10.36 22.75
C ILE A 445 -6.72 10.67 21.42
N ASP A 446 -5.62 10.02 21.10
CA ASP A 446 -4.77 10.37 19.95
C ASP A 446 -5.15 9.60 18.66
N ASN A 447 -4.40 9.84 17.57
CA ASN A 447 -4.67 9.27 16.26
C ASN A 447 -4.66 7.73 16.27
N ASN A 448 -5.58 7.11 15.54
CA ASN A 448 -5.70 5.65 15.39
C ASN A 448 -5.86 4.88 16.71
N ALA A 449 -6.16 5.54 17.84
CA ALA A 449 -6.11 4.93 19.18
C ALA A 449 -6.93 3.62 19.31
N PHE A 450 -8.07 3.52 18.63
CA PHE A 450 -8.95 2.35 18.59
C PHE A 450 -9.30 1.93 17.15
N ILE A 451 -8.47 2.27 16.16
CA ILE A 451 -8.75 1.85 14.78
C ILE A 451 -8.90 0.33 14.70
N CYS A 452 -9.89 -0.17 13.97
CA CYS A 452 -10.17 -1.60 13.82
C CYS A 452 -10.44 -2.37 15.13
N CYS A 453 -10.91 -1.70 16.19
CA CYS A 453 -11.53 -2.36 17.34
C CYS A 453 -12.94 -2.86 16.98
N THR A 454 -13.02 -3.85 16.09
CA THR A 454 -14.27 -4.26 15.43
C THR A 454 -15.37 -4.75 16.37
N SER A 455 -15.04 -5.28 17.55
CA SER A 455 -16.01 -5.72 18.57
C SER A 455 -16.39 -4.66 19.61
N LEU A 456 -15.89 -3.42 19.52
CA LEU A 456 -16.13 -2.39 20.53
C LEU A 456 -17.58 -1.91 20.48
N GLU A 457 -18.41 -2.32 21.43
CA GLU A 457 -19.84 -1.99 21.51
C GLU A 457 -20.09 -0.67 22.25
N LYS A 458 -19.30 -0.40 23.31
CA LYS A 458 -19.47 0.77 24.17
C LYS A 458 -18.13 1.32 24.67
N ILE A 459 -18.01 2.65 24.60
CA ILE A 459 -16.93 3.41 25.23
C ILE A 459 -17.50 4.58 26.03
N THR A 460 -16.95 4.83 27.22
CA THR A 460 -17.29 6.02 28.03
C THR A 460 -16.09 6.97 28.02
N ILE A 461 -16.27 8.16 27.44
CA ILE A 461 -15.27 9.23 27.42
C ILE A 461 -15.54 10.17 28.61
N PRO A 462 -14.58 10.42 29.51
CA PRO A 462 -14.80 11.27 30.68
C PRO A 462 -14.71 12.77 30.34
N SER A 463 -15.34 13.60 31.16
CA SER A 463 -15.37 15.07 31.04
C SER A 463 -14.03 15.78 31.24
N SER A 464 -12.94 15.03 31.40
CA SER A 464 -11.57 15.54 31.40
C SER A 464 -10.98 15.61 29.99
N VAL A 465 -11.51 14.84 29.03
CA VAL A 465 -10.97 14.78 27.67
C VAL A 465 -11.24 16.08 26.92
N THR A 466 -10.19 16.68 26.37
CA THR A 466 -10.22 17.90 25.56
C THR A 466 -10.05 17.62 24.06
N SER A 467 -9.47 16.49 23.65
CA SER A 467 -9.27 16.19 22.22
C SER A 467 -9.40 14.71 21.88
N ILE A 468 -9.91 14.44 20.67
CA ILE A 468 -9.98 13.10 20.03
C ILE A 468 -9.25 13.18 18.68
N GLY A 469 -8.38 12.22 18.37
CA GLY A 469 -7.48 12.23 17.20
C GLY A 469 -8.11 11.72 15.90
N GLU A 470 -7.32 11.78 14.83
CA GLU A 470 -7.67 11.31 13.48
C GLU A 470 -7.88 9.79 13.45
N ASN A 471 -8.91 9.31 12.76
CA ASN A 471 -9.27 7.89 12.61
C ASN A 471 -9.34 7.12 13.95
N ALA A 472 -9.55 7.81 15.08
CA ALA A 472 -9.42 7.24 16.42
C ALA A 472 -10.33 6.02 16.66
N PHE A 473 -11.50 5.96 16.01
CA PHE A 473 -12.48 4.88 16.10
C PHE A 473 -12.87 4.33 14.71
N THR A 474 -12.12 4.61 13.65
CA THR A 474 -12.37 4.01 12.32
C THR A 474 -12.41 2.48 12.42
N CYS A 475 -13.27 1.82 11.65
CA CYS A 475 -13.51 0.36 11.74
C CYS A 475 -13.99 -0.16 13.11
N CYS A 476 -14.46 0.67 14.05
CA CYS A 476 -15.19 0.20 15.23
C CYS A 476 -16.62 -0.21 14.83
N THR A 477 -16.73 -1.28 14.04
CA THR A 477 -17.96 -1.68 13.35
C THR A 477 -19.07 -2.15 14.29
N SER A 478 -18.80 -2.44 15.56
CA SER A 478 -19.82 -2.78 16.57
C SER A 478 -20.24 -1.62 17.48
N LEU A 479 -19.63 -0.43 17.37
CA LEU A 479 -19.89 0.67 18.29
C LEU A 479 -21.28 1.26 18.04
N GLU A 480 -22.21 1.12 18.99
CA GLU A 480 -23.60 1.54 18.79
C GLU A 480 -23.87 2.99 19.19
N LYS A 481 -23.25 3.48 20.27
CA LYS A 481 -23.52 4.80 20.82
C LYS A 481 -22.26 5.41 21.39
N ILE A 482 -22.12 6.72 21.22
CA ILE A 482 -21.05 7.47 21.88
C ILE A 482 -21.54 8.82 22.39
N THR A 483 -21.05 9.20 23.56
CA THR A 483 -21.26 10.53 24.16
C THR A 483 -19.94 11.28 24.15
N ILE A 484 -19.93 12.46 23.55
CA ILE A 484 -18.79 13.37 23.47
C ILE A 484 -18.94 14.41 24.59
N PRO A 485 -18.03 14.43 25.58
CA PRO A 485 -18.16 15.34 26.72
C PRO A 485 -18.02 16.81 26.35
N SER A 486 -18.63 17.68 27.16
CA SER A 486 -18.62 19.15 26.98
C SER A 486 -17.21 19.77 27.07
N SER A 487 -16.26 19.04 27.63
CA SER A 487 -14.85 19.42 27.71
C SER A 487 -14.09 19.31 26.39
N VAL A 488 -14.56 18.49 25.45
CA VAL A 488 -13.87 18.25 24.17
C VAL A 488 -13.91 19.51 23.32
N THR A 489 -12.74 19.98 22.87
CA THR A 489 -12.56 21.14 22.00
C THR A 489 -12.28 20.76 20.56
N SER A 490 -11.80 19.55 20.28
CA SER A 490 -11.46 19.09 18.93
C SER A 490 -11.62 17.57 18.73
N ILE A 491 -12.09 17.16 17.54
CA ILE A 491 -12.16 15.76 17.10
C ILE A 491 -11.52 15.66 15.71
N GLY A 492 -10.55 14.76 15.49
CA GLY A 492 -9.80 14.63 14.24
C GLY A 492 -10.62 14.18 13.02
N GLU A 493 -10.01 14.28 11.83
CA GLU A 493 -10.62 13.83 10.58
C GLU A 493 -10.94 12.33 10.62
N GLY A 494 -12.07 11.93 10.06
CA GLY A 494 -12.43 10.51 9.96
C GLY A 494 -12.55 9.76 11.29
N ALA A 495 -12.62 10.43 12.45
CA ALA A 495 -12.51 9.76 13.75
C ALA A 495 -13.51 8.60 13.95
N PHE A 496 -14.69 8.65 13.34
CA PHE A 496 -15.64 7.53 13.28
C PHE A 496 -15.90 7.04 11.84
N GLY A 497 -15.23 7.66 10.86
CA GLY A 497 -15.53 7.53 9.44
C GLY A 497 -14.70 6.46 8.73
N GLU A 498 -15.07 6.17 7.48
CA GLU A 498 -14.25 5.38 6.56
C GLU A 498 -12.89 6.03 6.31
N HIS A 499 -11.88 5.19 6.14
CA HIS A 499 -10.53 5.62 5.79
C HIS A 499 -10.04 4.86 4.55
N SER A 500 -9.51 5.57 3.55
CA SER A 500 -8.90 4.94 2.37
C SER A 500 -7.37 5.00 2.47
N GLY A 501 -6.73 3.86 2.76
CA GLY A 501 -5.26 3.74 2.88
C GLY A 501 -4.64 2.80 1.84
N GLU A 502 -3.33 2.59 1.91
CA GLU A 502 -2.54 1.74 0.98
C GLU A 502 -3.04 0.28 0.90
N ASN A 503 -3.79 -0.17 1.90
CA ASN A 503 -4.37 -1.51 2.01
C ASN A 503 -5.89 -1.57 1.67
N GLY A 504 -6.45 -0.51 1.08
CA GLY A 504 -7.87 -0.43 0.70
C GLY A 504 -8.71 0.49 1.59
N THR A 505 -10.04 0.47 1.40
CA THR A 505 -10.99 1.26 2.19
C THR A 505 -11.39 0.50 3.45
N SER A 506 -11.08 1.08 4.61
CA SER A 506 -11.51 0.68 5.94
C SER A 506 -12.94 1.20 6.19
N PRO A 507 -13.91 0.36 6.58
CA PRO A 507 -15.28 0.81 6.89
C PRO A 507 -15.32 1.80 8.06
N GLY A 508 -16.34 2.67 8.09
CA GLY A 508 -16.62 3.52 9.24
C GLY A 508 -17.21 2.74 10.42
N CYS A 509 -17.71 3.45 11.43
CA CYS A 509 -18.48 2.85 12.54
C CYS A 509 -19.88 2.45 12.06
N THR A 510 -19.98 1.35 11.31
CA THR A 510 -21.21 0.95 10.60
C THR A 510 -22.40 0.66 11.52
N SER A 511 -22.18 0.26 12.77
CA SER A 511 -23.24 0.04 13.77
C SER A 511 -23.58 1.27 14.63
N LEU A 512 -22.94 2.43 14.42
CA LEU A 512 -23.16 3.62 15.25
C LEU A 512 -24.56 4.18 15.04
N ILE A 513 -25.45 4.02 16.01
CA ILE A 513 -26.87 4.45 15.98
C ILE A 513 -27.04 5.90 16.41
N SER A 514 -26.27 6.37 17.40
CA SER A 514 -26.42 7.74 17.90
C SER A 514 -25.14 8.34 18.48
N VAL A 515 -24.96 9.63 18.23
CA VAL A 515 -23.89 10.46 18.81
C VAL A 515 -24.54 11.56 19.64
N THR A 516 -24.13 11.67 20.90
CA THR A 516 -24.60 12.72 21.82
C THR A 516 -23.44 13.66 22.13
N PHE A 517 -23.62 14.97 21.97
CA PHE A 517 -22.67 15.97 22.47
C PHE A 517 -23.24 16.54 23.77
N GLU A 518 -22.47 16.48 24.86
CA GLU A 518 -22.88 17.11 26.10
C GLU A 518 -22.82 18.64 25.98
N GLU A 519 -23.82 19.30 26.57
CA GLU A 519 -23.91 20.76 26.55
C GLU A 519 -23.40 21.38 27.86
N PRO A 520 -22.70 22.54 27.81
CA PRO A 520 -22.36 23.31 26.62
C PRO A 520 -21.15 22.72 25.89
N SER A 521 -21.32 22.33 24.62
CA SER A 521 -20.21 21.84 23.81
C SER A 521 -19.20 22.95 23.50
N LYS A 522 -17.92 22.59 23.36
CA LYS A 522 -16.83 23.50 22.96
C LYS A 522 -16.29 23.23 21.56
N ILE A 523 -16.84 22.23 20.86
CA ILE A 523 -16.38 21.84 19.54
C ILE A 523 -16.88 22.85 18.52
N GLU A 524 -15.96 23.38 17.71
CA GLU A 524 -16.28 24.39 16.69
C GLU A 524 -16.60 23.78 15.32
N ASN A 525 -16.15 22.54 15.05
CA ASN A 525 -16.26 21.92 13.73
C ASN A 525 -16.63 20.43 13.84
N ILE A 526 -17.58 19.99 13.01
CA ILE A 526 -17.67 18.60 12.59
C ILE A 526 -16.66 18.46 11.45
N ASN A 527 -15.55 17.77 11.67
CA ASN A 527 -14.45 17.70 10.72
C ASN A 527 -14.75 16.85 9.47
N ASP A 528 -13.85 16.92 8.48
CA ASP A 528 -13.98 16.17 7.24
C ASP A 528 -14.08 14.65 7.54
N GLY A 529 -14.96 13.98 6.82
CA GLY A 529 -15.18 12.53 6.94
C GLY A 529 -15.64 12.02 8.32
N LEU A 530 -15.96 12.89 9.29
CA LEU A 530 -16.05 12.49 10.71
C LEU A 530 -16.96 11.27 10.96
N PHE A 531 -18.09 11.17 10.25
CA PHE A 531 -19.04 10.06 10.31
C PHE A 531 -19.26 9.40 8.93
N THR A 532 -18.28 9.45 8.02
CA THR A 532 -18.39 8.76 6.71
C THR A 532 -18.63 7.26 6.91
N GLY A 533 -19.62 6.68 6.24
CA GLY A 533 -19.94 5.24 6.35
C GLY A 533 -20.49 4.80 7.70
N CYS A 534 -20.93 5.73 8.56
CA CYS A 534 -21.71 5.40 9.77
C CYS A 534 -23.15 5.02 9.38
N GLU A 535 -23.32 3.90 8.71
CA GLU A 535 -24.57 3.49 8.03
C GLU A 535 -25.78 3.39 8.97
N SER A 536 -25.57 3.03 10.24
CA SER A 536 -26.63 2.91 11.25
C SER A 536 -26.99 4.22 11.96
N LEU A 537 -26.30 5.34 11.68
CA LEU A 537 -26.46 6.59 12.44
C LEU A 537 -27.82 7.19 12.21
N LYS A 538 -28.69 7.10 13.22
CA LYS A 538 -30.09 7.53 13.15
C LYS A 538 -30.34 8.88 13.83
N ASN A 539 -29.68 9.10 14.96
CA ASN A 539 -29.92 10.27 15.82
C ASN A 539 -28.61 11.01 16.11
N ILE A 540 -28.52 12.27 15.69
CA ILE A 540 -27.45 13.20 16.08
C ILE A 540 -28.02 14.60 16.27
N THR A 541 -27.69 15.23 17.39
CA THR A 541 -28.00 16.64 17.64
C THR A 541 -26.71 17.43 17.48
N ILE A 542 -26.65 18.34 16.51
CA ILE A 542 -25.48 19.19 16.31
C ILE A 542 -25.52 20.30 17.37
N PRO A 543 -24.50 20.43 18.23
CA PRO A 543 -24.52 21.41 19.32
C PRO A 543 -24.33 22.83 18.77
N SER A 544 -24.86 23.80 19.51
CA SER A 544 -24.85 25.23 19.12
C SER A 544 -23.45 25.89 19.12
N SER A 545 -22.41 25.16 19.51
CA SER A 545 -21.02 25.58 19.38
C SER A 545 -20.45 25.36 17.98
N ILE A 546 -21.04 24.47 17.18
CA ILE A 546 -20.51 24.10 15.87
C ILE A 546 -20.74 25.24 14.89
N THR A 547 -19.66 25.69 14.25
CA THR A 547 -19.65 26.73 13.23
C THR A 547 -19.43 26.18 11.81
N LYS A 548 -18.94 24.94 11.67
CA LYS A 548 -18.71 24.28 10.37
C LYS A 548 -19.03 22.78 10.41
N ILE A 549 -19.64 22.30 9.33
CA ILE A 549 -19.74 20.87 9.00
C ILE A 549 -18.79 20.60 7.83
N GLY A 550 -17.90 19.62 7.95
CA GLY A 550 -16.82 19.31 7.00
C GLY A 550 -17.28 18.58 5.74
N ASN A 551 -16.34 18.38 4.81
CA ASN A 551 -16.57 17.59 3.61
C ASN A 551 -16.86 16.13 3.98
N LYS A 552 -17.85 15.51 3.34
CA LYS A 552 -18.25 14.11 3.62
C LYS A 552 -18.56 13.80 5.09
N ALA A 553 -18.84 14.81 5.91
CA ALA A 553 -19.00 14.64 7.36
C ALA A 553 -20.02 13.55 7.76
N PHE A 554 -21.09 13.38 6.99
CA PHE A 554 -22.12 12.33 7.13
C PHE A 554 -22.31 11.53 5.83
N PHE A 555 -21.28 11.44 4.98
CA PHE A 555 -21.35 10.68 3.74
C PHE A 555 -21.75 9.23 4.04
N GLN A 556 -22.73 8.67 3.31
CA GLN A 556 -23.25 7.30 3.52
C GLN A 556 -23.81 7.01 4.93
N CYS A 557 -24.27 8.01 5.68
CA CYS A 557 -25.09 7.79 6.90
C CYS A 557 -26.52 7.34 6.53
N GLY A 558 -26.66 6.11 6.03
CA GLY A 558 -27.88 5.58 5.42
C GLY A 558 -29.12 5.58 6.34
N SER A 559 -28.95 5.47 7.65
CA SER A 559 -30.05 5.44 8.63
C SER A 559 -30.45 6.82 9.17
N LEU A 560 -29.73 7.88 8.83
CA LEU A 560 -29.96 9.22 9.38
C LEU A 560 -31.27 9.77 8.85
N LYS A 561 -32.27 9.93 9.72
CA LYS A 561 -33.62 10.35 9.29
C LYS A 561 -33.86 11.85 9.36
N ASN A 562 -33.34 12.48 10.42
CA ASN A 562 -33.54 13.90 10.70
C ASN A 562 -32.22 14.53 11.14
N ILE A 563 -31.98 15.78 10.77
CA ILE A 563 -30.86 16.58 11.27
C ILE A 563 -31.29 18.04 11.46
N ASN A 564 -30.86 18.65 12.56
CA ASN A 564 -31.10 20.06 12.85
C ASN A 564 -29.79 20.83 12.77
N ILE A 565 -29.76 21.89 11.96
CA ILE A 565 -28.61 22.77 11.77
C ILE A 565 -28.76 23.96 12.73
N PRO A 566 -27.89 24.12 13.74
CA PRO A 566 -28.05 25.14 14.75
C PRO A 566 -27.69 26.53 14.22
N PHE A 567 -28.10 27.59 14.92
CA PHE A 567 -27.92 28.98 14.49
C PHE A 567 -26.47 29.39 14.24
N SER A 568 -25.52 28.69 14.87
CA SER A 568 -24.09 28.92 14.84
C SER A 568 -23.39 28.44 13.56
N VAL A 569 -23.96 27.47 12.84
CA VAL A 569 -23.31 26.89 11.65
C VAL A 569 -23.25 27.91 10.53
N THR A 570 -22.04 28.18 10.06
CA THR A 570 -21.70 29.15 9.01
C THR A 570 -21.27 28.51 7.69
N SER A 571 -20.82 27.25 7.73
CA SER A 571 -20.43 26.52 6.52
C SER A 571 -20.76 25.03 6.63
N ILE A 572 -21.12 24.44 5.48
CA ILE A 572 -21.38 23.00 5.31
C ILE A 572 -20.55 22.56 4.10
N GLY A 573 -19.71 21.54 4.30
CA GLY A 573 -18.76 21.04 3.33
C GLY A 573 -19.41 20.28 2.19
N LYS A 574 -18.61 20.01 1.17
CA LYS A 574 -19.05 19.28 -0.02
C LYS A 574 -19.43 17.85 0.37
N ASP A 575 -20.54 17.36 -0.19
CA ASP A 575 -21.00 15.98 -0.03
C ASP A 575 -21.27 15.61 1.46
N ALA A 576 -21.48 16.60 2.34
CA ALA A 576 -21.64 16.38 3.78
C ALA A 576 -22.78 15.44 4.14
N PHE A 577 -23.90 15.46 3.41
CA PHE A 577 -25.07 14.57 3.62
C PHE A 577 -25.30 13.63 2.43
N PHE A 578 -24.26 13.41 1.63
CA PHE A 578 -24.37 12.60 0.42
C PHE A 578 -24.63 11.14 0.75
N LEU A 579 -25.52 10.47 0.01
CA LEU A 579 -25.95 9.09 0.26
C LEU A 579 -26.53 8.84 1.67
N CYS A 580 -27.05 9.86 2.34
CA CYS A 580 -27.93 9.68 3.50
C CYS A 580 -29.34 9.25 3.02
N SER A 581 -29.47 7.99 2.61
CA SER A 581 -30.66 7.49 1.89
C SER A 581 -31.98 7.64 2.66
N ASN A 582 -31.99 7.54 4.00
CA ASN A 582 -33.20 7.74 4.80
C ASN A 582 -33.41 9.18 5.30
N LEU A 583 -32.53 10.13 4.97
CA LEU A 583 -32.64 11.51 5.44
C LEU A 583 -33.87 12.14 4.80
N SER A 584 -34.85 12.46 5.63
CA SER A 584 -36.16 12.99 5.21
C SER A 584 -36.44 14.37 5.79
N ASN A 585 -35.63 14.81 6.78
CA ASN A 585 -35.81 16.10 7.42
C ASN A 585 -34.50 16.81 7.72
N ILE A 586 -34.24 17.93 7.04
CA ILE A 586 -33.21 18.90 7.42
C ILE A 586 -33.91 20.15 7.95
N LEU A 587 -33.77 20.39 9.25
CA LEU A 587 -34.26 21.60 9.91
C LEU A 587 -33.11 22.58 10.11
N VAL A 588 -33.39 23.87 10.07
CA VAL A 588 -32.43 24.92 10.41
C VAL A 588 -33.07 25.84 11.44
N GLU A 589 -32.33 26.13 12.51
CA GLU A 589 -32.82 27.03 13.55
C GLU A 589 -33.05 28.44 12.99
N GLN A 590 -34.15 29.09 13.42
CA GLN A 590 -34.60 30.36 12.86
C GLN A 590 -33.54 31.47 12.91
N LYS A 591 -32.72 31.47 13.97
CA LYS A 591 -31.64 32.44 14.20
C LYS A 591 -30.41 32.21 13.32
N ASN A 592 -30.30 31.08 12.61
CA ASN A 592 -29.17 30.85 11.70
C ASN A 592 -29.16 31.93 10.62
N ILE A 593 -28.01 32.60 10.42
CA ILE A 593 -27.87 33.69 9.44
C ILE A 593 -27.34 33.22 8.07
N ASN A 594 -26.86 31.98 7.96
CA ASN A 594 -26.24 31.43 6.74
C ASN A 594 -27.13 30.43 6.00
N PHE A 595 -28.00 29.72 6.72
CA PHE A 595 -28.85 28.65 6.20
C PHE A 595 -30.31 28.83 6.61
N THR A 596 -31.21 28.18 5.87
CA THR A 596 -32.62 28.02 6.23
C THR A 596 -33.12 26.70 5.66
N SER A 597 -34.11 26.09 6.31
CA SER A 597 -34.88 25.02 5.70
C SER A 597 -36.22 25.55 5.14
N LEU A 598 -36.73 24.89 4.11
CA LEU A 598 -38.10 25.06 3.62
C LEU A 598 -38.60 23.68 3.18
N ASN A 599 -39.74 23.24 3.71
CA ASN A 599 -40.29 21.90 3.45
C ASN A 599 -39.24 20.80 3.61
N ASN A 600 -38.49 20.85 4.72
CA ASN A 600 -37.45 19.88 5.09
C ASN A 600 -36.18 19.87 4.19
N VAL A 601 -36.10 20.72 3.18
CA VAL A 601 -34.96 20.84 2.25
C VAL A 601 -34.03 21.97 2.71
N LEU A 602 -32.72 21.79 2.54
CA LEU A 602 -31.70 22.73 3.00
C LEU A 602 -31.32 23.76 1.93
N TYR A 603 -31.31 25.04 2.33
CA TYR A 603 -30.90 26.17 1.52
C TYR A 603 -29.93 27.08 2.29
N ASN A 604 -29.26 27.99 1.58
CA ASN A 604 -28.67 29.17 2.22
C ASN A 604 -29.79 30.14 2.70
N LYS A 605 -29.45 31.09 3.56
CA LYS A 605 -30.44 31.91 4.32
C LYS A 605 -31.46 32.64 3.45
N ASP A 606 -31.00 33.23 2.36
CA ASP A 606 -31.82 33.96 1.36
C ASP A 606 -32.59 33.03 0.41
N LYS A 607 -32.43 31.71 0.54
CA LYS A 607 -33.00 30.66 -0.32
C LYS A 607 -32.60 30.79 -1.79
N THR A 608 -31.43 31.36 -2.09
CA THR A 608 -30.91 31.48 -3.46
C THR A 608 -30.09 30.26 -3.91
N ARG A 609 -29.65 29.41 -2.98
CA ARG A 609 -28.89 28.18 -3.23
C ARG A 609 -29.62 27.01 -2.58
N LEU A 610 -30.01 26.03 -3.40
CA LEU A 610 -30.49 24.73 -2.94
C LEU A 610 -29.26 23.85 -2.67
N ILE A 611 -29.01 23.55 -1.39
CA ILE A 611 -27.74 22.95 -0.93
C ILE A 611 -27.83 21.44 -0.85
N CYS A 612 -28.91 20.90 -0.28
CA CYS A 612 -29.10 19.47 -0.10
C CYS A 612 -30.59 19.13 -0.14
N TYR A 613 -30.95 18.14 -0.97
CA TYR A 613 -32.28 17.53 -0.97
C TYR A 613 -32.22 16.20 -0.20
N PRO A 614 -32.99 16.05 0.89
CA PRO A 614 -33.04 14.80 1.65
C PRO A 614 -33.58 13.64 0.79
N LEU A 615 -32.81 12.55 0.67
CA LEU A 615 -33.16 11.41 -0.21
C LEU A 615 -34.35 10.57 0.28
N GLY A 616 -34.63 10.59 1.59
CA GLY A 616 -35.76 9.89 2.21
C GLY A 616 -37.10 10.65 2.14
N LEU A 617 -37.14 11.85 1.54
CA LEU A 617 -38.41 12.55 1.29
C LEU A 617 -39.26 11.76 0.30
N GLN A 618 -40.49 11.43 0.72
CA GLN A 618 -41.45 10.63 -0.08
C GLN A 618 -42.13 11.43 -1.20
N ASN A 619 -41.67 12.65 -1.48
CA ASN A 619 -42.21 13.49 -2.53
C ASN A 619 -41.83 12.94 -3.90
N GLU A 620 -42.81 12.47 -4.66
CA GLU A 620 -42.59 12.05 -6.05
C GLU A 620 -42.40 13.24 -7.01
N SER A 621 -42.71 14.46 -6.57
CA SER A 621 -42.46 15.66 -7.35
C SER A 621 -41.90 16.80 -6.52
N PHE A 622 -41.06 17.61 -7.15
CA PHE A 622 -40.44 18.76 -6.51
C PHE A 622 -40.39 19.97 -7.43
N ILE A 623 -40.90 21.10 -6.94
CA ILE A 623 -40.78 22.39 -7.61
C ILE A 623 -39.71 23.19 -6.86
N VAL A 624 -38.61 23.50 -7.54
CA VAL A 624 -37.54 24.33 -6.99
C VAL A 624 -38.11 25.73 -6.72
N PRO A 625 -38.08 26.26 -5.47
CA PRO A 625 -38.67 27.56 -5.16
C PRO A 625 -38.14 28.69 -6.06
N SER A 626 -38.99 29.65 -6.40
CA SER A 626 -38.64 30.79 -7.27
C SER A 626 -37.60 31.76 -6.68
N SER A 627 -37.25 31.60 -5.40
CA SER A 627 -36.12 32.30 -4.79
C SER A 627 -34.76 31.70 -5.18
N VAL A 628 -34.72 30.42 -5.59
CA VAL A 628 -33.47 29.69 -5.84
C VAL A 628 -32.88 30.12 -7.18
N THR A 629 -31.61 30.52 -7.17
CA THR A 629 -30.82 30.89 -8.35
C THR A 629 -29.78 29.84 -8.73
N SER A 630 -29.45 28.89 -7.84
CA SER A 630 -28.57 27.77 -8.14
C SER A 630 -28.87 26.50 -7.34
N ILE A 631 -28.67 25.35 -7.98
CA ILE A 631 -28.69 24.01 -7.40
C ILE A 631 -27.24 23.55 -7.23
N GLU A 632 -26.84 23.13 -6.03
CA GLU A 632 -25.47 22.73 -5.73
C GLU A 632 -25.13 21.33 -6.25
N ASN A 633 -23.84 20.98 -6.19
CA ASN A 633 -23.36 19.68 -6.67
C ASN A 633 -23.95 18.54 -5.83
N GLY A 634 -24.32 17.43 -6.48
CA GLY A 634 -24.84 16.23 -5.81
C GLY A 634 -26.18 16.41 -5.08
N THR A 635 -26.88 17.52 -5.28
CA THR A 635 -28.04 17.90 -4.43
C THR A 635 -29.12 16.83 -4.33
N PHE A 636 -29.40 16.10 -5.43
CA PHE A 636 -30.39 15.04 -5.55
C PHE A 636 -29.76 13.71 -6.02
N GLU A 637 -28.43 13.55 -5.95
CA GLU A 637 -27.78 12.35 -6.50
C GLU A 637 -28.31 11.06 -5.86
N GLN A 638 -28.54 10.04 -6.69
CA GLN A 638 -29.17 8.77 -6.33
C GLN A 638 -30.57 8.90 -5.70
N ASN A 639 -31.32 9.96 -6.02
CA ASN A 639 -32.71 10.06 -5.60
C ASN A 639 -33.61 9.13 -6.43
N ASP A 640 -34.04 8.03 -5.82
CA ASP A 640 -34.90 7.03 -6.44
C ASP A 640 -36.40 7.24 -6.19
N ILE A 641 -36.81 8.39 -5.62
CA ILE A 641 -38.21 8.70 -5.30
C ILE A 641 -38.79 9.73 -6.27
N LEU A 642 -38.03 10.79 -6.59
CA LEU A 642 -38.48 11.87 -7.44
C LEU A 642 -38.75 11.37 -8.86
N LYS A 643 -39.98 11.59 -9.32
CA LYS A 643 -40.46 11.30 -10.67
C LYS A 643 -40.54 12.56 -11.52
N ASP A 644 -40.89 13.71 -10.93
CA ASP A 644 -41.09 14.95 -11.68
C ASP A 644 -40.44 16.15 -10.97
N VAL A 645 -39.51 16.84 -11.65
CA VAL A 645 -38.83 18.02 -11.09
C VAL A 645 -39.07 19.25 -11.95
N THR A 646 -39.61 20.31 -11.35
CA THR A 646 -39.72 21.62 -12.01
C THR A 646 -38.66 22.56 -11.46
N ILE A 647 -37.66 22.86 -12.27
CA ILE A 647 -36.65 23.88 -12.02
C ILE A 647 -37.23 25.22 -12.49
N THR A 648 -37.45 26.14 -11.56
CA THR A 648 -38.10 27.43 -11.85
C THR A 648 -37.20 28.37 -12.64
N ASP A 649 -37.82 29.39 -13.21
CA ASP A 649 -37.16 30.39 -14.04
C ASP A 649 -36.08 31.20 -13.30
N SER A 650 -36.06 31.22 -11.98
CA SER A 650 -35.04 31.92 -11.20
C SER A 650 -33.68 31.21 -11.23
N VAL A 651 -33.66 29.89 -11.44
CA VAL A 651 -32.43 29.09 -11.42
C VAL A 651 -31.57 29.39 -12.65
N THR A 652 -30.29 29.62 -12.42
CA THR A 652 -29.29 29.91 -13.45
C THR A 652 -28.24 28.80 -13.61
N ILE A 653 -28.01 28.00 -12.56
CA ILE A 653 -26.98 26.95 -12.53
C ILE A 653 -27.56 25.68 -11.90
N ILE A 654 -27.35 24.54 -12.56
CA ILE A 654 -27.49 23.19 -12.01
C ILE A 654 -26.08 22.61 -11.83
N GLY A 655 -25.72 22.20 -10.61
CA GLY A 655 -24.39 21.72 -10.23
C GLY A 655 -23.98 20.40 -10.89
N GLU A 656 -22.73 20.01 -10.70
CA GLU A 656 -22.22 18.69 -11.12
C GLU A 656 -22.95 17.58 -10.37
N ILE A 657 -23.17 16.43 -11.02
CA ILE A 657 -23.80 15.23 -10.45
C ILE A 657 -25.16 15.45 -9.74
N SER A 658 -25.77 16.64 -9.90
CA SER A 658 -26.92 17.09 -9.10
C SER A 658 -28.12 16.14 -9.07
N PHE A 659 -28.36 15.40 -10.14
CA PHE A 659 -29.41 14.40 -10.28
C PHE A 659 -28.83 13.07 -10.80
N SER A 660 -27.51 12.86 -10.69
CA SER A 660 -26.91 11.63 -11.21
C SER A 660 -27.53 10.41 -10.51
N GLY A 661 -27.81 9.34 -11.26
CA GLY A 661 -28.38 8.12 -10.72
C GLY A 661 -29.81 8.25 -10.19
N CYS A 662 -30.55 9.34 -10.44
CA CYS A 662 -31.97 9.45 -10.07
C CYS A 662 -32.81 8.49 -10.93
N SER A 663 -32.91 7.22 -10.52
CA SER A 663 -33.40 6.17 -11.40
C SER A 663 -34.90 6.25 -11.66
N SER A 664 -35.68 6.89 -10.77
CA SER A 664 -37.13 7.08 -10.90
C SER A 664 -37.56 8.37 -11.61
N LEU A 665 -36.63 9.28 -11.89
CA LEU A 665 -36.94 10.59 -12.47
C LEU A 665 -37.44 10.44 -13.90
N LYS A 666 -38.72 10.75 -14.15
CA LYS A 666 -39.42 10.62 -15.43
C LYS A 666 -39.45 11.92 -16.22
N SER A 667 -39.63 13.05 -15.55
CA SER A 667 -39.65 14.33 -16.22
C SER A 667 -38.95 15.45 -15.46
N VAL A 668 -38.36 16.38 -16.22
CA VAL A 668 -37.73 17.58 -15.68
C VAL A 668 -38.09 18.79 -16.52
N SER A 669 -38.61 19.85 -15.91
CA SER A 669 -38.74 21.15 -16.57
C SER A 669 -37.59 22.06 -16.15
N ILE A 670 -36.80 22.54 -17.11
CA ILE A 670 -35.67 23.43 -16.93
C ILE A 670 -36.13 24.88 -17.16
N GLY A 671 -36.06 25.71 -16.12
CA GLY A 671 -36.49 27.11 -16.14
C GLY A 671 -35.75 27.98 -17.18
N LYS A 672 -36.42 29.03 -17.66
CA LYS A 672 -35.97 29.82 -18.81
C LYS A 672 -34.62 30.52 -18.64
N ASN A 673 -34.19 30.78 -17.40
CA ASN A 673 -32.92 31.45 -17.12
C ASN A 673 -31.79 30.49 -16.74
N VAL A 674 -31.99 29.17 -16.79
CA VAL A 674 -30.88 28.21 -16.56
C VAL A 674 -29.85 28.37 -17.68
N LYS A 675 -28.61 28.73 -17.29
CA LYS A 675 -27.47 28.99 -18.17
C LYS A 675 -26.47 27.84 -18.20
N ILE A 676 -26.38 27.06 -17.12
CA ILE A 676 -25.38 26.00 -16.95
C ILE A 676 -26.05 24.75 -16.36
N ILE A 677 -25.74 23.61 -16.96
CA ILE A 677 -26.00 22.27 -16.42
C ILE A 677 -24.65 21.57 -16.25
N GLY A 678 -24.31 21.17 -15.03
CA GLY A 678 -22.98 20.65 -14.65
C GLY A 678 -22.58 19.31 -15.29
N LYS A 679 -21.33 18.90 -15.06
CA LYS A 679 -20.80 17.59 -15.47
C LYS A 679 -21.64 16.48 -14.83
N PHE A 680 -22.05 15.49 -15.61
CA PHE A 680 -22.84 14.33 -15.14
C PHE A 680 -24.14 14.69 -14.39
N ALA A 681 -24.68 15.90 -14.57
CA ALA A 681 -25.78 16.41 -13.76
C ALA A 681 -27.03 15.52 -13.78
N PHE A 682 -27.33 14.81 -14.87
CA PHE A 682 -28.41 13.84 -15.02
C PHE A 682 -27.85 12.52 -15.59
N GLU A 683 -26.59 12.19 -15.29
CA GLU A 683 -26.02 10.91 -15.74
C GLU A 683 -26.79 9.75 -15.08
N ALA A 684 -27.13 8.73 -15.86
CA ALA A 684 -27.80 7.52 -15.39
C ALA A 684 -29.20 7.74 -14.76
N CYS A 685 -29.92 8.80 -15.16
CA CYS A 685 -31.36 8.91 -14.89
C CYS A 685 -32.15 8.00 -15.84
N LEU A 686 -32.15 6.69 -15.56
CA LEU A 686 -32.62 5.67 -16.51
C LEU A 686 -34.11 5.79 -16.89
N SER A 687 -34.95 6.31 -16.00
CA SER A 687 -36.38 6.52 -16.27
C SER A 687 -36.72 7.85 -16.94
N LEU A 688 -35.74 8.71 -17.22
CA LEU A 688 -36.00 10.07 -17.70
C LEU A 688 -36.57 10.03 -19.12
N LYS A 689 -37.85 10.37 -19.28
CA LYS A 689 -38.54 10.35 -20.57
C LYS A 689 -38.75 11.73 -21.16
N ASN A 690 -38.95 12.77 -20.34
CA ASN A 690 -39.30 14.10 -20.84
C ASN A 690 -38.48 15.19 -20.16
N VAL A 691 -37.70 15.96 -20.93
CA VAL A 691 -37.01 17.15 -20.42
C VAL A 691 -37.49 18.38 -21.18
N ILE A 692 -38.06 19.36 -20.48
CA ILE A 692 -38.62 20.58 -21.07
C ILE A 692 -37.68 21.75 -20.80
N PHE A 693 -37.01 22.25 -21.83
CA PHE A 693 -36.18 23.45 -21.81
C PHE A 693 -37.03 24.70 -22.07
N LYS A 694 -37.25 25.52 -21.04
CA LYS A 694 -38.07 26.76 -21.14
C LYS A 694 -37.30 27.97 -21.67
N GLN A 695 -36.03 27.82 -22.03
CA GLN A 695 -35.22 28.88 -22.61
C GLN A 695 -35.87 29.42 -23.89
N THR A 696 -35.84 30.75 -24.07
CA THR A 696 -36.45 31.41 -25.24
C THR A 696 -35.44 31.96 -26.24
N LYS A 697 -34.14 32.01 -25.89
CA LYS A 697 -33.08 32.52 -26.78
C LYS A 697 -31.97 31.51 -27.04
N PHE A 698 -31.41 30.89 -26.02
CA PHE A 698 -30.31 29.93 -26.16
C PHE A 698 -30.45 28.80 -25.14
N LEU A 699 -30.11 27.57 -25.53
CA LEU A 699 -30.04 26.42 -24.63
C LEU A 699 -28.93 26.64 -23.57
N PRO A 700 -29.03 25.97 -22.40
CA PRO A 700 -27.98 26.01 -21.39
C PRO A 700 -26.64 25.46 -21.93
N LYS A 701 -25.52 25.87 -21.32
CA LYS A 701 -24.25 25.18 -21.54
C LYS A 701 -24.23 23.88 -20.73
N PHE A 702 -23.96 22.77 -21.39
CA PHE A 702 -23.92 21.43 -20.79
C PHE A 702 -22.48 21.01 -20.43
N GLY A 703 -22.28 20.52 -19.21
CA GLY A 703 -21.06 19.85 -18.79
C GLY A 703 -20.87 18.49 -19.47
N LYS A 704 -19.64 17.97 -19.45
CA LYS A 704 -19.33 16.65 -20.03
C LYS A 704 -20.23 15.58 -19.39
N GLY A 705 -20.93 14.82 -20.22
CA GLY A 705 -21.82 13.75 -19.78
C GLY A 705 -23.05 14.19 -19.00
N ALA A 706 -23.47 15.46 -19.10
CA ALA A 706 -24.63 15.98 -18.35
C ALA A 706 -25.90 15.12 -18.47
N PHE A 707 -26.11 14.42 -19.57
CA PHE A 707 -27.25 13.51 -19.80
C PHE A 707 -26.76 12.14 -20.31
N ASN A 708 -25.58 11.68 -19.88
CA ASN A 708 -25.06 10.37 -20.26
C ASN A 708 -25.95 9.24 -19.71
N LYS A 709 -26.03 8.13 -20.44
CA LYS A 709 -26.76 6.92 -20.01
C LYS A 709 -28.25 7.15 -19.71
N ILE A 710 -28.91 8.10 -20.37
CA ILE A 710 -30.39 8.18 -20.39
C ILE A 710 -30.93 7.41 -21.60
N THR A 711 -32.14 6.84 -21.50
CA THR A 711 -32.73 6.00 -22.56
C THR A 711 -34.15 6.44 -22.95
N ASP A 712 -34.38 6.53 -24.27
CA ASP A 712 -35.67 6.92 -24.86
C ASP A 712 -36.24 8.26 -24.36
N SER A 713 -35.37 9.22 -24.10
CA SER A 713 -35.73 10.54 -23.59
C SER A 713 -36.01 11.55 -24.71
N THR A 714 -37.06 12.35 -24.54
CA THR A 714 -37.46 13.45 -25.42
C THR A 714 -37.09 14.80 -24.79
N ALA A 715 -36.30 15.61 -25.50
CA ALA A 715 -36.06 17.01 -25.13
C ALA A 715 -37.05 17.94 -25.84
N THR A 716 -37.78 18.74 -25.07
CA THR A 716 -38.75 19.71 -25.58
C THR A 716 -38.21 21.13 -25.43
N TYR A 717 -38.22 21.97 -26.47
CA TYR A 717 -37.71 23.35 -26.41
C TYR A 717 -38.51 24.33 -27.30
N TYR A 718 -38.42 25.64 -27.07
CA TYR A 718 -39.16 26.65 -27.85
C TYR A 718 -38.57 26.90 -29.24
N ASN A 719 -39.43 27.15 -30.22
CA ASN A 719 -39.03 27.52 -31.59
C ASN A 719 -38.23 28.84 -31.69
N SER A 720 -38.20 29.65 -30.63
CA SER A 720 -37.44 30.91 -30.56
C SER A 720 -35.96 30.74 -30.22
N ILE A 721 -35.49 29.51 -29.91
CA ILE A 721 -34.07 29.21 -29.67
C ILE A 721 -33.21 29.52 -30.90
N LYS A 722 -32.11 30.27 -30.69
CA LYS A 722 -31.18 30.77 -31.72
C LYS A 722 -29.88 29.97 -31.83
N ASP A 723 -29.75 28.84 -31.12
CA ASP A 723 -28.60 27.96 -31.28
C ASP A 723 -28.47 27.48 -32.74
N LYS A 724 -27.24 27.38 -33.27
CA LYS A 724 -27.02 27.02 -34.68
C LYS A 724 -27.64 25.67 -35.08
N ASN A 725 -27.81 24.74 -34.14
CA ASN A 725 -28.50 23.46 -34.35
C ASN A 725 -28.90 22.84 -32.99
N PRO A 726 -30.03 23.24 -32.39
CA PRO A 726 -30.43 22.79 -31.05
C PRO A 726 -30.68 21.27 -31.00
N ASP A 727 -31.27 20.69 -32.04
CA ASP A 727 -31.51 19.24 -32.12
C ASP A 727 -30.22 18.43 -32.12
N LYS A 728 -29.23 18.83 -32.93
CA LYS A 728 -27.93 18.14 -32.98
C LYS A 728 -27.18 18.26 -31.66
N LEU A 729 -27.28 19.41 -30.99
CA LEU A 729 -26.69 19.62 -29.66
C LEU A 729 -27.33 18.68 -28.62
N LEU A 730 -28.66 18.64 -28.56
CA LEU A 730 -29.42 17.80 -27.62
C LEU A 730 -29.20 16.29 -27.88
N LYS A 731 -29.12 15.88 -29.14
CA LYS A 731 -28.76 14.49 -29.50
C LYS A 731 -27.36 14.10 -29.01
N ARG A 732 -26.37 14.99 -29.17
CA ARG A 732 -24.98 14.70 -28.76
C ARG A 732 -24.83 14.51 -27.26
N ILE A 733 -25.70 15.11 -26.45
CA ILE A 733 -25.58 15.07 -24.99
C ILE A 733 -26.39 13.95 -24.33
N GLY A 734 -27.28 13.26 -25.07
CA GLY A 734 -27.99 12.07 -24.56
C GLY A 734 -29.43 11.88 -25.04
N PHE A 735 -30.06 12.87 -25.69
CA PHE A 735 -31.49 12.77 -26.06
C PHE A 735 -31.71 11.99 -27.36
N SER A 736 -32.63 11.03 -27.37
CA SER A 736 -32.96 10.26 -28.58
C SER A 736 -34.00 10.97 -29.47
N LYS A 737 -34.88 11.76 -28.88
CA LYS A 737 -35.94 12.51 -29.57
C LYS A 737 -35.94 13.99 -29.14
N THR A 738 -36.40 14.87 -30.03
CA THR A 738 -36.64 16.28 -29.71
C THR A 738 -38.05 16.71 -30.15
N LYS A 739 -38.66 17.63 -29.41
CA LYS A 739 -40.01 18.17 -29.68
C LYS A 739 -39.98 19.70 -29.57
N VAL A 740 -40.54 20.41 -30.54
CA VAL A 740 -40.52 21.88 -30.54
C VAL A 740 -41.87 22.43 -30.05
N ILE A 741 -41.84 23.34 -29.08
CA ILE A 741 -43.00 24.13 -28.64
C ILE A 741 -43.08 25.38 -29.52
N LYS A 742 -44.24 25.58 -30.16
CA LYS A 742 -44.55 26.83 -30.87
C LYS A 742 -45.14 27.83 -29.87
N LEU A 743 -44.58 29.05 -29.80
CA LEU A 743 -45.14 30.13 -28.98
C LEU A 743 -46.59 30.42 -29.40
N PRO A 744 -47.55 30.57 -28.47
CA PRO A 744 -48.90 30.98 -28.82
C PRO A 744 -48.87 32.40 -29.43
N SER A 745 -49.69 32.61 -30.45
CA SER A 745 -49.89 33.91 -31.09
C SER A 745 -50.42 34.92 -30.08
N ASN A 746 -49.69 36.02 -29.85
CA ASN A 746 -50.04 37.20 -29.06
C ASN A 746 -51.52 37.32 -28.63
N GLN A 747 -51.83 36.95 -27.39
CA GLN A 747 -52.90 37.54 -26.58
C GLN A 747 -52.33 37.80 -25.18
N PRO A 748 -52.73 38.89 -24.50
CA PRO A 748 -52.29 39.16 -23.13
C PRO A 748 -52.80 38.02 -22.25
N VAL A 749 -51.90 37.42 -21.47
CA VAL A 749 -52.27 36.40 -20.48
C VAL A 749 -52.61 37.16 -19.20
N ASP A 750 -53.88 37.12 -18.78
CA ASP A 750 -54.27 37.51 -17.43
C ASP A 750 -53.44 36.70 -16.40
N PRO A 751 -53.24 37.21 -15.16
CA PRO A 751 -52.57 36.45 -14.12
C PRO A 751 -53.26 35.09 -13.98
N VAL A 752 -52.51 34.00 -14.11
CA VAL A 752 -53.04 32.67 -13.82
C VAL A 752 -53.33 32.65 -12.32
N ASP A 753 -54.62 32.65 -11.96
CA ASP A 753 -55.07 32.45 -10.59
C ASP A 753 -54.41 31.18 -10.01
N PRO A 754 -54.09 31.15 -8.70
CA PRO A 754 -53.58 29.95 -8.07
C PRO A 754 -54.57 28.81 -8.30
N VAL A 755 -54.09 27.67 -8.80
CA VAL A 755 -54.89 26.44 -8.82
C VAL A 755 -55.34 26.18 -7.38
N ALA A 756 -56.66 26.21 -7.15
CA ALA A 756 -57.25 25.91 -5.86
C ALA A 756 -56.75 24.53 -5.37
N PRO A 757 -56.53 24.34 -4.05
CA PRO A 757 -56.17 23.03 -3.53
C PRO A 757 -57.24 22.02 -3.94
N VAL A 758 -56.82 20.89 -4.51
CA VAL A 758 -57.70 19.73 -4.66
C VAL A 758 -58.14 19.33 -3.25
N ALA A 759 -59.45 19.28 -3.03
CA ALA A 759 -60.03 18.84 -1.76
C ALA A 759 -59.50 17.44 -1.38
N PRO A 760 -59.32 17.12 -0.08
CA PRO A 760 -58.92 15.79 0.33
C PRO A 760 -59.91 14.76 -0.23
N VAL A 761 -59.40 13.73 -0.90
CA VAL A 761 -60.20 12.57 -1.26
C VAL A 761 -60.48 11.80 0.03
N ASP A 762 -61.76 11.53 0.30
CA ASP A 762 -62.18 10.70 1.43
C ASP A 762 -61.53 9.30 1.37
N PRO A 763 -61.24 8.64 2.51
CA PRO A 763 -60.62 7.33 2.50
C PRO A 763 -61.56 6.31 1.86
N VAL A 764 -61.09 5.61 0.83
CA VAL A 764 -61.80 4.48 0.24
C VAL A 764 -61.31 3.19 0.91
N ASP A 765 -62.27 2.42 1.42
CA ASP A 765 -62.11 1.11 2.06
C ASP A 765 -61.31 0.10 1.20
N PRO A 766 -60.63 -0.88 1.82
CA PRO A 766 -59.72 -1.77 1.11
C PRO A 766 -60.48 -2.78 0.25
N VAL A 767 -60.09 -2.90 -1.03
CA VAL A 767 -60.60 -3.95 -1.93
C VAL A 767 -59.46 -4.84 -2.41
N THR A 768 -59.73 -6.15 -2.33
CA THR A 768 -58.86 -7.30 -2.63
C THR A 768 -58.44 -7.43 -4.11
N PRO A 769 -57.34 -8.14 -4.42
CA PRO A 769 -56.69 -8.09 -5.73
C PRO A 769 -57.33 -9.02 -6.77
N VAL A 770 -57.34 -8.61 -8.04
CA VAL A 770 -57.64 -9.48 -9.19
C VAL A 770 -56.58 -9.29 -10.30
N ALA A 771 -56.23 -10.42 -10.92
CA ALA A 771 -55.10 -10.69 -11.83
C ALA A 771 -55.19 -10.05 -13.25
N PRO A 772 -54.08 -10.00 -14.01
CA PRO A 772 -53.97 -9.23 -15.25
C PRO A 772 -54.41 -10.01 -16.49
N VAL A 773 -54.80 -9.29 -17.56
CA VAL A 773 -55.06 -9.85 -18.89
C VAL A 773 -54.20 -9.13 -19.94
N ASP A 774 -53.65 -9.94 -20.85
CA ASP A 774 -52.63 -9.64 -21.87
C ASP A 774 -53.09 -8.77 -23.08
N PRO A 775 -52.14 -8.18 -23.84
CA PRO A 775 -52.41 -7.17 -24.87
C PRO A 775 -52.54 -7.75 -26.29
N VAL A 776 -53.23 -7.02 -27.18
CA VAL A 776 -53.25 -7.31 -28.63
C VAL A 776 -52.65 -6.17 -29.45
N ALA A 777 -51.93 -6.61 -30.49
CA ALA A 777 -50.94 -5.96 -31.33
C ALA A 777 -51.50 -5.03 -32.44
N PRO A 778 -50.62 -4.30 -33.18
CA PRO A 778 -50.93 -3.06 -33.90
C PRO A 778 -51.09 -3.25 -35.42
N VAL A 779 -51.56 -2.20 -36.11
CA VAL A 779 -51.51 -2.13 -37.58
C VAL A 779 -50.99 -0.77 -38.08
N THR A 780 -50.51 -0.82 -39.31
CA THR A 780 -49.35 -0.18 -39.93
C THR A 780 -49.69 1.04 -40.83
N PRO A 781 -48.67 1.77 -41.33
CA PRO A 781 -48.77 3.16 -41.80
C PRO A 781 -48.91 3.31 -43.32
N VAL A 782 -49.27 4.51 -43.78
CA VAL A 782 -49.21 4.89 -45.21
C VAL A 782 -48.29 6.09 -45.43
N ALA A 783 -47.56 5.98 -46.54
CA ALA A 783 -46.34 6.66 -46.96
C ALA A 783 -46.59 8.02 -47.67
N PRO A 784 -45.51 8.79 -47.97
CA PRO A 784 -45.51 10.22 -48.25
C PRO A 784 -45.55 10.57 -49.75
N VAL A 785 -45.71 11.86 -50.08
CA VAL A 785 -45.55 12.37 -51.45
C VAL A 785 -44.58 13.56 -51.47
N ASP A 786 -43.85 13.60 -52.59
CA ASP A 786 -42.56 14.18 -52.94
C ASP A 786 -42.47 15.73 -53.14
N PRO A 787 -41.23 16.27 -53.25
CA PRO A 787 -40.90 17.70 -53.15
C PRO A 787 -40.82 18.42 -54.51
N VAL A 788 -40.78 19.76 -54.48
CA VAL A 788 -40.50 20.59 -55.67
C VAL A 788 -39.30 21.51 -55.42
N ASP A 789 -38.50 21.58 -56.47
CA ASP A 789 -37.12 22.05 -56.66
C ASP A 789 -36.91 23.59 -56.71
N PRO A 790 -35.64 24.07 -56.74
CA PRO A 790 -35.20 25.38 -56.25
C PRO A 790 -35.07 26.44 -57.37
N ILE A 791 -34.91 27.71 -56.96
CA ILE A 791 -34.47 28.80 -57.83
C ILE A 791 -33.23 29.48 -57.26
N ASP A 792 -32.30 29.73 -58.19
CA ASP A 792 -30.89 30.10 -58.08
C ASP A 792 -30.65 31.64 -57.95
N PRO A 793 -29.39 32.11 -57.81
CA PRO A 793 -29.00 33.23 -56.95
C PRO A 793 -28.80 34.56 -57.70
N VAL A 794 -28.69 35.67 -56.95
CA VAL A 794 -28.10 36.92 -57.46
C VAL A 794 -27.07 37.48 -56.48
N THR A 795 -26.03 38.04 -57.10
CA THR A 795 -24.64 38.32 -56.73
C THR A 795 -24.40 39.55 -55.84
N PRO A 796 -23.16 39.73 -55.32
CA PRO A 796 -22.86 40.58 -54.17
C PRO A 796 -22.36 41.98 -54.56
N VAL A 797 -22.53 42.97 -53.68
CA VAL A 797 -21.71 44.19 -53.68
C VAL A 797 -21.31 44.56 -52.25
N ALA A 798 -20.02 44.86 -52.13
CA ALA A 798 -19.24 45.16 -50.93
C ALA A 798 -19.22 46.70 -50.63
N PRO A 799 -18.29 47.28 -49.83
CA PRO A 799 -18.36 47.26 -48.37
C PRO A 799 -18.10 48.64 -47.69
N VAL A 800 -18.42 48.70 -46.38
CA VAL A 800 -17.88 49.55 -45.27
C VAL A 800 -18.04 51.08 -45.25
N THR A 801 -18.43 51.62 -44.08
CA THR A 801 -17.65 52.49 -43.13
C THR A 801 -18.60 53.35 -42.26
N PRO A 802 -18.15 54.09 -41.22
CA PRO A 802 -18.23 53.68 -39.81
C PRO A 802 -19.09 54.61 -38.92
N VAL A 803 -19.37 54.12 -37.72
CA VAL A 803 -20.20 54.69 -36.64
C VAL A 803 -19.62 55.98 -36.03
N THR A 804 -20.48 56.94 -35.65
CA THR A 804 -20.35 57.85 -34.47
C THR A 804 -21.74 58.40 -34.07
N PRO A 805 -21.92 59.11 -32.94
CA PRO A 805 -21.87 58.67 -31.54
C PRO A 805 -23.21 58.89 -30.79
N VAL A 806 -23.35 58.23 -29.63
CA VAL A 806 -24.55 58.23 -28.77
C VAL A 806 -24.59 59.44 -27.83
N THR A 807 -25.75 60.09 -27.69
CA THR A 807 -26.10 61.11 -26.67
C THR A 807 -26.88 60.49 -25.48
N PRO A 808 -26.92 61.15 -24.31
CA PRO A 808 -26.88 60.52 -22.99
C PRO A 808 -28.19 59.86 -22.54
N VAL A 809 -28.05 58.81 -21.73
CA VAL A 809 -29.13 58.16 -21.00
C VAL A 809 -29.20 58.75 -19.58
N ASP A 810 -30.41 59.13 -19.18
CA ASP A 810 -30.86 59.48 -17.82
C ASP A 810 -30.64 58.33 -16.79
N PRO A 811 -30.80 58.57 -15.48
CA PRO A 811 -29.95 57.97 -14.44
C PRO A 811 -30.13 56.46 -14.31
N VAL A 812 -29.01 55.76 -14.22
CA VAL A 812 -28.94 54.32 -13.96
C VAL A 812 -29.26 54.08 -12.49
N ASP A 813 -30.25 53.22 -12.26
CA ASP A 813 -30.55 52.59 -10.98
C ASP A 813 -29.26 52.10 -10.32
N THR A 814 -28.99 52.62 -9.12
CA THR A 814 -28.06 52.02 -8.17
C THR A 814 -28.53 50.60 -7.85
N ILE A 815 -27.90 49.60 -8.47
CA ILE A 815 -28.04 48.20 -8.06
C ILE A 815 -27.32 48.06 -6.71
N THR A 816 -28.09 48.04 -5.64
CA THR A 816 -27.65 47.59 -4.32
C THR A 816 -27.63 46.07 -4.35
N ILE A 817 -26.44 45.47 -4.26
CA ILE A 817 -26.24 44.05 -3.93
C ILE A 817 -25.41 44.03 -2.64
N ASP A 818 -25.99 43.46 -1.58
CA ASP A 818 -25.35 42.87 -0.40
C ASP A 818 -24.01 43.46 0.05
N ASN A 819 -24.01 44.71 0.51
CA ASN A 819 -22.94 45.31 1.34
C ASN A 819 -21.47 45.16 0.88
N ILE A 820 -21.19 44.91 -0.41
CA ILE A 820 -19.88 45.19 -1.01
C ILE A 820 -20.08 45.93 -2.33
N ILE A 821 -19.58 47.16 -2.36
CA ILE A 821 -19.47 47.96 -3.58
C ILE A 821 -18.37 47.32 -4.44
N TYR A 822 -18.74 46.50 -5.41
CA TYR A 822 -17.89 46.27 -6.58
C TYR A 822 -17.88 47.56 -7.40
N ALA A 823 -16.78 48.31 -7.33
CA ALA A 823 -16.51 49.31 -8.35
C ALA A 823 -16.10 48.57 -9.63
N LEU A 824 -17.07 48.24 -10.48
CA LEU A 824 -16.78 48.09 -11.91
C LEU A 824 -16.07 49.37 -12.34
N ASN A 825 -14.88 49.23 -12.89
CA ASN A 825 -14.08 50.38 -13.28
C ASN A 825 -14.91 51.23 -14.25
N LYS A 826 -15.21 52.48 -13.87
CA LYS A 826 -16.20 53.36 -14.53
C LYS A 826 -15.91 53.59 -16.02
N ASP A 827 -14.67 53.31 -16.42
CA ASP A 827 -14.15 53.45 -17.79
C ASP A 827 -14.21 52.18 -18.65
N ASN A 828 -14.65 51.03 -18.11
CA ASN A 828 -14.56 49.74 -18.80
C ASN A 828 -15.93 49.23 -19.27
N LYS A 829 -16.38 49.69 -20.44
CA LYS A 829 -17.69 49.42 -21.08
C LYS A 829 -18.04 47.94 -21.31
N ASP A 830 -17.13 47.00 -21.03
CA ASP A 830 -17.26 45.57 -21.34
C ASP A 830 -17.34 44.61 -20.13
N ASN A 831 -17.25 45.09 -18.88
CA ASN A 831 -17.27 44.27 -17.64
C ASN A 831 -16.23 43.11 -17.58
N LYS A 832 -15.09 43.22 -18.28
CA LYS A 832 -14.05 42.17 -18.37
C LYS A 832 -13.07 42.13 -17.19
N TYR A 833 -13.04 43.15 -16.33
CA TYR A 833 -12.05 43.30 -15.24
C TYR A 833 -12.73 43.75 -13.94
N ALA A 834 -12.38 43.14 -12.81
CA ALA A 834 -12.97 43.44 -11.49
C ALA A 834 -11.90 43.89 -10.47
N SER A 835 -12.19 44.95 -9.70
CA SER A 835 -11.44 45.35 -8.51
C SER A 835 -12.20 44.90 -7.26
N VAL A 836 -11.54 44.15 -6.38
CA VAL A 836 -12.11 43.70 -5.09
C VAL A 836 -11.68 44.67 -4.00
N ILE A 837 -12.63 45.39 -3.41
CA ILE A 837 -12.45 46.30 -2.27
C ILE A 837 -13.15 45.66 -1.07
N GLY A 838 -12.42 45.42 0.02
CA GLY A 838 -12.92 44.64 1.15
C GLY A 838 -13.98 45.39 1.97
N TYR A 839 -15.14 44.80 2.14
CA TYR A 839 -15.99 44.98 3.33
C TYR A 839 -16.33 43.59 3.86
N ASP A 840 -16.23 43.45 5.18
CA ASP A 840 -16.38 42.24 6.02
C ASP A 840 -17.11 41.02 5.42
N ALA A 841 -16.46 40.32 4.48
CA ALA A 841 -16.93 39.06 3.93
C ALA A 841 -15.85 37.99 4.12
N LYS A 842 -16.08 37.12 5.08
CA LYS A 842 -15.30 35.90 5.33
C LYS A 842 -15.33 34.90 4.15
N ASN A 843 -16.05 35.16 3.05
CA ASN A 843 -16.17 34.25 1.90
C ASN A 843 -16.34 34.98 0.55
N ILE A 844 -15.41 34.74 -0.38
CA ILE A 844 -15.64 34.94 -1.83
C ILE A 844 -16.47 33.72 -2.32
N PRO A 845 -17.65 33.88 -2.93
CA PRO A 845 -18.49 32.75 -3.35
C PRO A 845 -17.85 31.89 -4.45
N ALA A 846 -17.93 30.56 -4.31
CA ALA A 846 -17.30 29.55 -5.17
C ALA A 846 -17.80 29.46 -6.64
N LYS A 847 -18.66 30.36 -7.12
CA LYS A 847 -19.18 30.32 -8.51
C LYS A 847 -19.49 31.73 -9.02
N TRP A 848 -18.47 32.57 -9.23
CA TRP A 848 -18.65 33.69 -10.16
C TRP A 848 -18.84 33.11 -11.56
N ASN A 849 -19.80 33.63 -12.33
CA ASN A 849 -19.98 33.31 -13.76
C ASN A 849 -18.84 33.96 -14.57
N ALA A 850 -17.61 33.51 -14.32
CA ALA A 850 -16.36 33.96 -14.91
C ALA A 850 -16.21 33.51 -16.37
N LYS A 851 -17.30 33.33 -17.12
CA LYS A 851 -17.23 33.16 -18.59
C LYS A 851 -16.79 34.44 -19.31
N ILE A 852 -16.83 35.58 -18.62
CA ILE A 852 -16.44 36.90 -19.14
C ILE A 852 -15.34 37.57 -18.32
N LEU A 853 -15.07 37.09 -17.09
CA LEU A 853 -14.04 37.66 -16.23
C LEU A 853 -12.69 37.34 -16.82
N GLN A 854 -11.98 38.35 -17.32
CA GLN A 854 -10.65 38.21 -17.88
C GLN A 854 -9.59 38.66 -16.87
N GLY A 855 -9.93 39.46 -15.85
CA GLY A 855 -8.97 39.86 -14.82
C GLY A 855 -9.55 40.21 -13.46
N VAL A 856 -8.87 39.80 -12.38
CA VAL A 856 -9.17 40.17 -10.99
C VAL A 856 -8.01 40.95 -10.40
N LYS A 857 -8.30 42.12 -9.81
CA LYS A 857 -7.33 42.91 -9.04
C LYS A 857 -7.79 43.01 -7.58
N PHE A 858 -6.94 42.63 -6.64
CA PHE A 858 -7.14 42.84 -5.21
C PHE A 858 -6.42 44.15 -4.81
N GLN A 859 -7.18 45.19 -4.43
CA GLN A 859 -6.66 46.49 -3.97
C GLN A 859 -7.48 46.98 -2.76
N ASP A 860 -6.83 47.47 -1.71
CA ASP A 860 -7.53 48.17 -0.61
C ASP A 860 -7.82 49.63 -1.00
N ASN A 861 -8.97 50.16 -0.60
CA ASN A 861 -9.36 51.56 -0.80
C ASN A 861 -9.01 52.40 0.45
N ASP A 862 -9.02 53.73 0.35
CA ASP A 862 -8.65 54.69 1.43
C ASP A 862 -9.52 54.63 2.71
N LEU A 863 -10.40 53.64 2.82
CA LEU A 863 -11.27 53.33 3.96
C LEU A 863 -10.92 51.89 4.43
N CYS A 864 -10.05 51.80 5.45
CA CYS A 864 -9.42 50.56 5.94
C CYS A 864 -10.38 49.39 6.24
N THR A 865 -10.35 48.34 5.40
CA THR A 865 -10.73 46.95 5.75
C THR A 865 -9.91 45.96 4.90
N THR A 866 -9.21 45.03 5.57
CA THR A 866 -8.03 44.31 5.05
C THR A 866 -8.29 42.83 4.72
N VAL A 867 -8.03 42.40 3.48
CA VAL A 867 -8.15 40.99 3.04
C VAL A 867 -6.91 40.17 3.45
N LYS A 868 -7.06 39.20 4.35
CA LYS A 868 -5.94 38.37 4.86
C LYS A 868 -5.66 37.08 4.08
N GLN A 869 -6.62 36.55 3.32
CA GLN A 869 -6.46 35.31 2.54
C GLN A 869 -7.40 35.27 1.33
N ILE A 870 -7.02 34.50 0.31
CA ILE A 870 -7.94 33.99 -0.72
C ILE A 870 -8.43 32.63 -0.24
N ASN A 871 -9.75 32.44 -0.18
CA ASN A 871 -10.33 31.20 0.34
C ASN A 871 -10.20 30.03 -0.64
N ASP A 872 -10.29 28.82 -0.10
CA ASP A 872 -10.29 27.58 -0.84
C ASP A 872 -11.33 27.60 -1.98
N SER A 873 -10.95 27.10 -3.15
CA SER A 873 -11.78 27.01 -4.36
C SER A 873 -12.37 28.33 -4.90
N ALA A 874 -11.94 29.52 -4.44
CA ALA A 874 -12.56 30.81 -4.78
C ALA A 874 -12.78 31.05 -6.29
N PHE A 875 -11.88 30.58 -7.14
CA PHE A 875 -11.90 30.72 -8.59
C PHE A 875 -11.73 29.38 -9.33
N LYS A 876 -11.94 28.24 -8.66
CA LYS A 876 -11.82 26.92 -9.29
C LYS A 876 -12.66 26.83 -10.59
N ASN A 877 -12.11 26.22 -11.65
CA ASN A 877 -12.71 26.09 -12.98
C ASN A 877 -13.01 27.42 -13.73
N CYS A 878 -12.41 28.56 -13.33
CA CYS A 878 -12.58 29.83 -14.04
C CYS A 878 -11.81 29.89 -15.37
N SER A 879 -12.27 29.10 -16.34
CA SER A 879 -11.67 28.94 -17.68
C SER A 879 -11.64 30.18 -18.57
N SER A 880 -12.22 31.33 -18.19
CA SER A 880 -12.04 32.60 -18.93
C SER A 880 -11.20 33.63 -18.19
N LEU A 881 -10.81 33.35 -16.94
CA LEU A 881 -9.92 34.20 -16.15
C LEU A 881 -8.55 34.22 -16.83
N ILE A 882 -8.05 35.40 -17.19
CA ILE A 882 -6.77 35.59 -17.87
C ILE A 882 -5.71 36.14 -16.90
N SER A 883 -6.11 36.94 -15.92
CA SER A 883 -5.18 37.62 -15.01
C SER A 883 -5.67 37.73 -13.56
N VAL A 884 -4.74 37.60 -12.61
CA VAL A 884 -4.93 37.87 -11.19
C VAL A 884 -3.81 38.79 -10.72
N THR A 885 -4.14 39.93 -10.13
CA THR A 885 -3.18 40.89 -9.58
C THR A 885 -3.48 41.15 -8.11
N ILE A 886 -2.51 40.93 -7.24
CA ILE A 886 -2.55 41.27 -5.82
C ILE A 886 -1.54 42.40 -5.62
N SER A 887 -1.98 43.64 -5.32
CA SER A 887 -1.10 44.82 -5.25
C SER A 887 -0.83 45.32 -3.81
N LYS A 888 0.30 46.01 -3.60
CA LYS A 888 0.76 46.62 -2.33
C LYS A 888 0.09 47.99 -2.16
N ASN A 889 -0.57 48.29 -1.04
CA ASN A 889 -1.12 49.63 -0.76
C ASN A 889 -0.55 50.24 0.53
N THR A 890 -0.17 51.51 0.45
CA THR A 890 0.20 52.41 1.55
C THR A 890 -1.01 53.31 1.84
N CYS A 891 -1.63 53.22 3.02
CA CYS A 891 -2.68 54.17 3.43
C CYS A 891 -2.04 55.52 3.81
N PHE A 892 -2.49 56.62 3.21
CA PHE A 892 -2.17 57.98 3.69
C PHE A 892 -3.16 58.36 4.80
N PRO A 893 -2.72 58.98 5.90
CA PRO A 893 -3.61 59.36 7.00
C PRO A 893 -4.47 60.56 6.59
N TYR A 894 -5.80 60.41 6.66
CA TYR A 894 -6.75 61.52 6.70
C TYR A 894 -7.07 61.85 8.18
N ASP A 895 -7.23 63.14 8.43
CA ASP A 895 -7.12 63.82 9.73
C ASP A 895 -7.84 63.21 10.96
N ASN A 896 -7.12 63.31 12.10
CA ASN A 896 -7.60 63.59 13.45
C ASN A 896 -8.33 62.54 14.32
N LEU A 897 -8.05 61.24 14.21
CA LEU A 897 -8.26 60.33 15.35
C LEU A 897 -7.11 59.32 15.50
N GLN A 898 -6.26 59.54 16.50
CA GLN A 898 -5.24 58.59 16.95
C GLN A 898 -5.90 57.33 17.54
N LYS A 899 -5.99 56.26 16.75
CA LYS A 899 -5.98 54.87 17.23
C LYS A 899 -5.22 54.01 16.21
N GLY A 900 -4.17 53.34 16.68
CA GLY A 900 -3.21 52.62 15.85
C GLY A 900 -3.82 51.43 15.09
N TYR A 901 -4.17 51.65 13.83
CA TYR A 901 -4.46 50.56 12.90
C TYR A 901 -3.16 50.07 12.25
N GLY A 902 -2.80 48.81 12.52
CA GLY A 902 -1.63 48.16 11.93
C GLY A 902 -1.86 47.77 10.47
N THR A 903 -0.81 47.86 9.66
CA THR A 903 -0.81 47.38 8.26
C THR A 903 -0.95 45.85 8.24
N THR A 904 -2.03 45.29 7.66
CA THR A 904 -2.16 43.83 7.48
C THR A 904 -2.19 43.46 5.99
N PHE A 905 -1.31 42.53 5.60
CA PHE A 905 -1.16 42.04 4.22
C PHE A 905 -1.90 40.70 4.00
N LEU A 906 -2.22 40.38 2.75
CA LEU A 906 -2.77 39.08 2.34
C LEU A 906 -1.70 37.99 2.48
N LYS A 907 -1.95 36.97 3.33
CA LYS A 907 -0.98 35.95 3.75
C LYS A 907 -1.11 34.60 3.05
N LYS A 908 -2.31 34.19 2.63
CA LYS A 908 -2.55 32.82 2.15
C LYS A 908 -3.41 32.76 0.89
N ILE A 909 -3.05 31.86 -0.02
CA ILE A 909 -3.92 31.36 -1.09
C ILE A 909 -4.41 29.98 -0.66
N GLY A 910 -5.73 29.80 -0.54
CA GLY A 910 -6.34 28.56 -0.07
C GLY A 910 -6.26 27.40 -1.07
N ASP A 911 -6.67 26.22 -0.63
CA ASP A 911 -6.62 24.98 -1.39
C ASP A 911 -7.56 25.05 -2.61
N TYR A 912 -7.14 24.52 -3.75
CA TYR A 912 -7.89 24.57 -5.02
C TYR A 912 -8.31 25.99 -5.51
N SER A 913 -7.82 27.07 -4.90
CA SER A 913 -8.30 28.45 -5.14
C SER A 913 -8.46 28.83 -6.62
N PHE A 914 -7.57 28.37 -7.47
CA PHE A 914 -7.52 28.62 -8.91
C PHE A 914 -7.42 27.34 -9.73
N ALA A 915 -7.66 26.16 -9.15
CA ALA A 915 -7.54 24.88 -9.86
C ALA A 915 -8.39 24.89 -11.15
N GLU A 916 -7.88 24.31 -12.23
CA GLU A 916 -8.54 24.19 -13.54
C GLU A 916 -8.88 25.54 -14.21
N CYS A 917 -8.23 26.64 -13.82
CA CYS A 917 -8.31 27.92 -14.54
C CYS A 917 -7.48 27.87 -15.84
N THR A 918 -7.96 27.14 -16.84
CA THR A 918 -7.21 26.82 -18.07
C THR A 918 -6.84 28.02 -18.95
N SER A 919 -7.47 29.20 -18.78
CA SER A 919 -7.08 30.45 -19.48
C SER A 919 -6.22 31.40 -18.65
N LEU A 920 -5.96 31.10 -17.37
CA LEU A 920 -5.22 31.99 -16.48
C LEU A 920 -3.78 32.08 -16.97
N LYS A 921 -3.34 33.28 -17.35
CA LYS A 921 -2.00 33.53 -17.92
C LYS A 921 -1.10 34.29 -16.97
N ASN A 922 -1.65 35.31 -16.31
CA ASN A 922 -0.89 36.29 -15.55
C ASN A 922 -1.31 36.24 -14.08
N VAL A 923 -0.42 35.81 -13.19
CA VAL A 923 -0.60 35.95 -11.74
C VAL A 923 0.48 36.88 -11.22
N SER A 924 0.10 37.93 -10.49
CA SER A 924 1.02 38.85 -9.83
C SER A 924 0.75 38.83 -8.33
N LEU A 925 1.73 38.33 -7.57
CA LEU A 925 1.72 38.31 -6.10
C LEU A 925 2.57 39.50 -5.58
N THR A 926 2.12 40.19 -4.53
CA THR A 926 2.89 41.25 -3.85
C THR A 926 3.43 40.81 -2.48
N TYR A 927 4.20 41.69 -1.84
CA TYR A 927 4.70 41.53 -0.46
C TYR A 927 3.56 41.16 0.49
N GLY A 928 3.63 39.98 1.11
CA GLY A 928 2.69 39.55 2.14
C GLY A 928 2.26 38.09 2.06
N VAL A 929 2.21 37.49 0.86
CA VAL A 929 1.77 36.08 0.73
C VAL A 929 2.86 35.16 1.27
N ASN A 930 2.51 34.31 2.23
CA ASN A 930 3.36 33.34 2.90
C ASN A 930 3.07 31.90 2.47
N GLU A 931 1.82 31.58 2.11
CA GLU A 931 1.42 30.19 1.81
C GLU A 931 0.59 30.06 0.53
N ILE A 932 0.87 29.01 -0.23
CA ILE A 932 0.02 28.52 -1.33
C ILE A 932 -0.49 27.12 -0.94
N GLY A 933 -1.82 26.96 -0.89
CA GLY A 933 -2.49 25.74 -0.49
C GLY A 933 -2.37 24.57 -1.48
N ASN A 934 -2.85 23.41 -1.06
CA ASN A 934 -2.85 22.18 -1.84
C ASN A 934 -3.71 22.36 -3.10
N TYR A 935 -3.24 21.84 -4.23
CA TYR A 935 -3.91 21.96 -5.54
C TYR A 935 -4.27 23.40 -5.97
N ALA A 936 -3.75 24.46 -5.33
CA ALA A 936 -4.25 25.82 -5.50
C ALA A 936 -4.30 26.32 -6.95
N PHE A 937 -3.38 25.89 -7.81
CA PHE A 937 -3.30 26.21 -9.24
C PHE A 937 -3.25 24.96 -10.12
N SER A 938 -3.59 23.78 -9.58
CA SER A 938 -3.53 22.52 -10.34
C SER A 938 -4.37 22.61 -11.62
N GLY A 939 -3.83 22.15 -12.75
CA GLY A 939 -4.52 22.20 -14.05
C GLY A 939 -4.62 23.59 -14.70
N CYS A 940 -3.94 24.62 -14.19
CA CYS A 940 -3.86 25.92 -14.87
C CYS A 940 -2.96 25.88 -16.12
N THR A 941 -3.45 25.27 -17.20
CA THR A 941 -2.66 24.96 -18.41
C THR A 941 -2.16 26.17 -19.21
N SER A 942 -2.75 27.37 -19.04
CA SER A 942 -2.25 28.61 -19.68
C SER A 942 -1.33 29.44 -18.78
N LEU A 943 -1.12 29.05 -17.52
CA LEU A 943 -0.38 29.87 -16.55
C LEU A 943 1.08 29.91 -16.96
N LYS A 944 1.59 31.10 -17.31
CA LYS A 944 2.93 31.22 -17.89
C LYS A 944 4.03 31.44 -16.87
N SER A 945 3.74 32.12 -15.77
CA SER A 945 4.71 32.46 -14.73
C SER A 945 3.98 32.86 -13.46
N ILE A 946 4.56 32.56 -12.30
CA ILE A 946 4.09 33.06 -11.01
C ILE A 946 5.28 33.62 -10.20
N PRO A 947 5.41 34.95 -10.06
CA PRO A 947 6.47 35.54 -9.27
C PRO A 947 6.16 35.31 -7.79
N LEU A 948 6.99 34.51 -7.11
CA LEU A 948 6.86 34.29 -5.67
C LEU A 948 7.41 35.47 -4.86
N PRO A 949 6.71 35.93 -3.83
CA PRO A 949 7.21 36.97 -2.93
C PRO A 949 8.28 36.40 -1.98
N ASN A 950 9.22 37.24 -1.53
CA ASN A 950 10.27 36.85 -0.57
C ASN A 950 9.72 36.37 0.79
N SER A 951 8.44 36.61 1.08
CA SER A 951 7.76 36.15 2.31
C SER A 951 7.27 34.71 2.24
N MET A 952 7.42 34.02 1.10
CA MET A 952 6.87 32.69 0.88
C MET A 952 7.56 31.65 1.77
N SER A 953 6.77 30.93 2.57
CA SER A 953 7.22 29.86 3.47
C SER A 953 6.82 28.46 3.00
N SER A 954 5.70 28.30 2.29
CA SER A 954 5.24 26.97 1.83
C SER A 954 4.44 26.98 0.53
N ILE A 955 4.59 25.87 -0.22
CA ILE A 955 3.79 25.48 -1.38
C ILE A 955 3.25 24.08 -1.10
N GLY A 956 1.93 23.93 -1.10
CA GLY A 956 1.25 22.68 -0.79
C GLY A 956 1.42 21.58 -1.84
N ASP A 957 0.91 20.39 -1.49
CA ASP A 957 0.94 19.21 -2.34
C ASP A 957 0.12 19.46 -3.61
N TYR A 958 0.64 19.00 -4.75
CA TYR A 958 0.03 19.18 -6.08
C TYR A 958 -0.33 20.64 -6.46
N ALA A 959 0.18 21.66 -5.76
CA ALA A 959 -0.26 23.04 -5.89
C ALA A 959 -0.24 23.57 -7.33
N PHE A 960 0.73 23.16 -8.15
CA PHE A 960 0.87 23.51 -9.57
C PHE A 960 0.87 22.27 -10.49
N SER A 961 0.41 21.11 -10.00
CA SER A 961 0.40 19.88 -10.80
C SER A 961 -0.42 20.08 -12.09
N GLY A 962 0.18 19.73 -13.23
CA GLY A 962 -0.42 19.89 -14.56
C GLY A 962 -0.44 21.33 -15.12
N CYS A 963 0.30 22.28 -14.54
CA CYS A 963 0.49 23.61 -15.13
C CYS A 963 1.42 23.58 -16.35
N THR A 964 0.93 23.06 -17.48
CA THR A 964 1.73 22.75 -18.68
C THR A 964 2.32 23.94 -19.44
N SER A 965 1.95 25.19 -19.12
CA SER A 965 2.57 26.41 -19.68
C SER A 965 3.51 27.13 -18.69
N LEU A 966 3.62 26.64 -17.45
CA LEU A 966 4.34 27.35 -16.40
C LEU A 966 5.83 27.33 -16.68
N ASN A 967 6.38 28.50 -16.96
CA ASN A 967 7.77 28.76 -17.27
C ASN A 967 8.29 29.77 -16.24
N ILE A 968 9.49 29.54 -15.71
CA ILE A 968 10.18 30.39 -14.72
C ILE A 968 9.57 30.29 -13.30
N PHE A 969 10.21 29.48 -12.46
CA PHE A 969 10.11 29.58 -11.00
C PHE A 969 11.23 30.53 -10.52
N ASN A 970 10.90 31.83 -10.51
CA ASN A 970 11.67 33.02 -10.12
C ASN A 970 13.22 32.99 -10.09
N ASN A 971 13.82 33.94 -10.79
CA ASN A 971 15.22 34.37 -10.64
C ASN A 971 15.58 34.58 -9.16
N VAL A 972 16.67 33.94 -8.73
CA VAL A 972 17.35 34.06 -7.43
C VAL A 972 17.12 35.43 -6.79
N LYS A 973 16.10 35.54 -5.94
CA LYS A 973 15.93 36.68 -5.05
C LYS A 973 16.37 36.23 -3.66
N PRO A 974 17.33 36.92 -3.01
CA PRO A 974 17.64 36.67 -1.61
C PRO A 974 16.34 36.83 -0.78
N GLY A 975 15.94 35.76 -0.07
CA GLY A 975 14.75 35.76 0.78
C GLY A 975 13.88 34.48 0.80
N LEU A 976 14.05 33.52 -0.13
CA LEU A 976 13.29 32.25 -0.13
C LEU A 976 14.00 31.10 0.62
N GLU A 977 14.86 31.43 1.57
CA GLU A 977 15.57 30.44 2.39
C GLU A 977 14.58 29.76 3.33
N GLY A 978 14.49 28.42 3.26
CA GLY A 978 13.56 27.65 4.10
C GLY A 978 12.17 27.42 3.52
N LEU A 979 11.96 27.72 2.24
CA LEU A 979 10.70 27.38 1.54
C LEU A 979 10.46 25.86 1.58
N VAL A 980 9.28 25.44 2.01
CA VAL A 980 8.84 24.03 1.93
C VAL A 980 8.06 23.80 0.64
N ILE A 981 8.44 22.76 -0.12
CA ILE A 981 7.75 22.34 -1.35
C ILE A 981 7.12 20.97 -1.12
N GLY A 982 5.79 20.90 -1.25
CA GLY A 982 5.00 19.69 -1.08
C GLY A 982 5.27 18.59 -2.10
N LYS A 983 4.70 17.40 -1.85
CA LYS A 983 4.75 16.24 -2.75
C LYS A 983 4.05 16.58 -4.06
N HIS A 984 4.65 16.17 -5.18
CA HIS A 984 4.09 16.39 -6.53
C HIS A 984 3.71 17.86 -6.85
N ALA A 985 4.25 18.84 -6.12
CA ALA A 985 3.82 20.24 -6.19
C ALA A 985 3.87 20.83 -7.61
N PHE A 986 4.84 20.42 -8.44
CA PHE A 986 5.02 20.83 -9.83
C PHE A 986 4.97 19.64 -10.80
N GLU A 987 4.35 18.53 -10.42
CA GLU A 987 4.26 17.36 -11.28
C GLU A 987 3.66 17.72 -12.65
N ASN A 988 4.26 17.23 -13.74
CA ASN A 988 3.82 17.46 -15.12
C ASN A 988 3.79 18.96 -15.53
N CYS A 989 4.59 19.83 -14.91
CA CYS A 989 4.84 21.20 -15.36
C CYS A 989 5.78 21.22 -16.58
N SER A 990 5.27 20.77 -17.73
CA SER A 990 6.08 20.46 -18.92
C SER A 990 6.80 21.64 -19.58
N TYR A 991 6.49 22.90 -19.25
CA TYR A 991 7.20 24.10 -19.74
C TYR A 991 8.20 24.71 -18.77
N LEU A 992 8.35 24.14 -17.56
CA LEU A 992 9.21 24.69 -16.52
C LEU A 992 10.68 24.48 -16.94
N LYS A 993 11.45 25.57 -17.10
CA LYS A 993 12.81 25.52 -17.67
C LYS A 993 13.93 25.48 -16.64
N ASP A 994 13.80 26.18 -15.52
CA ASP A 994 14.86 26.29 -14.53
C ASP A 994 14.25 26.43 -13.13
N ILE A 995 14.91 25.84 -12.12
CA ILE A 995 14.51 25.90 -10.71
C ILE A 995 15.74 26.22 -9.85
N PHE A 996 15.76 27.37 -9.18
CA PHE A 996 16.85 27.76 -8.27
C PHE A 996 16.27 28.11 -6.90
N VAL A 997 16.17 27.13 -6.00
CA VAL A 997 15.49 27.31 -4.70
C VAL A 997 16.33 26.75 -3.56
N ASN A 998 16.61 27.59 -2.56
CA ASN A 998 17.25 27.17 -1.31
C ASN A 998 16.19 26.66 -0.31
N SER A 999 15.57 25.54 -0.66
CA SER A 999 14.45 24.93 0.07
C SER A 999 14.93 24.01 1.19
N THR A 1000 14.36 24.11 2.39
CA THR A 1000 14.68 23.19 3.51
C THR A 1000 14.05 21.81 3.35
N ASN A 1001 13.00 21.66 2.53
CA ASN A 1001 12.32 20.39 2.31
C ASN A 1001 11.60 20.37 0.96
N VAL A 1002 11.88 19.34 0.15
CA VAL A 1002 11.27 19.08 -1.15
C VAL A 1002 10.63 17.69 -1.11
N GLY A 1003 9.32 17.61 -1.32
CA GLY A 1003 8.57 16.36 -1.27
C GLY A 1003 8.83 15.41 -2.44
N ILE A 1004 8.46 14.14 -2.25
CA ILE A 1004 8.53 13.07 -3.25
C ILE A 1004 7.85 13.51 -4.55
N GLY A 1005 8.52 13.28 -5.68
CA GLY A 1005 7.98 13.58 -7.01
C GLY A 1005 7.71 15.08 -7.29
N ALA A 1006 8.21 16.01 -6.46
CA ALA A 1006 7.85 17.43 -6.56
C ALA A 1006 7.99 18.04 -7.96
N PHE A 1007 8.95 17.58 -8.78
CA PHE A 1007 9.17 18.03 -10.15
C PHE A 1007 9.07 16.91 -11.18
N ALA A 1008 8.46 15.77 -10.84
CA ALA A 1008 8.32 14.65 -11.77
C ALA A 1008 7.56 15.06 -13.04
N GLY A 1009 8.02 14.63 -14.21
CA GLY A 1009 7.43 14.97 -15.51
C GLY A 1009 7.66 16.41 -15.98
N CYS A 1010 8.55 17.19 -15.36
CA CYS A 1010 8.93 18.52 -15.85
C CYS A 1010 9.85 18.45 -17.08
N THR A 1011 9.29 18.07 -18.23
CA THR A 1011 10.05 17.70 -19.44
C THR A 1011 10.87 18.83 -20.08
N SER A 1012 10.59 20.10 -19.79
CA SER A 1012 11.40 21.25 -20.28
C SER A 1012 12.49 21.72 -19.31
N LEU A 1013 12.59 21.12 -18.12
CA LEU A 1013 13.52 21.57 -17.08
C LEU A 1013 14.95 21.30 -17.54
N LYS A 1014 15.81 22.33 -17.59
CA LYS A 1014 17.20 22.28 -18.09
C LYS A 1014 18.22 22.29 -16.98
N SER A 1015 17.93 22.99 -15.89
CA SER A 1015 18.81 23.08 -14.72
C SER A 1015 18.01 23.19 -13.42
N ALA A 1016 18.55 22.62 -12.35
CA ALA A 1016 17.98 22.74 -11.02
C ALA A 1016 19.07 22.89 -9.95
N MET A 1017 18.81 23.68 -8.93
CA MET A 1017 19.60 23.76 -7.71
C MET A 1017 18.64 23.64 -6.52
N ILE A 1018 18.71 22.51 -5.81
CA ILE A 1018 17.92 22.24 -4.60
C ILE A 1018 18.80 21.61 -3.51
N THR A 1019 18.47 21.90 -2.26
CA THR A 1019 19.20 21.48 -1.05
C THR A 1019 18.68 20.18 -0.44
N PHE A 1020 17.59 19.62 -0.97
CA PHE A 1020 17.01 18.35 -0.58
C PHE A 1020 16.64 17.55 -1.84
N VAL A 1021 16.99 16.26 -1.94
CA VAL A 1021 16.70 15.43 -3.12
C VAL A 1021 15.98 14.16 -2.63
N SER A 1022 14.65 14.21 -2.60
CA SER A 1022 13.79 13.09 -2.22
C SER A 1022 13.65 12.05 -3.33
N ASP A 1023 12.94 10.97 -3.05
CA ASP A 1023 12.62 9.95 -4.04
C ASP A 1023 11.84 10.55 -5.22
N TYR A 1024 12.13 10.07 -6.43
CA TYR A 1024 11.46 10.44 -7.69
C TYR A 1024 11.41 11.94 -8.02
N VAL A 1025 12.14 12.81 -7.30
CA VAL A 1025 11.95 14.26 -7.33
C VAL A 1025 12.04 14.89 -8.72
N PHE A 1026 12.90 14.35 -9.60
CA PHE A 1026 13.04 14.76 -11.00
C PHE A 1026 12.75 13.63 -11.99
N GLU A 1027 11.99 12.60 -11.59
CA GLU A 1027 11.66 11.50 -12.51
C GLU A 1027 11.06 12.04 -13.82
N GLY A 1028 11.57 11.58 -14.97
CA GLY A 1028 11.08 11.98 -16.29
C GLY A 1028 11.39 13.43 -16.71
N CYS A 1029 12.31 14.13 -16.03
CA CYS A 1029 12.79 15.46 -16.45
C CYS A 1029 13.73 15.37 -17.66
N SER A 1030 13.16 15.06 -18.83
CA SER A 1030 13.90 14.68 -20.04
C SER A 1030 14.80 15.77 -20.66
N SER A 1031 14.63 17.05 -20.30
CA SER A 1031 15.50 18.14 -20.76
C SER A 1031 16.63 18.52 -19.78
N LEU A 1032 16.68 17.90 -18.58
CA LEU A 1032 17.59 18.33 -17.51
C LEU A 1032 19.02 18.03 -17.93
N LYS A 1033 19.89 19.05 -18.03
CA LYS A 1033 21.26 18.88 -18.57
C LYS A 1033 22.32 18.75 -17.50
N SER A 1034 22.14 19.45 -16.39
CA SER A 1034 23.09 19.48 -15.28
C SER A 1034 22.39 19.71 -13.95
N ILE A 1035 22.89 19.09 -12.88
CA ILE A 1035 22.40 19.31 -11.52
C ILE A 1035 23.53 19.35 -10.49
N GLU A 1036 23.36 20.20 -9.47
CA GLU A 1036 24.22 20.24 -8.28
C GLU A 1036 23.46 19.69 -7.07
N ILE A 1037 24.00 18.63 -6.45
CA ILE A 1037 23.42 17.90 -5.32
C ILE A 1037 24.02 18.45 -4.02
N ASN A 1038 23.21 19.21 -3.29
CA ASN A 1038 23.57 19.85 -2.01
C ASN A 1038 22.92 19.23 -0.77
N THR A 1039 22.39 18.01 -0.90
CA THR A 1039 21.76 17.24 0.19
C THR A 1039 22.71 16.20 0.79
N THR A 1040 22.43 15.74 2.01
CA THR A 1040 23.14 14.63 2.67
C THR A 1040 22.75 13.26 2.11
N ILE A 1041 21.52 13.09 1.62
CA ILE A 1041 20.99 11.84 1.06
C ILE A 1041 20.33 12.16 -0.29
N VAL A 1042 20.67 11.37 -1.31
CA VAL A 1042 19.97 11.35 -2.60
C VAL A 1042 18.97 10.21 -2.58
N GLY A 1043 17.68 10.53 -2.68
CA GLY A 1043 16.58 9.57 -2.68
C GLY A 1043 16.60 8.63 -3.88
N ASP A 1044 15.81 7.56 -3.78
CA ASP A 1044 15.74 6.51 -4.79
C ASP A 1044 15.08 7.04 -6.07
N TYR A 1045 15.62 6.63 -7.22
CA TYR A 1045 15.13 7.01 -8.55
C TYR A 1045 15.01 8.53 -8.78
N ALA A 1046 15.73 9.35 -8.01
CA ALA A 1046 15.62 10.81 -8.02
C ALA A 1046 15.75 11.46 -9.41
N PHE A 1047 16.56 10.87 -10.30
CA PHE A 1047 16.77 11.34 -11.68
C PHE A 1047 16.40 10.29 -12.73
N LYS A 1048 15.59 9.29 -12.37
CA LYS A 1048 15.17 8.26 -13.33
C LYS A 1048 14.55 8.91 -14.57
N ASP A 1049 14.89 8.39 -15.74
CA ASP A 1049 14.39 8.89 -17.04
C ASP A 1049 14.77 10.35 -17.38
N CYS A 1050 15.80 10.93 -16.72
CA CYS A 1050 16.40 12.22 -17.08
C CYS A 1050 17.30 12.13 -18.32
N SER A 1051 16.72 11.86 -19.48
CA SER A 1051 17.44 11.49 -20.72
C SER A 1051 18.38 12.56 -21.34
N SER A 1052 18.45 13.78 -20.81
CA SER A 1052 19.41 14.82 -21.24
C SER A 1052 20.50 15.13 -20.21
N LEU A 1053 20.51 14.47 -19.04
CA LEU A 1053 21.38 14.81 -17.92
C LEU A 1053 22.80 14.32 -18.18
N LYS A 1054 23.73 15.26 -18.39
CA LYS A 1054 25.13 15.00 -18.75
C LYS A 1054 26.13 15.34 -17.66
N SER A 1055 25.72 16.09 -16.63
CA SER A 1055 26.62 16.55 -15.58
C SER A 1055 25.94 16.54 -14.21
N ILE A 1056 26.54 15.84 -13.25
CA ILE A 1056 26.07 15.80 -11.86
C ILE A 1056 27.24 16.18 -10.95
N LYS A 1057 27.03 17.21 -10.13
CA LYS A 1057 28.01 17.67 -9.14
C LYS A 1057 27.54 17.35 -7.74
N ILE A 1058 28.26 16.48 -7.03
CA ILE A 1058 27.92 16.06 -5.67
C ILE A 1058 28.70 16.91 -4.66
N ARG A 1059 28.02 17.65 -3.77
CA ARG A 1059 28.67 18.57 -2.80
C ARG A 1059 28.62 18.13 -1.35
N CYS A 1060 27.54 17.46 -0.94
CA CYS A 1060 27.33 17.10 0.47
C CYS A 1060 26.84 15.65 0.67
N ALA A 1061 26.52 14.92 -0.41
CA ALA A 1061 25.87 13.63 -0.28
C ALA A 1061 26.77 12.59 0.38
N ARG A 1062 26.26 11.96 1.44
CA ARG A 1062 26.89 10.82 2.11
C ARG A 1062 26.35 9.48 1.60
N LYS A 1063 25.13 9.47 1.05
CA LYS A 1063 24.45 8.29 0.50
C LYS A 1063 23.89 8.59 -0.90
N ILE A 1064 24.13 7.68 -1.84
CA ILE A 1064 23.50 7.65 -3.17
C ILE A 1064 22.53 6.45 -3.21
N GLY A 1065 21.24 6.72 -3.43
CA GLY A 1065 20.16 5.73 -3.46
C GLY A 1065 20.10 4.84 -4.70
N LYS A 1066 19.10 3.96 -4.72
CA LYS A 1066 18.83 2.99 -5.78
C LYS A 1066 18.43 3.68 -7.08
N GLY A 1067 18.97 3.25 -8.21
CA GLY A 1067 18.54 3.71 -9.55
C GLY A 1067 18.66 5.22 -9.77
N VAL A 1068 19.47 5.93 -8.98
CA VAL A 1068 19.65 7.37 -9.08
C VAL A 1068 20.14 7.78 -10.47
N PHE A 1069 20.98 6.96 -11.11
CA PHE A 1069 21.52 7.21 -12.44
C PHE A 1069 20.84 6.38 -13.54
N ASN A 1070 19.57 5.99 -13.34
CA ASN A 1070 18.80 5.19 -14.30
C ASN A 1070 18.34 6.02 -15.50
N PHE A 1071 19.30 6.39 -16.35
CA PHE A 1071 19.16 7.11 -17.61
C PHE A 1071 20.49 7.09 -18.40
N SER A 1072 20.44 7.23 -19.72
CA SER A 1072 21.58 6.90 -20.60
C SER A 1072 22.51 8.08 -20.97
N SER A 1073 22.24 9.31 -20.54
CA SER A 1073 22.96 10.49 -21.03
C SER A 1073 24.23 10.88 -20.25
N LEU A 1074 24.48 10.27 -19.08
CA LEU A 1074 25.65 10.56 -18.26
C LEU A 1074 26.78 9.56 -18.55
N GLU A 1075 27.93 10.05 -19.00
CA GLU A 1075 29.10 9.23 -19.34
C GLU A 1075 30.17 9.22 -18.23
N LYS A 1076 30.20 10.26 -17.39
CA LYS A 1076 31.24 10.46 -16.38
C LYS A 1076 30.66 10.93 -15.06
N ILE A 1077 31.17 10.37 -13.95
CA ILE A 1077 30.83 10.83 -12.60
C ILE A 1077 32.06 10.95 -11.70
N THR A 1078 32.00 11.88 -10.74
CA THR A 1078 33.02 12.07 -9.71
C THR A 1078 32.39 11.85 -8.34
N ILE A 1079 32.98 10.95 -7.56
CA ILE A 1079 32.58 10.56 -6.21
C ILE A 1079 33.46 11.30 -5.19
N PRO A 1080 32.91 12.25 -4.41
CA PRO A 1080 33.66 12.97 -3.39
C PRO A 1080 34.05 12.13 -2.17
N PHE A 1081 35.05 12.59 -1.42
CA PHE A 1081 35.61 11.86 -0.27
C PHE A 1081 34.64 11.60 0.90
N TYR A 1082 33.54 12.36 0.97
CA TYR A 1082 32.53 12.23 2.04
C TYR A 1082 31.37 11.27 1.70
N VAL A 1083 31.31 10.72 0.48
CA VAL A 1083 30.35 9.66 0.12
C VAL A 1083 30.75 8.38 0.82
N LYS A 1084 29.81 7.80 1.59
CA LYS A 1084 30.02 6.58 2.40
C LYS A 1084 29.33 5.35 1.83
N TYR A 1085 28.25 5.55 1.07
CA TYR A 1085 27.44 4.47 0.53
C TYR A 1085 26.95 4.82 -0.88
N ILE A 1086 27.05 3.86 -1.79
CA ILE A 1086 26.47 3.89 -3.13
C ILE A 1086 25.72 2.57 -3.29
N ASP A 1087 24.43 2.65 -3.63
CA ASP A 1087 23.62 1.46 -3.85
C ASP A 1087 24.12 0.63 -5.05
N LYS A 1088 24.00 -0.69 -4.99
CA LYS A 1088 24.45 -1.60 -6.06
C LYS A 1088 23.77 -1.35 -7.40
N GLU A 1089 22.52 -0.86 -7.37
CA GLU A 1089 21.75 -0.51 -8.57
C GLU A 1089 21.81 0.99 -8.89
N ALA A 1090 22.65 1.78 -8.21
CA ALA A 1090 22.73 3.23 -8.44
C ALA A 1090 23.00 3.57 -9.92
N PHE A 1091 23.79 2.74 -10.61
CA PHE A 1091 24.24 2.93 -11.99
C PHE A 1091 23.46 2.11 -13.04
N ILE A 1092 22.39 1.42 -12.64
CA ILE A 1092 21.61 0.56 -13.55
C ILE A 1092 21.11 1.33 -14.78
N ASN A 1093 21.20 0.74 -15.98
CA ASN A 1093 20.81 1.34 -17.26
C ASN A 1093 21.48 2.71 -17.57
N SER A 1094 22.58 3.03 -16.90
CA SER A 1094 23.38 4.22 -17.23
C SER A 1094 24.35 3.94 -18.38
N ASN A 1095 24.85 4.99 -19.03
CA ASN A 1095 25.95 4.90 -20.00
C ASN A 1095 27.28 5.37 -19.39
N ILE A 1096 27.43 5.27 -18.07
CA ILE A 1096 28.62 5.76 -17.37
C ILE A 1096 29.81 4.86 -17.72
N SER A 1097 30.84 5.44 -18.30
CA SER A 1097 32.10 4.79 -18.67
C SER A 1097 33.27 5.24 -17.81
N THR A 1098 33.15 6.38 -17.13
CA THR A 1098 34.23 6.98 -16.32
C THR A 1098 33.79 7.28 -14.89
N ILE A 1099 34.38 6.59 -13.90
CA ILE A 1099 34.20 6.87 -12.47
C ILE A 1099 35.51 7.40 -11.87
N ILE A 1100 35.46 8.62 -11.34
CA ILE A 1100 36.57 9.24 -10.61
C ILE A 1100 36.22 9.28 -9.13
N VAL A 1101 37.15 8.92 -8.26
CA VAL A 1101 36.98 9.04 -6.80
C VAL A 1101 38.01 10.03 -6.26
N ASP A 1102 37.59 10.90 -5.35
CA ASP A 1102 38.48 11.83 -4.62
C ASP A 1102 39.53 11.02 -3.83
N GLU A 1103 40.81 11.37 -3.96
CA GLU A 1103 41.93 10.65 -3.34
C GLU A 1103 41.87 10.64 -1.80
N ARG A 1104 41.15 11.59 -1.19
CA ARG A 1104 40.93 11.65 0.27
C ARG A 1104 39.84 10.69 0.76
N SER A 1105 39.15 10.03 -0.17
CA SER A 1105 38.09 9.06 0.15
C SER A 1105 38.67 7.90 0.96
N VAL A 1106 38.08 7.64 2.12
CA VAL A 1106 38.44 6.49 2.98
C VAL A 1106 37.53 5.27 2.73
N HIS A 1107 36.56 5.39 1.83
CA HIS A 1107 35.55 4.35 1.57
C HIS A 1107 35.69 3.74 0.17
N PHE A 1108 35.98 4.57 -0.83
CA PHE A 1108 36.02 4.17 -2.23
C PHE A 1108 37.34 4.55 -2.87
N SER A 1109 37.74 3.83 -3.91
CA SER A 1109 38.78 4.24 -4.84
C SER A 1109 38.40 3.82 -6.26
N SER A 1110 38.98 4.45 -7.28
CA SER A 1110 38.85 3.97 -8.65
C SER A 1110 40.20 3.60 -9.24
N LEU A 1111 40.18 2.60 -10.14
CA LEU A 1111 41.33 2.14 -10.92
C LEU A 1111 40.84 1.79 -12.31
N ASN A 1112 41.45 2.38 -13.35
CA ASN A 1112 41.03 2.19 -14.75
C ASN A 1112 39.53 2.40 -14.97
N ASN A 1113 38.97 3.46 -14.38
CA ASN A 1113 37.55 3.83 -14.40
C ASN A 1113 36.58 2.88 -13.67
N VAL A 1114 37.07 1.76 -13.12
CA VAL A 1114 36.27 0.81 -12.34
C VAL A 1114 36.25 1.23 -10.87
N LEU A 1115 35.10 1.05 -10.20
CA LEU A 1115 34.90 1.42 -8.80
C LEU A 1115 35.24 0.26 -7.86
N TYR A 1116 36.04 0.56 -6.85
CA TYR A 1116 36.47 -0.35 -5.81
C TYR A 1116 36.25 0.27 -4.42
N ASN A 1117 36.38 -0.53 -3.37
CA ASN A 1117 36.60 -0.01 -2.02
C ASN A 1117 37.97 0.69 -1.91
N CYS A 1118 38.21 1.38 -0.80
CA CYS A 1118 39.41 2.21 -0.61
C CYS A 1118 40.73 1.44 -0.82
N ASP A 1119 40.81 0.21 -0.32
CA ASP A 1119 42.01 -0.64 -0.38
C ASP A 1119 42.10 -1.51 -1.66
N LYS A 1120 41.11 -1.42 -2.56
CA LYS A 1120 41.01 -2.16 -3.84
C LYS A 1120 40.94 -3.68 -3.67
N THR A 1121 40.45 -4.14 -2.52
CA THR A 1121 40.20 -5.57 -2.25
C THR A 1121 38.82 -6.03 -2.70
N THR A 1122 37.88 -5.11 -2.90
CA THR A 1122 36.52 -5.39 -3.38
C THR A 1122 36.22 -4.59 -4.64
N LEU A 1123 35.85 -5.27 -5.72
CA LEU A 1123 35.33 -4.64 -6.93
C LEU A 1123 33.83 -4.40 -6.74
N ILE A 1124 33.44 -3.12 -6.68
CA ILE A 1124 32.08 -2.69 -6.33
C ILE A 1124 31.22 -2.51 -7.58
N CYS A 1125 31.76 -1.85 -8.61
CA CYS A 1125 31.01 -1.63 -9.85
C CYS A 1125 31.95 -1.52 -11.04
N TYR A 1126 31.71 -2.38 -12.03
CA TYR A 1126 32.18 -2.23 -13.39
C TYR A 1126 31.20 -1.31 -14.15
N PRO A 1127 31.66 -0.13 -14.63
CA PRO A 1127 30.77 0.85 -15.22
C PRO A 1127 30.01 0.29 -16.44
N PRO A 1128 28.67 0.42 -16.53
CA PRO A 1128 27.90 -0.18 -17.62
C PRO A 1128 28.24 0.34 -19.01
N GLY A 1129 28.69 1.60 -19.14
CA GLY A 1129 29.12 2.20 -20.41
C GLY A 1129 30.59 1.98 -20.75
N LEU A 1130 31.35 1.21 -19.95
CA LEU A 1130 32.75 0.91 -20.23
C LEU A 1130 32.86 -0.21 -21.29
N ASP A 1131 33.06 0.20 -22.54
CA ASP A 1131 32.99 -0.63 -23.76
C ASP A 1131 34.25 -1.49 -24.02
N ASN A 1132 34.68 -2.26 -23.01
CA ASN A 1132 35.71 -3.27 -23.20
C ASN A 1132 35.07 -4.63 -23.46
N GLU A 1133 35.51 -5.33 -24.50
CA GLU A 1133 35.08 -6.72 -24.73
C GLU A 1133 35.72 -7.70 -23.75
N SER A 1134 36.82 -7.31 -23.09
CA SER A 1134 37.49 -8.16 -22.10
C SER A 1134 37.97 -7.39 -20.87
N PHE A 1135 37.97 -8.06 -19.73
CA PHE A 1135 38.43 -7.48 -18.47
C PHE A 1135 39.13 -8.51 -17.60
N THR A 1136 40.34 -8.16 -17.16
CA THR A 1136 41.09 -8.93 -16.15
C THR A 1136 41.00 -8.19 -14.82
N ILE A 1137 40.38 -8.83 -13.84
CA ILE A 1137 40.23 -8.26 -12.51
C ILE A 1137 41.63 -8.23 -11.84
N PRO A 1138 42.04 -7.11 -11.21
CA PRO A 1138 43.35 -7.00 -10.56
C PRO A 1138 43.56 -8.04 -9.44
N SER A 1139 44.79 -8.52 -9.26
CA SER A 1139 45.15 -9.48 -8.21
C SER A 1139 45.07 -8.94 -6.78
N SER A 1140 44.87 -7.63 -6.60
CA SER A 1140 44.55 -7.04 -5.29
C SER A 1140 43.13 -7.39 -4.83
N VAL A 1141 42.24 -7.75 -5.76
CA VAL A 1141 40.82 -8.01 -5.47
C VAL A 1141 40.67 -9.40 -4.85
N SER A 1142 40.10 -9.45 -3.65
CA SER A 1142 39.71 -10.68 -2.94
C SER A 1142 38.22 -11.02 -3.08
N THR A 1143 37.40 -10.03 -3.43
CA THR A 1143 35.93 -10.15 -3.51
C THR A 1143 35.36 -9.38 -4.70
N ILE A 1144 34.44 -9.99 -5.44
CA ILE A 1144 33.57 -9.29 -6.40
C ILE A 1144 32.23 -9.07 -5.69
N ASP A 1145 31.79 -7.82 -5.57
CA ASP A 1145 30.59 -7.44 -4.82
C ASP A 1145 29.29 -7.79 -5.56
N ASP A 1146 28.17 -7.67 -4.87
CA ASP A 1146 26.85 -7.96 -5.42
C ASP A 1146 26.50 -6.98 -6.56
N GLY A 1147 26.03 -7.51 -7.69
CA GLY A 1147 25.66 -6.70 -8.85
C GLY A 1147 26.83 -5.97 -9.55
N ALA A 1148 28.09 -6.33 -9.25
CA ALA A 1148 29.25 -5.57 -9.72
C ALA A 1148 29.33 -5.38 -11.25
N PHE A 1149 28.83 -6.32 -12.05
CA PHE A 1149 28.73 -6.26 -13.51
C PHE A 1149 27.27 -6.35 -13.99
N TYR A 1150 26.29 -6.10 -13.12
CA TYR A 1150 24.86 -6.27 -13.41
C TYR A 1150 24.42 -5.64 -14.75
N LYS A 1151 23.76 -6.43 -15.60
CA LYS A 1151 23.31 -6.07 -16.97
C LYS A 1151 24.42 -5.52 -17.88
N ASN A 1152 25.69 -5.90 -17.66
CA ASN A 1152 26.75 -5.51 -18.58
C ASN A 1152 26.66 -6.33 -19.88
N ASN A 1153 26.16 -5.69 -20.93
CA ASN A 1153 25.91 -6.32 -22.24
C ASN A 1153 27.01 -6.04 -23.28
N HIS A 1154 28.19 -5.60 -22.84
CA HIS A 1154 29.35 -5.33 -23.70
C HIS A 1154 30.50 -6.33 -23.45
N LEU A 1155 30.70 -6.72 -22.19
CA LEU A 1155 31.83 -7.53 -21.77
C LEU A 1155 31.65 -9.00 -22.16
N LYS A 1156 32.54 -9.50 -23.02
CA LYS A 1156 32.52 -10.89 -23.55
C LYS A 1156 33.43 -11.84 -22.78
N HIS A 1157 34.55 -11.34 -22.26
CA HIS A 1157 35.58 -12.18 -21.64
C HIS A 1157 36.03 -11.63 -20.29
N VAL A 1158 35.91 -12.43 -19.23
CA VAL A 1158 36.32 -12.03 -17.88
C VAL A 1158 37.33 -12.99 -17.31
N ILE A 1159 38.43 -12.45 -16.77
CA ILE A 1159 39.44 -13.20 -16.03
C ILE A 1159 39.38 -12.80 -14.56
N ILE A 1160 38.97 -13.75 -13.72
CA ILE A 1160 38.91 -13.61 -12.27
C ILE A 1160 40.23 -14.18 -11.70
N PRO A 1161 41.03 -13.39 -10.97
CA PRO A 1161 42.34 -13.82 -10.50
C PRO A 1161 42.23 -14.80 -9.32
N ASP A 1162 43.32 -15.52 -9.07
CA ASP A 1162 43.44 -16.47 -7.96
C ASP A 1162 43.32 -15.83 -6.57
N SER A 1163 43.37 -14.50 -6.45
CA SER A 1163 43.16 -13.79 -5.18
C SER A 1163 41.69 -13.77 -4.76
N VAL A 1164 40.75 -13.92 -5.71
CA VAL A 1164 39.31 -13.85 -5.43
C VAL A 1164 38.82 -15.12 -4.75
N SER A 1165 38.10 -14.94 -3.65
CA SER A 1165 37.52 -16.04 -2.87
C SER A 1165 35.99 -16.18 -3.06
N LYS A 1166 35.30 -15.08 -3.38
CA LYS A 1166 33.83 -15.03 -3.57
C LYS A 1166 33.45 -14.19 -4.79
N ILE A 1167 32.52 -14.72 -5.59
CA ILE A 1167 31.75 -13.99 -6.61
C ILE A 1167 30.37 -13.67 -6.03
N GLY A 1168 30.02 -12.39 -5.89
CA GLY A 1168 28.81 -11.87 -5.24
C GLY A 1168 27.48 -12.23 -5.93
N GLU A 1169 26.37 -11.94 -5.24
CA GLU A 1169 25.02 -12.17 -5.74
C GLU A 1169 24.72 -11.25 -6.94
N GLY A 1170 24.21 -11.83 -8.01
CA GLY A 1170 23.90 -11.15 -9.26
C GLY A 1170 25.11 -10.45 -9.88
N ALA A 1171 26.33 -10.84 -9.51
CA ALA A 1171 27.55 -10.14 -9.92
C ALA A 1171 27.64 -9.97 -11.44
N PHE A 1172 27.22 -10.95 -12.23
CA PHE A 1172 27.10 -10.92 -13.68
C PHE A 1172 25.66 -11.19 -14.14
N PHE A 1173 24.67 -10.82 -13.34
CA PHE A 1173 23.27 -11.05 -13.70
C PHE A 1173 22.93 -10.34 -15.00
N GLU A 1174 22.33 -11.09 -15.94
CA GLU A 1174 21.91 -10.60 -17.24
C GLU A 1174 23.06 -9.94 -18.03
N CYS A 1175 24.31 -10.39 -17.84
CA CYS A 1175 25.42 -10.06 -18.73
C CYS A 1175 25.29 -10.82 -20.05
N SER A 1176 24.36 -10.40 -20.90
CA SER A 1176 23.91 -11.22 -22.04
C SER A 1176 24.99 -11.43 -23.09
N ALA A 1177 26.03 -10.59 -23.13
CA ALA A 1177 27.17 -10.70 -24.05
C ALA A 1177 28.34 -11.54 -23.53
N LEU A 1178 28.32 -11.96 -22.26
CA LEU A 1178 29.44 -12.70 -21.66
C LEU A 1178 29.56 -14.09 -22.30
N GLU A 1179 30.65 -14.33 -23.02
CA GLU A 1179 30.92 -15.58 -23.75
C GLU A 1179 31.81 -16.55 -22.95
N THR A 1180 32.82 -16.00 -22.25
CA THR A 1180 33.78 -16.78 -21.47
C THR A 1180 34.12 -16.13 -20.14
N VAL A 1181 34.27 -16.97 -19.11
CA VAL A 1181 34.80 -16.57 -17.80
C VAL A 1181 35.87 -17.55 -17.35
N ILE A 1182 37.03 -17.03 -16.98
CA ILE A 1182 38.09 -17.78 -16.31
C ILE A 1182 37.96 -17.52 -14.82
N ILE A 1183 37.65 -18.57 -14.07
CA ILE A 1183 37.44 -18.49 -12.62
C ILE A 1183 38.75 -18.83 -11.91
N GLY A 1184 39.21 -17.93 -11.03
CA GLY A 1184 40.45 -18.10 -10.27
C GLY A 1184 40.44 -19.35 -9.39
N LYS A 1185 41.60 -20.00 -9.23
CA LYS A 1185 41.69 -21.32 -8.61
C LYS A 1185 41.34 -21.37 -7.13
N ASN A 1186 41.31 -20.21 -6.45
CA ASN A 1186 40.96 -20.09 -5.03
C ASN A 1186 39.53 -19.59 -4.79
N VAL A 1187 38.73 -19.41 -5.85
CA VAL A 1187 37.30 -19.11 -5.69
C VAL A 1187 36.63 -20.28 -4.97
N LYS A 1188 35.95 -19.96 -3.88
CA LYS A 1188 35.23 -20.92 -3.04
C LYS A 1188 33.73 -20.86 -3.28
N ILE A 1189 33.19 -19.65 -3.48
CA ILE A 1189 31.75 -19.40 -3.53
C ILE A 1189 31.37 -18.67 -4.83
N ILE A 1190 30.40 -19.22 -5.55
CA ILE A 1190 29.67 -18.55 -6.63
C ILE A 1190 28.23 -18.33 -6.14
N SER A 1191 27.84 -17.06 -5.88
CA SER A 1191 26.61 -16.68 -5.18
C SER A 1191 25.37 -16.55 -6.08
N ASN A 1192 24.26 -15.99 -5.55
CA ASN A 1192 22.92 -16.14 -6.12
C ASN A 1192 22.86 -15.49 -7.46
N ASN A 1193 22.24 -16.13 -8.43
CA ASN A 1193 22.03 -15.48 -9.72
C ASN A 1193 23.33 -14.96 -10.37
N ALA A 1194 24.52 -15.43 -9.93
CA ALA A 1194 25.80 -14.75 -10.20
C ALA A 1194 26.11 -14.61 -11.69
N PHE A 1195 25.68 -15.55 -12.51
CA PHE A 1195 25.74 -15.54 -13.96
C PHE A 1195 24.36 -15.86 -14.58
N SER A 1196 23.27 -15.66 -13.84
CA SER A 1196 21.92 -15.93 -14.34
C SER A 1196 21.64 -15.03 -15.55
N LEU A 1197 20.95 -15.56 -16.55
CA LEU A 1197 20.67 -14.86 -17.81
C LEU A 1197 21.92 -14.42 -18.60
N CYS A 1198 23.10 -15.00 -18.33
CA CYS A 1198 24.27 -14.91 -19.22
C CYS A 1198 24.06 -15.80 -20.46
N ILE A 1199 23.12 -15.42 -21.31
CA ILE A 1199 22.62 -16.25 -22.41
C ILE A 1199 23.69 -16.66 -23.44
N SER A 1200 24.80 -15.90 -23.55
CA SER A 1200 25.90 -16.17 -24.49
C SER A 1200 27.03 -17.02 -23.89
N LEU A 1201 27.00 -17.33 -22.59
CA LEU A 1201 28.09 -18.00 -21.90
C LEU A 1201 28.18 -19.46 -22.38
N GLN A 1202 29.32 -19.83 -23.00
CA GLN A 1202 29.40 -21.09 -23.75
C GLN A 1202 29.99 -22.24 -22.95
N LYS A 1203 31.01 -21.93 -22.14
CA LYS A 1203 31.78 -22.91 -21.38
C LYS A 1203 32.25 -22.30 -20.07
N VAL A 1204 32.14 -23.07 -19.00
CA VAL A 1204 32.68 -22.71 -17.70
C VAL A 1204 33.50 -23.88 -17.15
N THR A 1205 34.67 -23.56 -16.59
CA THR A 1205 35.45 -24.50 -15.79
C THR A 1205 35.32 -24.09 -14.34
N ILE A 1206 34.78 -24.97 -13.53
CA ILE A 1206 34.63 -24.80 -12.09
C ILE A 1206 35.93 -25.28 -11.42
N PRO A 1207 36.71 -24.39 -10.78
CA PRO A 1207 37.96 -24.76 -10.13
C PRO A 1207 37.77 -25.74 -8.97
N SER A 1208 38.82 -26.50 -8.67
CA SER A 1208 38.77 -27.58 -7.67
C SER A 1208 38.46 -27.11 -6.24
N LYS A 1209 38.66 -25.82 -5.94
CA LYS A 1209 38.36 -25.22 -4.62
C LYS A 1209 36.96 -24.61 -4.50
N VAL A 1210 36.14 -24.65 -5.56
CA VAL A 1210 34.75 -24.20 -5.45
C VAL A 1210 33.99 -25.17 -4.56
N GLU A 1211 33.48 -24.65 -3.45
CA GLU A 1211 32.75 -25.38 -2.41
C GLU A 1211 31.24 -25.31 -2.68
N SER A 1212 30.74 -24.17 -3.20
CA SER A 1212 29.32 -23.96 -3.48
C SER A 1212 29.04 -23.10 -4.74
N ILE A 1213 27.99 -23.48 -5.47
CA ILE A 1213 27.37 -22.76 -6.58
C ILE A 1213 25.89 -22.61 -6.25
N GLY A 1214 25.34 -21.40 -6.24
CA GLY A 1214 23.98 -21.21 -5.72
C GLY A 1214 22.79 -21.40 -6.67
N GLU A 1215 21.57 -21.28 -6.11
CA GLU A 1215 20.30 -21.04 -6.84
C GLU A 1215 20.45 -20.08 -8.00
N PHE A 1216 19.93 -20.56 -9.12
CA PHE A 1216 19.92 -19.83 -10.37
C PHE A 1216 21.27 -19.27 -10.82
N ALA A 1217 22.41 -19.70 -10.23
CA ALA A 1217 23.71 -19.06 -10.46
C ALA A 1217 24.13 -19.06 -11.92
N PHE A 1218 23.72 -20.07 -12.69
CA PHE A 1218 23.87 -20.16 -14.13
C PHE A 1218 22.52 -20.47 -14.81
N ALA A 1219 21.40 -20.12 -14.16
CA ALA A 1219 20.09 -20.35 -14.75
C ALA A 1219 19.89 -19.54 -16.02
N SER A 1220 19.19 -20.14 -16.97
CA SER A 1220 18.93 -19.56 -18.29
C SER A 1220 20.21 -19.12 -19.03
N CYS A 1221 21.37 -19.73 -18.74
CA CYS A 1221 22.57 -19.63 -19.58
C CYS A 1221 22.38 -20.50 -20.84
N LEU A 1222 21.55 -20.04 -21.77
CA LEU A 1222 21.04 -20.85 -22.88
C LEU A 1222 22.14 -21.43 -23.78
N SER A 1223 23.28 -20.75 -23.92
CA SER A 1223 24.41 -21.20 -24.75
C SER A 1223 25.40 -22.12 -24.01
N LEU A 1224 25.18 -22.42 -22.73
CA LEU A 1224 26.13 -23.14 -21.90
C LEU A 1224 26.14 -24.63 -22.24
N LYS A 1225 27.07 -25.04 -23.10
CA LYS A 1225 27.14 -26.42 -23.63
C LYS A 1225 27.95 -27.36 -22.75
N ASN A 1226 29.05 -26.88 -22.18
CA ASN A 1226 29.94 -27.71 -21.40
C ASN A 1226 30.32 -27.03 -20.09
N VAL A 1227 30.11 -27.74 -18.99
CA VAL A 1227 30.61 -27.33 -17.68
C VAL A 1227 31.58 -28.38 -17.18
N ILE A 1228 32.82 -27.96 -16.94
CA ILE A 1228 33.88 -28.84 -16.44
C ILE A 1228 34.03 -28.63 -14.94
N PHE A 1229 33.93 -29.71 -14.19
CA PHE A 1229 34.14 -29.73 -12.76
C PHE A 1229 35.54 -30.30 -12.46
N ASN A 1230 36.47 -29.44 -12.03
CA ASN A 1230 37.85 -29.83 -11.70
C ASN A 1230 38.00 -30.45 -10.29
N GLN A 1231 36.89 -30.73 -9.63
CA GLN A 1231 36.87 -31.40 -8.34
C GLN A 1231 37.27 -32.88 -8.50
N ILE A 1232 38.08 -33.37 -7.55
CA ILE A 1232 38.64 -34.73 -7.58
C ILE A 1232 38.14 -35.63 -6.44
N LYS A 1233 37.35 -35.08 -5.51
CA LYS A 1233 36.79 -35.82 -4.37
C LYS A 1233 35.28 -35.72 -4.33
N PHE A 1234 34.74 -34.51 -4.41
CA PHE A 1234 33.30 -34.24 -4.31
C PHE A 1234 32.92 -33.09 -5.24
N LEU A 1235 31.77 -33.18 -5.90
CA LEU A 1235 31.17 -32.05 -6.63
C LEU A 1235 30.86 -30.89 -5.66
N PRO A 1236 30.83 -29.63 -6.14
CA PRO A 1236 30.43 -28.50 -5.31
C PRO A 1236 28.96 -28.65 -4.88
N LYS A 1237 28.59 -28.01 -3.76
CA LYS A 1237 27.18 -27.92 -3.36
C LYS A 1237 26.44 -27.01 -4.32
N PHE A 1238 25.35 -27.50 -4.90
CA PHE A 1238 24.52 -26.75 -5.85
C PHE A 1238 23.26 -26.25 -5.16
N GLY A 1239 22.91 -24.99 -5.40
CA GLY A 1239 21.59 -24.50 -5.07
C GLY A 1239 20.51 -24.95 -6.06
N LYS A 1240 19.25 -24.79 -5.67
CA LYS A 1240 18.09 -25.23 -6.47
C LYS A 1240 18.17 -24.58 -7.83
N GLU A 1241 17.95 -25.34 -8.89
CA GLU A 1241 17.91 -24.73 -10.22
C GLU A 1241 19.19 -23.94 -10.60
N ALA A 1242 20.36 -24.26 -9.99
CA ALA A 1242 21.62 -23.58 -10.23
C ALA A 1242 22.00 -23.52 -11.72
N PHE A 1243 21.58 -24.53 -12.48
CA PHE A 1243 21.74 -24.65 -13.91
C PHE A 1243 20.37 -24.86 -14.60
N SER A 1244 19.27 -24.33 -14.05
CA SER A 1244 17.96 -24.50 -14.67
C SER A 1244 17.86 -23.81 -16.02
N ASN A 1245 17.00 -24.33 -16.88
CA ASN A 1245 16.74 -23.80 -18.21
C ASN A 1245 18.01 -23.68 -19.09
N ILE A 1246 19.01 -24.54 -18.88
CA ILE A 1246 20.11 -24.74 -19.85
C ILE A 1246 19.77 -25.93 -20.76
N THR A 1247 19.88 -25.77 -22.08
CA THR A 1247 19.46 -26.79 -23.05
C THR A 1247 20.65 -27.54 -23.64
N ASP A 1248 20.54 -28.86 -23.78
CA ASP A 1248 21.57 -29.72 -24.41
C ASP A 1248 22.98 -29.65 -23.80
N SER A 1249 23.08 -29.27 -22.53
CA SER A 1249 24.32 -29.11 -21.80
C SER A 1249 24.89 -30.44 -21.28
N THR A 1250 26.22 -30.54 -21.26
CA THR A 1250 26.97 -31.67 -20.71
C THR A 1250 27.81 -31.25 -19.50
N ALA A 1251 27.58 -31.89 -18.36
CA ALA A 1251 28.48 -31.80 -17.22
C ALA A 1251 29.63 -32.83 -17.34
N ILE A 1252 30.87 -32.37 -17.27
CA ILE A 1252 32.08 -33.19 -17.35
C ILE A 1252 32.74 -33.20 -15.98
N TYR A 1253 33.00 -34.38 -15.42
CA TYR A 1253 33.55 -34.53 -14.08
C TYR A 1253 34.49 -35.76 -13.97
N TYR A 1254 35.35 -35.79 -12.97
CA TYR A 1254 36.29 -36.91 -12.78
C TYR A 1254 35.61 -38.15 -12.16
N ASN A 1255 36.00 -39.34 -12.62
CA ASN A 1255 35.51 -40.61 -12.08
C ASN A 1255 35.94 -40.88 -10.63
N SER A 1256 36.92 -40.14 -10.11
CA SER A 1256 37.40 -40.19 -8.73
C SER A 1256 36.45 -39.53 -7.73
N ILE A 1257 35.41 -38.84 -8.22
CA ILE A 1257 34.37 -38.23 -7.40
C ILE A 1257 33.61 -39.32 -6.61
N LYS A 1258 33.50 -39.11 -5.30
CA LYS A 1258 32.93 -40.06 -4.32
C LYS A 1258 31.45 -39.82 -4.02
N ASP A 1259 30.81 -38.88 -4.69
CA ASP A 1259 29.37 -38.65 -4.56
C ASP A 1259 28.58 -39.93 -4.88
N LYS A 1260 27.54 -40.23 -4.10
CA LYS A 1260 26.79 -41.49 -4.23
C LYS A 1260 26.12 -41.64 -5.62
N THR A 1261 25.77 -40.53 -6.28
CA THR A 1261 25.19 -40.49 -7.63
C THR A 1261 25.50 -39.16 -8.36
N PRO A 1262 26.73 -38.92 -8.85
CA PRO A 1262 27.12 -37.65 -9.46
C PRO A 1262 26.30 -37.34 -10.73
N ASP A 1263 25.94 -38.37 -11.51
CA ASP A 1263 25.08 -38.19 -12.68
C ASP A 1263 23.64 -37.76 -12.33
N LYS A 1264 23.03 -38.35 -11.29
CA LYS A 1264 21.67 -37.98 -10.83
C LYS A 1264 21.69 -36.57 -10.26
N LEU A 1265 22.75 -36.20 -9.52
CA LEU A 1265 22.95 -34.87 -8.96
C LEU A 1265 23.07 -33.81 -10.06
N LEU A 1266 23.97 -34.01 -11.03
CA LEU A 1266 24.17 -33.08 -12.15
C LEU A 1266 22.90 -32.95 -13.00
N LYS A 1267 22.15 -34.04 -13.22
CA LYS A 1267 20.84 -33.96 -13.89
C LYS A 1267 19.80 -33.18 -13.09
N SER A 1268 19.77 -33.34 -11.77
CA SER A 1268 18.81 -32.66 -10.90
C SER A 1268 18.97 -31.14 -10.87
N VAL A 1269 20.17 -30.63 -11.17
CA VAL A 1269 20.44 -29.18 -11.17
C VAL A 1269 20.28 -28.54 -12.55
N GLY A 1270 20.03 -29.34 -13.60
CA GLY A 1270 19.64 -28.85 -14.92
C GLY A 1270 20.44 -29.40 -16.11
N PHE A 1271 21.44 -30.26 -15.90
CA PHE A 1271 22.18 -30.85 -17.03
C PHE A 1271 21.40 -31.96 -17.72
N SER A 1272 21.33 -31.94 -19.05
CA SER A 1272 20.67 -33.01 -19.82
C SER A 1272 21.59 -34.22 -20.03
N LYS A 1273 22.91 -34.01 -20.07
CA LYS A 1273 23.94 -35.03 -20.27
C LYS A 1273 25.04 -34.93 -19.22
N THR A 1274 25.65 -36.06 -18.90
CA THR A 1274 26.77 -36.14 -17.97
C THR A 1274 27.86 -37.04 -18.55
N ARG A 1275 29.12 -36.71 -18.27
CA ARG A 1275 30.29 -37.44 -18.77
C ARG A 1275 31.37 -37.53 -17.69
N ALA A 1276 31.54 -38.72 -17.13
CA ALA A 1276 32.67 -39.03 -16.28
C ALA A 1276 33.95 -39.24 -17.13
N ILE A 1277 35.06 -38.63 -16.74
CA ILE A 1277 36.38 -38.83 -17.35
C ILE A 1277 37.31 -39.54 -16.38
N ARG A 1278 38.13 -40.49 -16.86
CA ARG A 1278 39.19 -41.11 -16.06
C ARG A 1278 40.27 -40.07 -15.82
N GLN A 1279 40.71 -39.93 -14.58
CA GLN A 1279 41.90 -39.13 -14.27
C GLN A 1279 43.14 -39.78 -14.88
#